data_AF-A0A3Q0KBX5-F1
#
_entry.id   AF-A0A3Q0KBX5-F1
#
_cell.length_a   1.000
_cell.length_b   1.000
_cell.length_c   1.000
_cell.angle_alpha   90.00
_cell.angle_beta   90.00
_cell.angle_gamma   90.00
#
_symmetry.space_group_name_H-M   'P 1'
#
loop_
_entity.id
_entity.type
_entity.pdbx_description
1 polymer ?
#
loop_
_entity_poly.entity_id
_entity_poly.type
_entity_poly.pdbx_seq_one_letter_code
_entity_poly.pdbx_strand_id
1 'polypeptide(L)'
;MNFESLHSWRPFRIDDKFVFKGHDSGCHVMQTDRAFLDLFWGLSARDEKQRIESSNKLVTLLSGKTDEVKTTYFTYTRQRLVKGLKSFEESTRSSYEQCLIRFLKDFPTETSTKELAESMSVQIFASEPSTQNERSSVKLAYLACTRVLCASGRIKEIDDEFAKTLLQHIVLLTKSTHHRAAAYLAISEMSLQAPKHLITNLSCFLKETYQNLMSSNSDITGELLLVILSFQHRFQKRLQKLDIPPFNISEKQYRRKLLFGILHSHDAIVMRLIDEVLKRNVLSTVWDSVKATLCSKANKVKNTFRFLQIVVHIICNGKEKFDFVLSSDVFEGFSKQLSDCKYGYFPQVSHLLRVMMDKIIGSTNVGENLQKSTVSMSPDRLLKSIALNYPLLDFFCDSSSPKPCQIIFDSAPSSLSLDTLQLYVKQLTSAFINTEVQYSHKNIRNIRGLKNSSQIQSLDLDHDAIRCFVIKHLQIVVNTILKFRYMEGTELLSQILEFLLTIGLTYSLKVDNTALRTSISTNVAKFCWGVLFGILDCMILQAARINKHSGQETIKNITNMDIIRHCVSLLQNAVPQCTRAMSTHSPNTDIGLCLDSLKGCLKILQKAVSEDQLDQYILLTCGAFSVFSLSMPIEDTFEILNDLIECRKRRLANTVFEGPHWSEVLTDVILSALSFPVHMLRSVTRLTFKKMILGKAFISTINSGGEYPSCLKLIGDILKTRSTKQAGRAKHDEDEVDDSETEDLVHFSLFNSTKLVQPKELSIPIDDFEDETAPVEDEEKIANQEGNSQDTSDDSDSDGVEEEIDIDEDELNQIKNSVRDALGPAALDSENNDNNCRDFTDAEMFERDEALAAAFRIHMRKPQQIVADQARSVGELKMKCFDLIECILQYSSESKLVLPALDLVLDIGKGSIEYETAKSRNDLSSNRKINQKKRKTSFVAKYGDIPPLSSIILVARKLRFRSQKTQSEFIESLKNLDQHVYLKKAVHSLIDAAKTTDRTQLFTELLSIIIEFIYRSIKPLKTEFPDLESPLSDYLLEQLHEILSNTNHQSTLFPNLLSHCQTFAHKASKLLVETTVKACEKIIDSLNDIREVEINGFESCNLVNLFQIVTHMFKSTKNELKVKKMSRKLSVKLAELLQITEKASQSSVNHNVWYNRLKLSLALFELLVCIVKLDENALSAFLQDDIVKLLGKFPSTQKPIRSAARRFLNLLKENNRKSGVFNESESRQERLRLKMERKKQRQQKRKEKALMKKEPTNKTTGPKRNEVNAKKKSLKNNANKSKPTIKTVPSPKNSQKVRVLKRKRQPDNKNNNKKRKVAED
;
A
#
# COMPACT_ATOMS: atom_id res chain seq x y z
N MET A 1 54.23 13.24 0.68
CA MET A 1 52.94 13.88 0.34
C MET A 1 51.95 13.46 1.42
N ASN A 2 51.71 14.30 2.44
CA ASN A 2 51.24 13.79 3.74
C ASN A 2 49.80 14.24 4.04
N PHE A 3 48.89 13.27 4.08
CA PHE A 3 47.48 13.46 4.45
C PHE A 3 47.29 13.46 5.99
N GLU A 4 47.91 14.42 6.69
CA GLU A 4 47.83 14.54 8.16
C GLU A 4 47.41 15.94 8.63
N SER A 5 46.13 16.29 8.47
CA SER A 5 45.61 17.60 8.92
C SER A 5 44.13 17.62 9.35
N LEU A 6 43.47 16.46 9.52
CA LEU A 6 42.01 16.38 9.71
C LEU A 6 41.51 15.72 11.01
N HIS A 7 42.35 15.57 12.04
CA HIS A 7 41.98 14.99 13.36
C HIS A 7 42.57 15.77 14.56
N SER A 8 42.32 17.09 14.63
CA SER A 8 42.87 17.98 15.67
C SER A 8 41.84 18.52 16.71
N TRP A 9 40.66 17.90 16.84
CA TRP A 9 39.75 18.13 17.97
C TRP A 9 39.43 16.83 18.72
N ARG A 10 40.39 16.36 19.54
CA ARG A 10 40.08 15.43 20.64
C ARG A 10 39.44 16.24 21.77
N PRO A 11 38.37 15.75 22.43
CA PRO A 11 37.85 16.41 23.62
C PRO A 11 38.87 16.28 24.76
N PHE A 12 38.98 17.32 25.59
CA PHE A 12 39.69 17.25 26.87
C PHE A 12 39.13 16.09 27.71
N ARG A 13 40.02 15.38 28.42
CA ARG A 13 39.56 14.44 29.47
C ARG A 13 38.97 15.24 30.63
N ILE A 14 37.97 14.65 31.26
CA ILE A 14 37.41 15.16 32.52
C ILE A 14 38.32 14.70 33.66
N ASP A 15 39.47 15.36 33.80
CA ASP A 15 40.39 15.22 34.95
C ASP A 15 40.76 16.60 35.55
N ASP A 16 40.60 17.71 34.81
CA ASP A 16 40.85 19.06 35.31
C ASP A 16 39.69 19.62 36.14
N LYS A 17 39.98 20.02 37.38
CA LYS A 17 39.08 20.81 38.22
C LYS A 17 39.03 22.25 37.70
N PHE A 18 37.91 22.67 37.11
CA PHE A 18 37.66 24.07 36.77
C PHE A 18 37.48 24.93 38.03
N VAL A 19 38.61 25.44 38.55
CA VAL A 19 38.63 26.48 39.59
C VAL A 19 38.59 27.84 38.89
N PHE A 20 37.50 28.59 39.08
CA PHE A 20 37.51 30.02 38.77
C PHE A 20 38.40 30.74 39.78
N LYS A 21 39.54 31.28 39.32
CA LYS A 21 40.30 32.28 40.08
C LYS A 21 39.69 33.66 39.86
N GLY A 22 38.81 34.06 40.78
CA GLY A 22 38.40 35.44 41.01
C GLY A 22 38.56 35.74 42.51
N HIS A 23 38.84 37.01 42.86
CA HIS A 23 39.05 37.39 44.26
C HIS A 23 37.72 37.43 45.04
N ASP A 24 37.76 36.85 46.24
CA ASP A 24 37.02 37.25 47.44
C ASP A 24 35.50 37.50 47.31
N SER A 25 34.76 36.46 46.93
CA SER A 25 33.43 36.15 47.52
C SER A 25 33.02 34.70 47.21
N GLY A 26 32.15 34.12 48.05
CA GLY A 26 31.95 32.66 48.12
C GLY A 26 31.31 32.04 46.86
N CYS A 27 32.07 31.24 46.11
CA CYS A 27 31.53 30.46 44.99
C CYS A 27 31.07 29.05 45.41
N HIS A 28 29.77 28.78 45.28
CA HIS A 28 29.25 27.41 45.30
C HIS A 28 29.78 26.61 44.09
N VAL A 29 30.46 25.49 44.35
CA VAL A 29 30.93 24.59 43.28
C VAL A 29 29.73 23.86 42.68
N MET A 30 29.41 24.17 41.42
CA MET A 30 28.36 23.48 40.67
C MET A 30 28.77 22.01 40.45
N GLN A 31 28.14 21.09 41.18
CA GLN A 31 28.29 19.66 40.89
C GLN A 31 27.80 19.39 39.47
N THR A 32 28.58 18.66 38.68
CA THR A 32 28.44 18.59 37.22
C THR A 32 27.22 17.79 36.79
N ASP A 33 26.08 18.48 36.65
CA ASP A 33 24.85 18.00 36.02
C ASP A 33 25.12 17.66 34.55
N ARG A 34 25.53 16.42 34.33
CA ARG A 34 25.84 15.89 33.01
C ARG A 34 24.61 15.89 32.09
N ALA A 35 23.41 15.71 32.63
CA ALA A 35 22.19 15.70 31.82
C ALA A 35 21.91 17.09 31.23
N PHE A 36 22.09 18.15 32.02
CA PHE A 36 22.07 19.53 31.54
C PHE A 36 23.18 19.82 30.51
N LEU A 37 24.41 19.39 30.77
CA LEU A 37 25.53 19.58 29.83
C LEU A 37 25.33 18.86 28.49
N ASP A 38 24.79 17.64 28.50
CA ASP A 38 24.53 16.83 27.30
C ASP A 38 23.49 17.47 26.36
N LEU A 39 22.63 18.40 26.84
CA LEU A 39 21.70 19.16 25.99
C LEU A 39 22.43 20.15 25.05
N PHE A 40 23.52 20.77 25.51
CA PHE A 40 24.33 21.65 24.66
C PHE A 40 25.12 20.89 23.59
N TRP A 41 25.46 19.62 23.85
CA TRP A 41 25.97 18.71 22.81
C TRP A 41 24.85 18.31 21.83
N GLY A 42 23.61 18.18 22.31
CA GLY A 42 22.42 17.98 21.47
C GLY A 42 22.13 19.13 20.49
N LEU A 43 22.40 20.39 20.88
CA LEU A 43 22.37 21.55 19.98
C LEU A 43 23.43 21.49 18.86
N SER A 44 24.46 20.64 19.01
CA SER A 44 25.52 20.37 18.01
C SER A 44 25.30 19.08 17.22
N ALA A 45 24.09 18.50 17.25
CA ALA A 45 23.79 17.26 16.53
C ALA A 45 23.63 17.47 15.01
N ARG A 46 24.04 16.49 14.19
CA ARG A 46 23.87 16.57 12.73
C ARG A 46 22.42 16.57 12.28
N ASP A 47 21.55 15.82 12.96
CA ASP A 47 20.11 15.81 12.69
C ASP A 47 19.43 17.05 13.27
N GLU A 48 18.58 17.68 12.46
CA GLU A 48 17.84 18.88 12.84
C GLU A 48 16.75 18.60 13.86
N LYS A 49 16.05 17.46 13.76
CA LYS A 49 15.02 17.09 14.74
C LYS A 49 15.64 16.93 16.12
N GLN A 50 16.80 16.28 16.22
CA GLN A 50 17.56 16.19 17.47
C GLN A 50 18.00 17.56 18.03
N ARG A 51 18.41 18.52 17.18
CA ARG A 51 18.76 19.89 17.65
C ARG A 51 17.54 20.63 18.21
N ILE A 52 16.40 20.58 17.51
CA ILE A 52 15.14 21.19 17.95
C ILE A 52 14.65 20.56 19.26
N GLU A 53 14.67 19.22 19.37
CA GLU A 53 14.30 18.48 20.57
C GLU A 53 15.21 18.86 21.77
N SER A 54 16.52 19.02 21.53
CA SER A 54 17.48 19.43 22.57
C SER A 54 17.24 20.87 23.04
N SER A 55 16.90 21.78 22.13
CA SER A 55 16.52 23.16 22.45
C SER A 55 15.24 23.22 23.31
N ASN A 56 14.20 22.46 22.92
CA ASN A 56 12.98 22.34 23.71
C ASN A 56 13.27 21.82 25.13
N LYS A 57 14.05 20.73 25.24
CA LYS A 57 14.43 20.12 26.52
C LYS A 57 15.24 21.07 27.41
N LEU A 58 16.12 21.89 26.85
CA LEU A 58 16.90 22.88 27.60
C LEU A 58 15.99 23.95 28.21
N VAL A 59 15.06 24.51 27.42
CA VAL A 59 14.07 25.47 27.93
C VAL A 59 13.21 24.84 29.03
N THR A 60 12.63 23.66 28.81
CA THR A 60 11.80 22.98 29.82
C THR A 60 12.57 22.66 31.12
N LEU A 61 13.84 22.29 31.03
CA LEU A 61 14.69 22.06 32.21
C LEU A 61 14.92 23.36 33.00
N LEU A 62 15.13 24.48 32.31
CA LEU A 62 15.35 25.79 32.92
C LEU A 62 14.07 26.35 33.57
N SER A 63 12.89 26.10 32.98
CA SER A 63 11.59 26.44 33.60
C SER A 63 11.37 25.76 34.96
N GLY A 64 12.03 24.63 35.21
CA GLY A 64 11.91 23.85 36.45
C GLY A 64 12.97 24.15 37.52
N LYS A 65 13.66 25.29 37.47
CA LYS A 65 14.68 25.69 38.46
C LYS A 65 14.25 26.94 39.24
N THR A 66 14.41 26.90 40.56
CA THR A 66 14.16 28.01 41.49
C THR A 66 15.46 28.48 42.16
N ASP A 67 15.38 29.65 42.80
CA ASP A 67 16.35 30.15 43.78
C ASP A 67 17.80 30.29 43.25
N GLU A 68 18.82 30.32 44.12
CA GLU A 68 20.22 30.58 43.73
C GLU A 68 20.77 29.60 42.67
N VAL A 69 20.25 28.38 42.66
CA VAL A 69 20.57 27.36 41.66
C VAL A 69 20.10 27.80 40.27
N LYS A 70 18.94 28.44 40.15
CA LYS A 70 18.43 29.03 38.89
C LYS A 70 19.45 30.01 38.32
N THR A 71 19.90 30.99 39.10
CA THR A 71 20.88 32.01 38.67
C THR A 71 22.13 31.35 38.06
N THR A 72 22.68 30.33 38.74
CA THR A 72 23.86 29.59 38.26
C THR A 72 23.62 28.91 36.91
N TYR A 73 22.51 28.17 36.76
CA TYR A 73 22.15 27.49 35.51
C TYR A 73 21.86 28.49 34.38
N PHE A 74 21.25 29.64 34.67
CA PHE A 74 20.91 30.68 33.70
C PHE A 74 22.14 31.45 33.23
N THR A 75 23.04 31.86 34.14
CA THR A 75 24.32 32.50 33.78
C THR A 75 25.18 31.56 32.93
N TYR A 76 25.29 30.28 33.31
CA TYR A 76 26.02 29.29 32.49
C TYR A 76 25.35 29.10 31.12
N THR A 77 24.02 29.03 31.05
CA THR A 77 23.27 28.93 29.78
C THR A 77 23.55 30.13 28.88
N ARG A 78 23.41 31.37 29.39
CA ARG A 78 23.74 32.61 28.66
C ARG A 78 25.15 32.55 28.11
N GLN A 79 26.14 32.31 28.98
CA GLN A 79 27.55 32.28 28.59
C GLN A 79 27.82 31.18 27.55
N ARG A 80 27.26 29.99 27.72
CA ARG A 80 27.47 28.84 26.82
C ARG A 80 26.78 29.05 25.47
N LEU A 81 25.58 29.64 25.45
CA LEU A 81 24.86 29.94 24.22
C LEU A 81 25.55 31.04 23.40
N VAL A 82 25.98 32.14 24.06
CA VAL A 82 26.78 33.19 23.42
C VAL A 82 28.09 32.61 22.85
N LYS A 83 28.79 31.73 23.59
CA LYS A 83 30.00 31.06 23.10
C LYS A 83 29.74 30.17 21.86
N GLY A 84 28.53 29.64 21.72
CA GLY A 84 28.12 28.84 20.56
C GLY A 84 27.95 29.63 19.26
N LEU A 85 27.82 30.96 19.32
CA LEU A 85 27.70 31.81 18.14
C LEU A 85 28.99 31.83 17.30
N LYS A 86 30.15 31.57 17.91
CA LYS A 86 31.44 31.33 17.22
C LYS A 86 31.73 29.85 16.95
N SER A 87 30.69 29.09 16.60
CA SER A 87 30.83 27.76 16.02
C SER A 87 31.29 27.86 14.56
N PHE A 88 32.24 27.01 14.16
CA PHE A 88 32.66 26.84 12.77
C PHE A 88 31.55 26.23 11.90
N GLU A 89 30.80 25.27 12.45
CA GLU A 89 29.73 24.59 11.73
C GLU A 89 28.44 25.43 11.77
N GLU A 90 27.83 25.65 10.61
CA GLU A 90 26.67 26.52 10.43
C GLU A 90 25.38 25.98 11.05
N SER A 91 25.11 24.68 10.90
CA SER A 91 23.97 23.99 11.53
C SER A 91 23.97 24.18 13.04
N THR A 92 25.14 23.96 13.65
CA THR A 92 25.40 24.18 15.08
C THR A 92 25.27 25.67 15.44
N ARG A 93 25.94 26.58 14.73
CA ARG A 93 25.89 28.05 14.97
C ARG A 93 24.46 28.58 14.94
N SER A 94 23.67 28.21 13.92
CA SER A 94 22.27 28.61 13.77
C SER A 94 21.38 28.05 14.89
N SER A 95 21.66 26.82 15.36
CA SER A 95 20.89 26.20 16.44
C SER A 95 21.19 26.85 17.80
N TYR A 96 22.43 27.29 18.03
CA TYR A 96 22.80 28.14 19.17
C TYR A 96 22.16 29.54 19.07
N GLU A 97 22.13 30.14 17.89
CA GLU A 97 21.46 31.44 17.61
C GLU A 97 19.96 31.37 17.94
N GLN A 98 19.24 30.37 17.42
CA GLN A 98 17.81 30.16 17.68
C GLN A 98 17.51 29.80 19.14
N CYS A 99 18.35 28.97 19.78
CA CYS A 99 18.18 28.63 21.19
C CYS A 99 18.39 29.86 22.09
N LEU A 100 19.33 30.75 21.77
CA LEU A 100 19.54 32.01 22.49
C LEU A 100 18.40 33.01 22.28
N ILE A 101 17.90 33.16 21.05
CA ILE A 101 16.71 33.99 20.76
C ILE A 101 15.50 33.52 21.58
N ARG A 102 15.32 32.20 21.69
CA ARG A 102 14.24 31.61 22.48
C ARG A 102 14.44 31.78 23.98
N PHE A 103 15.63 31.47 24.51
CA PHE A 103 15.98 31.69 25.92
C PHE A 103 15.68 33.13 26.37
N LEU A 104 16.04 34.13 25.56
CA LEU A 104 15.79 35.55 25.85
C LEU A 104 14.32 35.99 25.73
N LYS A 105 13.45 35.19 25.10
CA LYS A 105 12.00 35.43 24.98
C LYS A 105 11.20 34.70 26.05
N ASP A 106 11.53 33.43 26.28
CA ASP A 106 10.85 32.56 27.25
C ASP A 106 11.21 32.96 28.70
N PHE A 107 12.34 33.67 28.90
CA PHE A 107 12.83 34.12 30.21
C PHE A 107 13.33 35.59 30.21
N PRO A 108 12.46 36.60 30.00
CA PRO A 108 12.88 37.99 29.80
C PRO A 108 13.41 38.70 31.06
N THR A 109 13.17 38.17 32.25
CA THR A 109 13.67 38.71 33.54
C THR A 109 15.06 38.21 33.91
N GLU A 110 15.49 37.06 33.39
CA GLU A 110 16.63 36.28 33.90
C GLU A 110 17.98 36.64 33.26
N THR A 111 18.00 37.67 32.42
CA THR A 111 19.20 38.24 31.81
C THR A 111 18.87 39.66 31.36
N SER A 112 19.53 40.64 31.98
CA SER A 112 19.45 42.03 31.54
C SER A 112 20.16 42.22 30.20
N THR A 113 19.74 43.24 29.45
CA THR A 113 20.40 43.60 28.18
C THR A 113 21.86 43.99 28.38
N LYS A 114 22.21 44.57 29.54
CA LYS A 114 23.60 44.88 29.91
C LYS A 114 24.44 43.62 30.11
N GLU A 115 23.97 42.66 30.90
CA GLU A 115 24.68 41.37 31.06
C GLU A 115 24.83 40.60 29.75
N LEU A 116 23.86 40.71 28.84
CA LEU A 116 23.94 40.11 27.50
C LEU A 116 25.01 40.81 26.65
N ALA A 117 25.04 42.15 26.66
CA ALA A 117 26.06 42.95 25.99
C ALA A 117 27.47 42.64 26.54
N GLU A 118 27.66 42.66 27.86
CA GLU A 118 28.91 42.27 28.53
C GLU A 118 29.33 40.84 28.15
N SER A 119 28.39 39.89 28.14
CA SER A 119 28.66 38.50 27.73
C SER A 119 29.11 38.39 26.27
N MET A 120 28.54 39.20 25.37
CA MET A 120 28.94 39.27 23.96
C MET A 120 30.28 39.97 23.78
N SER A 121 30.52 41.08 24.48
CA SER A 121 31.80 41.80 24.48
C SER A 121 32.95 40.89 24.85
N VAL A 122 32.87 40.21 26.01
CA VAL A 122 33.94 39.34 26.51
C VAL A 122 34.16 38.11 25.62
N GLN A 123 33.09 37.45 25.14
CA GLN A 123 33.23 36.15 24.48
C GLN A 123 33.33 36.20 22.95
N ILE A 124 33.00 37.33 22.31
CA ILE A 124 32.96 37.46 20.85
C ILE A 124 33.78 38.67 20.39
N PHE A 125 33.48 39.89 20.85
CA PHE A 125 34.16 41.10 20.35
C PHE A 125 35.61 41.23 20.85
N ALA A 126 35.91 40.81 22.07
CA ALA A 126 37.27 40.78 22.63
C ALA A 126 38.05 39.49 22.31
N SER A 127 37.53 38.61 21.43
CA SER A 127 38.22 37.36 21.06
C SER A 127 39.16 37.56 19.87
N GLU A 128 40.46 37.67 20.12
CA GLU A 128 41.48 37.65 19.07
C GLU A 128 41.53 36.28 18.37
N PRO A 129 41.25 36.19 17.06
CA PRO A 129 41.15 34.91 16.36
C PRO A 129 42.50 34.42 15.85
N SER A 130 42.96 33.30 16.41
CA SER A 130 44.27 32.68 16.18
C SER A 130 44.47 32.11 14.78
N THR A 131 43.38 31.70 14.11
CA THR A 131 43.43 31.06 12.79
C THR A 131 42.49 31.73 11.78
N GLN A 132 42.74 31.52 10.48
CA GLN A 132 41.88 32.08 9.42
C GLN A 132 40.44 31.54 9.45
N ASN A 133 40.23 30.30 9.92
CA ASN A 133 38.91 29.73 10.14
C ASN A 133 38.21 30.34 11.37
N GLU A 134 38.98 30.67 12.41
CA GLU A 134 38.43 31.36 13.59
C GLU A 134 38.06 32.81 13.23
N ARG A 135 38.86 33.48 12.37
CA ARG A 135 38.57 34.80 11.81
C ARG A 135 37.24 34.85 11.05
N SER A 136 36.88 33.81 10.28
CA SER A 136 35.58 33.76 9.61
C SER A 136 34.44 33.44 10.58
N SER A 137 34.63 32.50 11.51
CA SER A 137 33.61 32.18 12.52
C SER A 137 33.28 33.35 13.46
N VAL A 138 34.29 34.11 13.92
CA VAL A 138 34.09 35.32 14.74
C VAL A 138 33.37 36.43 13.95
N LYS A 139 33.70 36.62 12.67
CA LYS A 139 32.95 37.56 11.79
C LYS A 139 31.49 37.16 11.60
N LEU A 140 31.20 35.86 11.51
CA LEU A 140 29.84 35.34 11.47
C LEU A 140 29.12 35.47 12.83
N ALA A 141 29.85 35.39 13.94
CA ALA A 141 29.32 35.62 15.28
C ALA A 141 28.88 37.08 15.50
N TYR A 142 29.62 38.08 14.98
CA TYR A 142 29.19 39.49 15.01
C TYR A 142 27.80 39.69 14.38
N LEU A 143 27.54 39.03 13.25
CA LEU A 143 26.24 39.08 12.57
C LEU A 143 25.15 38.34 13.37
N ALA A 144 25.48 37.21 13.99
CA ALA A 144 24.57 36.47 14.87
C ALA A 144 24.19 37.29 16.12
N CYS A 145 25.12 38.05 16.72
CA CYS A 145 24.83 38.98 17.82
C CYS A 145 23.70 39.96 17.46
N THR A 146 23.79 40.62 16.30
CA THR A 146 22.73 41.54 15.85
C THR A 146 21.41 40.82 15.61
N ARG A 147 21.40 39.64 14.98
CA ARG A 147 20.16 38.87 14.79
C ARG A 147 19.53 38.49 16.12
N VAL A 148 20.32 38.06 17.10
CA VAL A 148 19.86 37.78 18.46
C VAL A 148 19.21 39.02 19.08
N LEU A 149 19.88 40.18 19.03
CA LEU A 149 19.38 41.45 19.60
C LEU A 149 18.12 41.98 18.87
N CYS A 150 18.04 41.83 17.55
CA CYS A 150 16.86 42.19 16.75
C CYS A 150 15.69 41.23 16.99
N ALA A 151 15.91 39.93 16.91
CA ALA A 151 14.86 38.92 16.97
C ALA A 151 14.30 38.72 18.40
N SER A 152 15.11 38.94 19.44
CA SER A 152 14.65 39.03 20.84
C SER A 152 14.02 40.39 21.19
N GLY A 153 14.21 41.42 20.38
CA GLY A 153 13.73 42.79 20.61
C GLY A 153 14.63 43.65 21.50
N ARG A 154 15.67 43.07 22.11
CA ARG A 154 16.61 43.76 23.03
C ARG A 154 17.39 44.90 22.40
N ILE A 155 17.45 45.00 21.07
CA ILE A 155 18.11 46.12 20.39
C ILE A 155 17.59 47.51 20.79
N LYS A 156 16.36 47.61 21.32
CA LYS A 156 15.78 48.86 21.87
C LYS A 156 16.47 49.35 23.15
N GLU A 157 17.09 48.45 23.90
CA GLU A 157 17.57 48.63 25.28
C GLU A 157 19.10 48.73 25.40
N ILE A 158 19.82 48.73 24.27
CA ILE A 158 21.28 48.83 24.23
C ILE A 158 21.71 50.26 24.60
N ASP A 159 22.82 50.39 25.32
CA ASP A 159 23.53 51.67 25.51
C ASP A 159 24.30 52.12 24.24
N ASP A 160 24.77 53.37 24.26
CA ASP A 160 25.43 53.98 23.10
C ASP A 160 26.86 53.43 22.85
N GLU A 161 27.50 52.83 23.87
CA GLU A 161 28.88 52.34 23.81
C GLU A 161 28.97 50.95 23.18
N PHE A 162 28.11 50.02 23.61
CA PHE A 162 27.94 48.74 22.93
C PHE A 162 27.31 48.94 21.54
N ALA A 163 26.43 49.93 21.34
CA ALA A 163 25.94 50.27 20.01
C ALA A 163 27.06 50.70 19.05
N LYS A 164 28.01 51.53 19.49
CA LYS A 164 29.22 51.87 18.71
C LYS A 164 30.08 50.64 18.41
N THR A 165 30.36 49.83 19.44
CA THR A 165 31.17 48.60 19.32
C THR A 165 30.56 47.63 18.30
N LEU A 166 29.25 47.38 18.38
CA LEU A 166 28.50 46.52 17.47
C LEU A 166 28.51 47.06 16.03
N LEU A 167 28.26 48.36 15.86
CA LEU A 167 28.24 49.01 14.55
C LEU A 167 29.60 49.02 13.87
N GLN A 168 30.69 49.31 14.59
CA GLN A 168 32.05 49.34 14.04
C GLN A 168 32.40 48.03 13.32
N HIS A 169 32.12 46.90 13.96
CA HIS A 169 32.38 45.58 13.41
C HIS A 169 31.51 45.25 12.19
N ILE A 170 30.22 45.64 12.21
CA ILE A 170 29.27 45.30 11.14
C ILE A 170 29.43 46.21 9.93
N VAL A 171 29.68 47.50 10.14
CA VAL A 171 30.02 48.44 9.05
C VAL A 171 31.32 48.00 8.37
N LEU A 172 32.33 47.53 9.11
CA LEU A 172 33.53 46.92 8.51
C LEU A 172 33.20 45.67 7.66
N LEU A 173 32.24 44.84 8.08
CA LEU A 173 31.79 43.67 7.29
C LEU A 173 31.05 44.04 5.99
N THR A 174 30.42 45.22 5.88
CA THR A 174 29.85 45.68 4.60
C THR A 174 30.89 45.78 3.48
N LYS A 175 32.15 46.05 3.83
CA LYS A 175 33.28 46.15 2.89
C LYS A 175 33.91 44.78 2.57
N SER A 176 33.44 43.68 3.18
CA SER A 176 33.95 42.32 2.95
C SER A 176 33.07 41.54 1.97
N THR A 177 33.59 41.25 0.77
CA THR A 177 32.92 40.51 -0.32
C THR A 177 31.98 39.38 0.12
N HIS A 178 32.45 38.48 1.00
CA HIS A 178 31.70 37.31 1.46
C HIS A 178 30.64 37.62 2.55
N HIS A 179 30.79 38.68 3.32
CA HIS A 179 29.91 39.01 4.47
C HIS A 179 28.96 40.19 4.16
N ARG A 180 29.28 40.98 3.13
CA ARG A 180 28.61 42.19 2.64
C ARG A 180 27.09 42.09 2.69
N ALA A 181 26.50 41.13 1.96
CA ALA A 181 25.05 40.95 1.91
C ALA A 181 24.43 40.67 3.30
N ALA A 182 25.08 39.84 4.12
CA ALA A 182 24.60 39.53 5.47
C ALA A 182 24.74 40.72 6.44
N ALA A 183 25.76 41.58 6.27
CA ALA A 183 25.93 42.81 7.03
C ALA A 183 24.87 43.87 6.67
N TYR A 184 24.61 44.09 5.37
CA TYR A 184 23.53 44.98 4.92
C TYR A 184 22.14 44.47 5.38
N LEU A 185 21.90 43.15 5.35
CA LEU A 185 20.69 42.55 5.93
C LEU A 185 20.57 42.83 7.43
N ALA A 186 21.63 42.58 8.21
CA ALA A 186 21.63 42.87 9.64
C ALA A 186 21.35 44.36 9.94
N ILE A 187 21.96 45.28 9.20
CA ILE A 187 21.69 46.73 9.32
C ILE A 187 20.21 47.05 8.99
N SER A 188 19.63 46.43 7.97
CA SER A 188 18.21 46.62 7.62
C SER A 188 17.26 46.09 8.71
N GLU A 189 17.61 44.99 9.40
CA GLU A 189 16.85 44.45 10.53
C GLU A 189 16.95 45.36 11.76
N MET A 190 18.11 45.97 12.01
CA MET A 190 18.26 46.94 13.10
C MET A 190 17.30 48.12 12.95
N SER A 191 17.07 48.65 11.74
CA SER A 191 16.20 49.81 11.50
C SER A 191 14.79 49.67 12.11
N LEU A 192 14.22 48.46 12.08
CA LEU A 192 12.86 48.16 12.52
C LEU A 192 12.66 48.45 14.01
N GLN A 193 13.70 48.22 14.83
CA GLN A 193 13.62 48.31 16.29
C GLN A 193 14.66 49.24 16.95
N ALA A 194 15.61 49.79 16.18
CA ALA A 194 16.69 50.65 16.66
C ALA A 194 16.26 51.80 17.61
N PRO A 195 17.08 52.13 18.62
CA PRO A 195 16.92 53.31 19.46
C PRO A 195 17.45 54.58 18.75
N LYS A 196 17.14 55.76 19.29
CA LYS A 196 17.45 57.05 18.65
C LYS A 196 18.96 57.32 18.51
N HIS A 197 19.82 56.85 19.43
CA HIS A 197 21.26 57.10 19.35
C HIS A 197 21.95 56.27 18.26
N LEU A 198 21.48 55.04 18.00
CA LEU A 198 22.08 54.11 17.04
C LEU A 198 22.05 54.65 15.60
N ILE A 199 21.03 55.44 15.26
CA ILE A 199 20.94 56.17 13.98
C ILE A 199 21.97 57.29 13.90
N THR A 200 22.23 57.99 15.01
CA THR A 200 23.24 59.05 15.08
C THR A 200 24.61 58.45 14.72
N ASN A 201 24.98 57.32 15.33
CA ASN A 201 26.21 56.60 15.03
C ASN A 201 26.28 56.05 13.58
N LEU A 202 25.13 55.78 12.95
CA LEU A 202 25.04 55.38 11.54
C LEU A 202 25.01 56.54 10.53
N SER A 203 24.97 57.81 10.96
CA SER A 203 24.66 58.95 10.07
C SER A 203 25.63 59.09 8.89
N CYS A 204 26.94 58.96 9.14
CA CYS A 204 27.96 59.02 8.10
C CYS A 204 27.83 57.84 7.12
N PHE A 205 27.63 56.62 7.63
CA PHE A 205 27.44 55.42 6.82
C PHE A 205 26.17 55.48 5.96
N LEU A 206 25.08 56.07 6.47
CA LEU A 206 23.84 56.27 5.71
C LEU A 206 24.03 57.30 4.58
N LYS A 207 24.83 58.35 4.80
CA LYS A 207 25.16 59.34 3.76
C LYS A 207 26.10 58.78 2.69
N GLU A 208 27.13 58.02 3.09
CA GLU A 208 28.00 57.23 2.19
C GLU A 208 27.16 56.22 1.38
N THR A 209 26.25 55.50 2.02
CA THR A 209 25.32 54.54 1.40
C THR A 209 24.43 55.21 0.36
N TYR A 210 23.86 56.39 0.66
CA TYR A 210 23.02 57.13 -0.28
C TYR A 210 23.82 57.67 -1.49
N GLN A 211 25.00 58.25 -1.26
CA GLN A 211 25.87 58.73 -2.35
C GLN A 211 26.30 57.59 -3.27
N ASN A 212 26.68 56.44 -2.71
CA ASN A 212 27.04 55.24 -3.47
C ASN A 212 25.83 54.63 -4.22
N LEU A 213 24.61 54.77 -3.70
CA LEU A 213 23.39 54.31 -4.36
C LEU A 213 23.03 55.19 -5.58
N MET A 214 23.30 56.49 -5.50
CA MET A 214 22.97 57.44 -6.58
C MET A 214 24.03 57.44 -7.69
N SER A 215 25.32 57.45 -7.35
CA SER A 215 26.44 57.67 -8.29
C SER A 215 26.52 56.72 -9.49
N SER A 216 26.24 55.43 -9.30
CA SER A 216 26.20 54.45 -10.40
C SER A 216 25.32 53.23 -10.05
N ASN A 217 25.20 52.26 -10.96
CA ASN A 217 24.59 50.96 -10.68
C ASN A 217 25.71 49.94 -10.45
N SER A 218 25.95 49.60 -9.18
CA SER A 218 26.97 48.64 -8.74
C SER A 218 26.34 47.30 -8.33
N ASP A 219 27.16 46.26 -8.19
CA ASP A 219 26.77 44.94 -7.69
C ASP A 219 26.24 44.92 -6.24
N ILE A 220 26.24 46.09 -5.56
CA ILE A 220 25.65 46.34 -4.23
C ILE A 220 24.38 47.19 -4.27
N THR A 221 23.80 47.46 -5.45
CA THR A 221 22.66 48.39 -5.56
C THR A 221 21.47 47.97 -4.69
N GLY A 222 21.17 46.67 -4.58
CA GLY A 222 20.08 46.17 -3.73
C GLY A 222 20.42 46.20 -2.24
N GLU A 223 21.66 45.87 -1.88
CA GLU A 223 22.22 46.00 -0.52
C GLU A 223 22.05 47.43 0.02
N LEU A 224 22.48 48.42 -0.77
CA LEU A 224 22.37 49.85 -0.44
C LEU A 224 20.90 50.30 -0.37
N LEU A 225 20.10 49.96 -1.38
CA LEU A 225 18.68 50.33 -1.46
C LEU A 225 17.87 49.77 -0.30
N LEU A 226 18.13 48.54 0.14
CA LEU A 226 17.43 47.91 1.26
C LEU A 226 17.66 48.67 2.58
N VAL A 227 18.89 49.13 2.84
CA VAL A 227 19.19 49.93 4.04
C VAL A 227 18.49 51.29 3.97
N ILE A 228 18.53 51.99 2.84
CA ILE A 228 17.84 53.29 2.71
C ILE A 228 16.32 53.13 2.88
N LEU A 229 15.68 52.15 2.21
CA LEU A 229 14.24 51.92 2.31
C LEU A 229 13.80 51.52 3.73
N SER A 230 14.55 50.66 4.41
CA SER A 230 14.20 50.17 5.75
C SER A 230 14.35 51.24 6.84
N PHE A 231 15.38 52.11 6.77
CA PHE A 231 15.49 53.27 7.66
C PHE A 231 14.43 54.35 7.35
N GLN A 232 14.02 54.50 6.09
CA GLN A 232 13.02 55.51 5.70
C GLN A 232 11.69 55.35 6.44
N HIS A 233 11.18 54.12 6.56
CA HIS A 233 9.89 53.82 7.18
C HIS A 233 9.74 54.40 8.60
N ARG A 234 10.81 54.40 9.39
CA ARG A 234 10.77 54.82 10.80
C ARG A 234 11.48 56.15 11.08
N PHE A 235 12.39 56.58 10.19
CA PHE A 235 13.30 57.70 10.45
C PHE A 235 13.39 58.75 9.32
N GLN A 236 12.40 58.82 8.43
CA GLN A 236 12.27 59.83 7.36
C GLN A 236 12.68 61.27 7.77
N LYS A 237 12.18 61.78 8.90
CA LYS A 237 12.50 63.13 9.42
C LYS A 237 13.96 63.35 9.85
N ARG A 238 14.73 62.27 10.04
CA ARG A 238 16.18 62.32 10.31
C ARG A 238 17.02 62.13 9.05
N LEU A 239 16.58 61.29 8.12
CA LEU A 239 17.22 61.16 6.81
C LEU A 239 17.19 62.48 6.03
N GLN A 240 16.08 63.23 6.12
CA GLN A 240 15.98 64.59 5.57
C GLN A 240 16.99 65.58 6.19
N LYS A 241 17.43 65.36 7.44
CA LYS A 241 18.50 66.16 8.09
C LYS A 241 19.93 65.69 7.74
N LEU A 242 20.06 64.67 6.90
CA LEU A 242 21.32 64.14 6.36
C LEU A 242 21.41 64.34 4.85
N ASP A 243 20.54 65.19 4.29
CA ASP A 243 20.37 65.46 2.85
C ASP A 243 19.88 64.25 2.03
N ILE A 244 19.21 63.29 2.69
CA ILE A 244 18.65 62.09 2.04
C ILE A 244 17.14 62.30 1.80
N PRO A 245 16.68 62.44 0.54
CA PRO A 245 15.27 62.68 0.22
C PRO A 245 14.40 61.43 0.44
N PRO A 246 13.06 61.58 0.51
CA PRO A 246 12.15 60.45 0.51
C PRO A 246 12.24 59.65 -0.81
N PHE A 247 12.52 58.35 -0.72
CA PHE A 247 12.46 57.44 -1.87
C PHE A 247 11.00 57.04 -2.15
N ASN A 248 10.54 57.26 -3.38
CA ASN A 248 9.29 56.70 -3.92
C ASN A 248 9.62 55.69 -5.01
N ILE A 249 9.45 54.39 -4.73
CA ILE A 249 9.82 53.28 -5.64
C ILE A 249 9.10 53.39 -7.00
N SER A 250 7.94 54.04 -7.06
CA SER A 250 7.18 54.27 -8.29
C SER A 250 7.91 55.19 -9.29
N GLU A 251 8.83 56.05 -8.85
CA GLU A 251 9.61 56.93 -9.74
C GLU A 251 10.57 56.14 -10.63
N LYS A 252 10.71 56.59 -11.88
CA LYS A 252 11.53 55.94 -12.92
C LYS A 252 13.00 55.73 -12.51
N GLN A 253 13.56 56.63 -11.68
CA GLN A 253 14.92 56.51 -11.14
C GLN A 253 15.06 55.38 -10.12
N TYR A 254 14.22 55.38 -9.07
CA TYR A 254 14.29 54.41 -7.99
C TYR A 254 13.80 53.03 -8.41
N ARG A 255 12.82 52.96 -9.34
CA ARG A 255 12.38 51.72 -9.98
C ARG A 255 13.54 51.04 -10.73
N ARG A 256 14.35 51.80 -11.47
CA ARG A 256 15.56 51.26 -12.15
C ARG A 256 16.58 50.70 -11.15
N LYS A 257 16.83 51.37 -10.02
CA LYS A 257 17.71 50.88 -8.95
C LYS A 257 17.17 49.58 -8.34
N LEU A 258 15.87 49.50 -8.06
CA LEU A 258 15.22 48.29 -7.55
C LEU A 258 15.36 47.10 -8.51
N LEU A 259 15.06 47.28 -9.80
CA LEU A 259 15.19 46.22 -10.82
C LEU A 259 16.64 45.73 -10.95
N PHE A 260 17.61 46.65 -10.87
CA PHE A 260 19.03 46.28 -10.88
C PHE A 260 19.42 45.44 -9.64
N GLY A 261 18.95 45.83 -8.45
CA GLY A 261 19.13 45.07 -7.21
C GLY A 261 18.47 43.69 -7.25
N ILE A 262 17.26 43.58 -7.79
CA ILE A 262 16.54 42.30 -8.00
C ILE A 262 17.34 41.36 -8.91
N LEU A 263 18.03 41.89 -9.94
CA LEU A 263 18.88 41.09 -10.82
C LEU A 263 20.21 40.67 -10.19
N HIS A 264 20.89 41.55 -9.45
CA HIS A 264 22.31 41.36 -9.09
C HIS A 264 22.56 40.93 -7.65
N SER A 265 21.75 41.40 -6.68
CA SER A 265 21.99 41.16 -5.24
C SER A 265 21.69 39.71 -4.81
N HIS A 266 22.04 39.37 -3.57
CA HIS A 266 21.79 38.05 -2.98
C HIS A 266 20.28 37.76 -2.77
N ASP A 267 19.82 36.51 -2.92
CA ASP A 267 18.38 36.17 -2.91
C ASP A 267 17.66 36.65 -1.63
N ALA A 268 18.29 36.50 -0.47
CA ALA A 268 17.76 36.99 0.81
C ALA A 268 17.55 38.51 0.85
N ILE A 269 18.35 39.30 0.11
CA ILE A 269 18.15 40.75 -0.05
C ILE A 269 17.00 41.02 -1.02
N VAL A 270 16.90 40.25 -2.10
CA VAL A 270 15.79 40.36 -3.05
C VAL A 270 14.44 40.15 -2.35
N MET A 271 14.31 39.11 -1.51
CA MET A 271 13.07 38.88 -0.75
C MET A 271 12.77 40.02 0.24
N ARG A 272 13.80 40.61 0.86
CA ARG A 272 13.63 41.76 1.79
C ARG A 272 13.34 43.08 1.08
N LEU A 273 13.80 43.26 -0.16
CA LEU A 273 13.36 44.37 -1.02
C LEU A 273 11.89 44.20 -1.43
N ILE A 274 11.45 42.96 -1.69
CA ILE A 274 10.04 42.64 -1.94
C ILE A 274 9.19 42.84 -0.67
N ASP A 275 9.67 42.50 0.53
CA ASP A 275 9.01 42.88 1.80
C ASP A 275 8.79 44.40 1.89
N GLU A 276 9.79 45.23 1.54
CA GLU A 276 9.66 46.69 1.56
C GLU A 276 8.72 47.22 0.47
N VAL A 277 8.63 46.57 -0.69
CA VAL A 277 7.62 46.88 -1.74
C VAL A 277 6.21 46.54 -1.26
N LEU A 278 6.04 45.38 -0.62
CA LEU A 278 4.76 44.92 -0.07
C LEU A 278 4.26 45.84 1.05
N LYS A 279 5.12 46.23 2.00
CA LYS A 279 4.78 47.19 3.09
C LYS A 279 4.33 48.57 2.60
N ARG A 280 4.60 48.90 1.34
CA ARG A 280 4.33 50.22 0.74
C ARG A 280 3.16 50.18 -0.24
N ASN A 281 2.52 49.03 -0.44
CA ASN A 281 1.39 48.81 -1.35
C ASN A 281 1.64 49.27 -2.81
N VAL A 282 2.89 49.32 -3.26
CA VAL A 282 3.28 49.70 -4.63
C VAL A 282 3.55 48.52 -5.56
N LEU A 283 3.26 47.28 -5.14
CA LEU A 283 3.61 46.08 -5.93
C LEU A 283 2.99 46.13 -7.34
N SER A 284 1.71 46.48 -7.47
CA SER A 284 1.01 46.55 -8.76
C SER A 284 1.68 47.53 -9.75
N THR A 285 2.15 48.69 -9.27
CA THR A 285 2.78 49.71 -10.14
C THR A 285 4.19 49.33 -10.62
N VAL A 286 4.79 48.30 -10.01
CA VAL A 286 6.17 47.84 -10.24
C VAL A 286 6.21 46.42 -10.85
N TRP A 287 5.16 45.62 -10.67
CA TRP A 287 5.12 44.19 -11.02
C TRP A 287 5.46 43.91 -12.48
N ASP A 288 4.83 44.61 -13.42
CA ASP A 288 5.10 44.42 -14.85
C ASP A 288 6.56 44.72 -15.21
N SER A 289 7.19 45.68 -14.51
CA SER A 289 8.60 45.99 -14.69
C SER A 289 9.50 44.86 -14.14
N VAL A 290 9.14 44.24 -13.01
CA VAL A 290 9.87 43.08 -12.44
C VAL A 290 9.72 41.85 -13.34
N LYS A 291 8.48 41.56 -13.77
CA LYS A 291 8.13 40.47 -14.69
C LYS A 291 8.88 40.61 -16.02
N ALA A 292 8.79 41.76 -16.70
CA ALA A 292 9.49 41.99 -17.96
C ALA A 292 11.02 41.89 -17.83
N THR A 293 11.58 42.30 -16.68
CA THR A 293 13.02 42.21 -16.40
C THR A 293 13.49 40.77 -16.19
N LEU A 294 12.72 39.94 -15.47
CA LEU A 294 13.10 38.56 -15.14
C LEU A 294 12.69 37.53 -16.20
N CYS A 295 11.59 37.73 -16.91
CA CYS A 295 11.10 36.84 -17.97
C CYS A 295 11.61 37.19 -19.38
N SER A 296 12.56 38.13 -19.52
CA SER A 296 13.08 38.54 -20.83
C SER A 296 13.78 37.38 -21.57
N LYS A 297 13.64 37.33 -22.91
CA LYS A 297 14.15 36.23 -23.77
C LYS A 297 15.66 35.98 -23.69
N ALA A 298 16.45 36.95 -23.20
CA ALA A 298 17.91 36.83 -23.08
C ALA A 298 18.37 36.17 -21.76
N ASN A 299 17.45 35.82 -20.86
CA ASN A 299 17.79 35.51 -19.48
C ASN A 299 18.24 34.07 -19.24
N LYS A 300 19.21 33.93 -18.33
CA LYS A 300 19.70 32.65 -17.80
C LYS A 300 18.65 32.03 -16.88
N VAL A 301 18.58 30.71 -16.82
CA VAL A 301 17.64 29.91 -15.99
C VAL A 301 17.53 30.39 -14.53
N LYS A 302 18.63 30.90 -13.95
CA LYS A 302 18.67 31.52 -12.62
C LYS A 302 17.64 32.64 -12.43
N ASN A 303 17.36 33.44 -13.46
CA ASN A 303 16.40 34.54 -13.38
C ASN A 303 14.96 34.02 -13.34
N THR A 304 14.66 32.94 -14.06
CA THR A 304 13.37 32.23 -13.97
C THR A 304 13.18 31.65 -12.56
N PHE A 305 14.19 30.98 -12.01
CA PHE A 305 14.15 30.50 -10.62
C PHE A 305 13.90 31.65 -9.63
N ARG A 306 14.63 32.78 -9.76
CA ARG A 306 14.44 33.95 -8.90
C ARG A 306 13.05 34.60 -9.05
N PHE A 307 12.48 34.60 -10.25
CA PHE A 307 11.10 35.03 -10.48
C PHE A 307 10.10 34.16 -9.71
N LEU A 308 10.22 32.83 -9.83
CA LEU A 308 9.37 31.90 -9.07
C LEU A 308 9.55 32.07 -7.55
N GLN A 309 10.77 32.26 -7.05
CA GLN A 309 11.01 32.55 -5.63
C GLN A 309 10.28 33.82 -5.17
N ILE A 310 10.34 34.91 -5.95
CA ILE A 310 9.62 36.16 -5.65
C ILE A 310 8.11 35.94 -5.62
N VAL A 311 7.57 35.24 -6.62
CA VAL A 311 6.14 34.91 -6.71
C VAL A 311 5.67 34.14 -5.47
N VAL A 312 6.37 33.05 -5.12
CA VAL A 312 6.00 32.21 -3.97
C VAL A 312 6.17 32.97 -2.65
N HIS A 313 7.19 33.83 -2.52
CA HIS A 313 7.35 34.70 -1.34
C HIS A 313 6.18 35.69 -1.19
N ILE A 314 5.71 36.30 -2.29
CA ILE A 314 4.53 37.18 -2.29
C ILE A 314 3.27 36.42 -1.90
N ILE A 315 3.01 35.26 -2.51
CA ILE A 315 1.82 34.44 -2.22
C ILE A 315 1.84 33.93 -0.78
N CYS A 316 2.99 33.50 -0.28
CA CYS A 316 3.13 32.95 1.07
C CYS A 316 3.05 34.00 2.18
N ASN A 317 3.47 35.24 1.94
CA ASN A 317 3.66 36.25 3.00
C ASN A 317 2.81 37.52 2.81
N GLY A 318 2.15 37.67 1.67
CA GLY A 318 1.20 38.74 1.39
C GLY A 318 -0.08 38.64 2.22
N LYS A 319 -0.64 39.80 2.57
CA LYS A 319 -1.95 39.92 3.26
C LYS A 319 -3.10 40.37 2.37
N GLU A 320 -2.80 40.74 1.12
CA GLU A 320 -3.75 41.28 0.15
C GLU A 320 -3.95 40.31 -1.01
N LYS A 321 -4.95 40.57 -1.85
CA LYS A 321 -5.32 39.72 -2.99
C LYS A 321 -4.33 39.89 -4.16
N PHE A 322 -3.17 39.26 -4.06
CA PHE A 322 -2.13 39.26 -5.10
C PHE A 322 -2.43 38.31 -6.28
N ASP A 323 -3.71 38.14 -6.61
CA ASP A 323 -4.18 37.18 -7.61
C ASP A 323 -3.59 37.48 -9.02
N PHE A 324 -3.26 38.74 -9.32
CA PHE A 324 -2.57 39.18 -10.54
C PHE A 324 -1.12 38.71 -10.69
N VAL A 325 -0.49 38.23 -9.61
CA VAL A 325 0.87 37.68 -9.63
C VAL A 325 0.89 36.31 -10.31
N LEU A 326 -0.20 35.53 -10.18
CA LEU A 326 -0.39 34.20 -10.80
C LEU A 326 -0.79 34.28 -12.28
N SER A 327 0.02 34.99 -13.08
CA SER A 327 -0.12 35.03 -14.55
C SER A 327 0.52 33.82 -15.22
N SER A 328 0.10 33.49 -16.46
CA SER A 328 0.58 32.33 -17.24
C SER A 328 2.11 32.12 -17.24
N ASP A 329 2.92 33.17 -17.35
CA ASP A 329 4.39 33.12 -17.29
C ASP A 329 4.95 32.44 -16.01
N VAL A 330 4.20 32.47 -14.91
CA VAL A 330 4.54 31.78 -13.64
C VAL A 330 4.39 30.27 -13.80
N PHE A 331 3.25 29.83 -14.34
CA PHE A 331 2.94 28.42 -14.53
C PHE A 331 3.76 27.81 -15.67
N GLU A 332 4.01 28.57 -16.75
CA GLU A 332 5.00 28.25 -17.78
C GLU A 332 6.42 28.15 -17.18
N GLY A 333 6.77 29.04 -16.25
CA GLY A 333 8.03 29.00 -15.51
C GLY A 333 8.19 27.79 -14.60
N PHE A 334 7.13 27.37 -13.90
CA PHE A 334 7.11 26.12 -13.13
C PHE A 334 7.22 24.90 -14.06
N SER A 335 6.34 24.80 -15.07
CA SER A 335 6.34 23.75 -16.10
C SER A 335 7.74 23.52 -16.69
N LYS A 336 8.38 24.57 -17.23
CA LYS A 336 9.75 24.50 -17.79
C LYS A 336 10.86 24.12 -16.81
N GLN A 337 10.61 24.09 -15.51
CA GLN A 337 11.58 23.70 -14.48
C GLN A 337 11.21 22.41 -13.75
N LEU A 338 10.02 21.86 -14.04
CA LEU A 338 9.49 20.62 -13.49
C LEU A 338 9.25 19.55 -14.57
N SER A 339 9.52 19.81 -15.85
CA SER A 339 9.30 18.86 -16.95
C SER A 339 10.41 17.84 -17.20
N ASP A 340 11.60 18.02 -16.62
CA ASP A 340 12.67 17.02 -16.61
C ASP A 340 13.48 17.16 -15.31
N CYS A 341 13.57 16.09 -14.53
CA CYS A 341 14.40 16.00 -13.32
C CYS A 341 15.89 16.39 -13.53
N LYS A 342 16.40 16.40 -14.76
CA LYS A 342 17.75 16.84 -15.13
C LYS A 342 17.98 18.35 -15.04
N TYR A 343 16.95 19.20 -14.97
CA TYR A 343 17.14 20.65 -14.88
C TYR A 343 17.81 21.06 -13.56
N GLY A 344 18.85 21.90 -13.63
CA GLY A 344 19.71 22.23 -12.47
C GLY A 344 19.04 22.97 -11.30
N TYR A 345 17.79 23.42 -11.45
CA TYR A 345 16.96 24.00 -10.38
C TYR A 345 15.73 23.13 -10.02
N PHE A 346 15.56 21.95 -10.64
CA PHE A 346 14.38 21.09 -10.45
C PHE A 346 14.11 20.73 -8.96
N PRO A 347 15.11 20.33 -8.14
CA PRO A 347 14.89 20.08 -6.71
C PRO A 347 14.44 21.33 -5.94
N GLN A 348 15.01 22.49 -6.29
CA GLN A 348 14.73 23.77 -5.63
C GLN A 348 13.33 24.29 -6.01
N VAL A 349 12.93 24.17 -7.28
CA VAL A 349 11.59 24.54 -7.75
C VAL A 349 10.53 23.55 -7.23
N SER A 350 10.84 22.25 -7.19
CA SER A 350 9.97 21.24 -6.57
C SER A 350 9.74 21.52 -5.08
N HIS A 351 10.80 21.86 -4.33
CA HIS A 351 10.66 22.25 -2.93
C HIS A 351 9.87 23.56 -2.78
N LEU A 352 10.15 24.56 -3.61
CA LEU A 352 9.46 25.85 -3.59
C LEU A 352 7.96 25.70 -3.87
N LEU A 353 7.57 24.87 -4.84
CA LEU A 353 6.16 24.57 -5.12
C LEU A 353 5.51 23.84 -3.95
N ARG A 354 6.15 22.83 -3.36
CA ARG A 354 5.63 22.16 -2.14
C ARG A 354 5.43 23.16 -0.98
N VAL A 355 6.40 24.04 -0.71
CA VAL A 355 6.27 25.08 0.33
C VAL A 355 5.08 26.02 0.07
N MET A 356 4.78 26.34 -1.19
CA MET A 356 3.59 27.11 -1.55
C MET A 356 2.31 26.32 -1.22
N MET A 357 2.23 25.04 -1.63
CA MET A 357 1.05 24.19 -1.39
C MET A 357 0.83 23.89 0.09
N ASP A 358 1.88 23.49 0.81
CA ASP A 358 1.86 23.20 2.25
C ASP A 358 1.34 24.40 3.07
N LYS A 359 1.66 25.63 2.65
CA LYS A 359 1.20 26.85 3.32
C LYS A 359 -0.24 27.21 2.96
N ILE A 360 -0.64 27.04 1.70
CA ILE A 360 -2.02 27.28 1.23
C ILE A 360 -2.99 26.27 1.85
N ILE A 361 -2.67 24.97 1.83
CA ILE A 361 -3.45 23.89 2.42
C ILE A 361 -3.37 23.93 3.96
N GLY A 362 -2.20 24.25 4.52
CA GLY A 362 -2.05 24.45 5.97
C GLY A 362 -2.96 25.55 6.53
N SER A 363 -3.35 26.53 5.71
CA SER A 363 -4.26 27.60 6.13
C SER A 363 -5.72 27.15 6.34
N THR A 364 -6.17 26.05 5.73
CA THR A 364 -7.56 25.57 5.85
C THR A 364 -7.78 24.65 7.05
N ASN A 365 -6.71 24.10 7.64
CA ASN A 365 -6.77 23.14 8.74
C ASN A 365 -6.68 23.79 10.15
N VAL A 366 -6.58 25.12 10.23
CA VAL A 366 -6.61 25.83 11.53
C VAL A 366 -8.06 26.07 11.92
N GLY A 367 -8.52 25.37 12.96
CA GLY A 367 -9.91 25.39 13.42
C GLY A 367 -10.46 26.79 13.76
N GLU A 368 -11.79 26.90 13.74
CA GLU A 368 -12.58 28.14 13.61
C GLU A 368 -12.28 29.25 14.64
N ASN A 369 -11.64 28.93 15.77
CA ASN A 369 -11.38 29.86 16.87
C ASN A 369 -10.26 30.91 16.62
N LEU A 370 -9.76 31.06 15.38
CA LEU A 370 -8.83 32.14 14.99
C LEU A 370 -9.35 33.02 13.82
N GLN A 371 -10.66 33.28 13.76
CA GLN A 371 -11.27 34.28 12.88
C GLN A 371 -10.83 35.72 13.18
N LYS A 372 -9.61 36.10 12.78
CA LYS A 372 -9.17 37.49 12.50
C LYS A 372 -7.86 37.61 11.70
N SER A 373 -7.32 36.51 11.18
CA SER A 373 -6.24 36.57 10.18
C SER A 373 -6.80 36.95 8.81
N THR A 374 -6.28 38.03 8.20
CA THR A 374 -6.60 38.42 6.82
C THR A 374 -6.26 37.27 5.87
N VAL A 375 -7.25 36.83 5.08
CA VAL A 375 -7.23 35.55 4.35
C VAL A 375 -6.10 35.49 3.32
N SER A 376 -5.18 34.55 3.54
CA SER A 376 -4.13 34.14 2.60
C SER A 376 -4.73 33.45 1.35
N MET A 377 -3.90 33.18 0.33
CA MET A 377 -4.33 32.48 -0.87
C MET A 377 -4.99 31.14 -0.52
N SER A 378 -6.19 30.88 -1.05
CA SER A 378 -6.94 29.63 -0.80
C SER A 378 -6.70 28.58 -1.91
N PRO A 379 -6.92 27.27 -1.64
CA PRO A 379 -6.80 26.23 -2.66
C PRO A 379 -7.73 26.47 -3.87
N ASP A 380 -8.96 26.91 -3.62
CA ASP A 380 -9.94 27.32 -4.65
C ASP A 380 -9.40 28.40 -5.59
N ARG A 381 -8.82 29.49 -5.05
CA ARG A 381 -8.25 30.54 -5.90
C ARG A 381 -7.03 30.08 -6.67
N LEU A 382 -6.17 29.25 -6.07
CA LEU A 382 -5.02 28.72 -6.79
C LEU A 382 -5.47 27.85 -7.96
N LEU A 383 -6.44 26.95 -7.76
CA LEU A 383 -7.02 26.14 -8.85
C LEU A 383 -7.67 27.03 -9.91
N LYS A 384 -8.41 28.09 -9.51
CA LYS A 384 -9.00 29.07 -10.42
C LYS A 384 -7.96 29.81 -11.25
N SER A 385 -6.84 30.21 -10.65
CA SER A 385 -5.71 30.82 -11.37
C SER A 385 -5.02 29.84 -12.32
N ILE A 386 -4.81 28.58 -11.93
CA ILE A 386 -4.23 27.55 -12.81
C ILE A 386 -5.18 27.28 -13.99
N ALA A 387 -6.47 27.07 -13.75
CA ALA A 387 -7.49 26.83 -14.77
C ALA A 387 -7.52 27.93 -15.84
N LEU A 388 -7.43 29.21 -15.43
CA LEU A 388 -7.46 30.36 -16.33
C LEU A 388 -6.16 30.60 -17.13
N ASN A 389 -5.02 30.10 -16.66
CA ASN A 389 -3.71 30.50 -17.21
C ASN A 389 -2.90 29.34 -17.80
N TYR A 390 -3.09 28.11 -17.31
CA TYR A 390 -2.28 26.93 -17.65
C TYR A 390 -2.96 25.62 -17.15
N PRO A 391 -4.16 25.24 -17.66
CA PRO A 391 -4.98 24.17 -17.08
C PRO A 391 -4.33 22.78 -17.06
N LEU A 392 -3.36 22.53 -17.95
CA LEU A 392 -2.62 21.28 -18.11
C LEU A 392 -1.29 21.23 -17.32
N LEU A 393 -1.15 22.02 -16.25
CA LEU A 393 0.12 22.14 -15.50
C LEU A 393 0.69 20.79 -15.03
N ASP A 394 -0.17 19.92 -14.49
CA ASP A 394 0.21 18.59 -13.95
C ASP A 394 0.61 17.57 -15.04
N PHE A 395 0.31 17.84 -16.32
CA PHE A 395 0.73 17.02 -17.46
C PHE A 395 2.20 17.26 -17.82
N PHE A 396 2.61 18.53 -17.84
CA PHE A 396 3.99 18.94 -18.12
C PHE A 396 4.95 18.77 -16.93
N CYS A 397 4.51 18.11 -15.86
CA CYS A 397 5.26 17.86 -14.64
C CYS A 397 5.78 16.42 -14.61
N ASP A 398 7.11 16.26 -14.55
CA ASP A 398 7.86 15.01 -14.35
C ASP A 398 7.26 14.19 -13.20
N SER A 399 7.24 12.86 -13.31
CA SER A 399 6.57 11.97 -12.35
C SER A 399 7.12 12.07 -10.92
N SER A 400 8.35 12.56 -10.72
CA SER A 400 8.95 12.82 -9.41
C SER A 400 8.63 14.21 -8.82
N SER A 401 8.07 15.11 -9.62
CA SER A 401 7.73 16.48 -9.25
C SER A 401 6.36 16.58 -8.54
N PRO A 402 6.10 17.63 -7.74
CA PRO A 402 4.80 17.84 -7.11
C PRO A 402 3.74 18.32 -8.12
N LYS A 403 2.72 17.51 -8.40
CA LYS A 403 1.60 17.83 -9.31
C LYS A 403 0.55 18.73 -8.62
N PRO A 404 0.45 20.03 -8.98
CA PRO A 404 -0.26 21.00 -8.13
C PRO A 404 -1.78 20.87 -8.13
N CYS A 405 -2.45 20.60 -9.25
CA CYS A 405 -3.90 20.38 -9.25
C CYS A 405 -4.26 19.12 -8.46
N GLN A 406 -3.55 18.01 -8.67
CA GLN A 406 -3.82 16.77 -7.94
C GLN A 406 -3.60 16.94 -6.42
N ILE A 407 -2.54 17.63 -5.99
CA ILE A 407 -2.32 17.95 -4.57
C ILE A 407 -3.50 18.73 -3.96
N ILE A 408 -4.14 19.63 -4.71
CA ILE A 408 -5.35 20.35 -4.25
C ILE A 408 -6.54 19.40 -4.10
N PHE A 409 -6.81 18.55 -5.10
CA PHE A 409 -7.93 17.59 -5.07
C PHE A 409 -7.77 16.50 -4.00
N ASP A 410 -6.54 16.04 -3.73
CA ASP A 410 -6.28 15.04 -2.69
C ASP A 410 -6.36 15.64 -1.28
N SER A 411 -5.90 16.90 -1.10
CA SER A 411 -5.68 17.47 0.24
C SER A 411 -6.79 18.41 0.73
N ALA A 412 -7.47 19.14 -0.16
CA ALA A 412 -8.47 20.15 0.20
C ALA A 412 -9.75 20.17 -0.68
N PRO A 413 -10.29 19.03 -1.16
CA PRO A 413 -11.36 19.00 -2.16
C PRO A 413 -12.66 19.69 -1.72
N SER A 414 -13.01 19.65 -0.43
CA SER A 414 -14.19 20.32 0.12
C SER A 414 -14.10 21.86 0.06
N SER A 415 -12.89 22.43 -0.01
CA SER A 415 -12.67 23.88 -0.07
C SER A 415 -12.93 24.49 -1.45
N LEU A 416 -13.09 23.66 -2.48
CA LEU A 416 -13.30 24.09 -3.86
C LEU A 416 -14.77 24.50 -4.08
N SER A 417 -15.00 25.64 -4.74
CA SER A 417 -16.33 26.10 -5.15
C SER A 417 -16.78 25.43 -6.46
N LEU A 418 -18.10 25.32 -6.66
CA LEU A 418 -18.66 24.74 -7.89
C LEU A 418 -18.25 25.56 -9.13
N ASP A 419 -18.27 26.90 -9.05
CA ASP A 419 -17.79 27.82 -10.08
C ASP A 419 -16.36 27.49 -10.55
N THR A 420 -15.45 27.21 -9.61
CA THR A 420 -14.06 26.87 -9.92
C THR A 420 -13.95 25.50 -10.58
N LEU A 421 -14.76 24.52 -10.15
CA LEU A 421 -14.82 23.20 -10.79
C LEU A 421 -15.37 23.29 -12.22
N GLN A 422 -16.49 24.01 -12.43
CA GLN A 422 -17.10 24.22 -13.75
C GLN A 422 -16.15 24.96 -14.69
N LEU A 423 -15.45 25.99 -14.20
CA LEU A 423 -14.42 26.70 -14.95
C LEU A 423 -13.25 25.79 -15.32
N TYR A 424 -12.76 24.94 -14.41
CA TYR A 424 -11.68 24.01 -14.70
C TYR A 424 -12.08 22.97 -15.74
N VAL A 425 -13.28 22.37 -15.60
CA VAL A 425 -13.88 21.46 -16.59
C VAL A 425 -13.97 22.13 -17.97
N LYS A 426 -14.51 23.35 -18.06
CA LYS A 426 -14.61 24.09 -19.32
C LYS A 426 -13.25 24.31 -20.00
N GLN A 427 -12.20 24.57 -19.22
CA GLN A 427 -10.85 24.77 -19.74
C GLN A 427 -10.16 23.46 -20.15
N LEU A 428 -10.41 22.36 -19.42
CA LEU A 428 -9.98 21.01 -19.79
C LEU A 428 -10.66 20.53 -21.09
N THR A 429 -11.98 20.65 -21.20
CA THR A 429 -12.74 20.32 -22.42
C THR A 429 -12.30 21.18 -23.61
N SER A 430 -11.99 22.47 -23.40
CA SER A 430 -11.43 23.33 -24.43
C SER A 430 -10.04 22.85 -24.90
N ALA A 431 -9.18 22.41 -23.99
CA ALA A 431 -7.87 21.84 -24.29
C ALA A 431 -7.95 20.49 -25.02
N PHE A 432 -8.96 19.67 -24.72
CA PHE A 432 -9.24 18.40 -25.40
C PHE A 432 -9.62 18.60 -26.88
N ILE A 433 -10.49 19.58 -27.16
CA ILE A 433 -10.99 19.87 -28.51
C ILE A 433 -9.95 20.62 -29.35
N ASN A 434 -9.18 21.53 -28.74
CA ASN A 434 -8.21 22.38 -29.43
C ASN A 434 -6.79 22.18 -28.88
N THR A 435 -6.27 20.95 -28.97
CA THR A 435 -4.92 20.60 -28.51
C THR A 435 -3.87 21.58 -29.05
N GLU A 436 -3.85 21.79 -30.37
CA GLU A 436 -2.93 22.72 -31.07
C GLU A 436 -2.90 24.13 -30.47
N VAL A 437 -4.08 24.69 -30.15
CA VAL A 437 -4.26 26.13 -29.95
C VAL A 437 -3.67 26.59 -28.62
N GLN A 438 -3.62 25.71 -27.62
CA GLN A 438 -2.91 25.99 -26.36
C GLN A 438 -1.37 25.88 -26.52
N TYR A 439 -0.88 25.28 -27.62
CA TYR A 439 0.55 25.05 -27.89
C TYR A 439 1.10 25.90 -29.04
N SER A 440 0.88 27.21 -28.99
CA SER A 440 1.65 28.13 -29.85
C SER A 440 3.16 27.80 -29.75
N HIS A 441 3.87 27.72 -30.88
CA HIS A 441 5.22 27.13 -31.01
C HIS A 441 6.32 27.67 -30.06
N LYS A 442 6.04 28.73 -29.29
CA LYS A 442 6.87 29.23 -28.19
C LYS A 442 7.13 28.20 -27.10
N ASN A 443 6.18 27.30 -26.81
CA ASN A 443 6.35 26.31 -25.73
C ASN A 443 7.32 25.19 -26.13
N ILE A 444 7.07 24.54 -27.27
CA ILE A 444 7.85 23.40 -27.80
C ILE A 444 9.34 23.76 -27.92
N ARG A 445 9.66 24.92 -28.51
CA ARG A 445 11.04 25.41 -28.72
C ARG A 445 11.84 25.67 -27.44
N ASN A 446 11.20 25.66 -26.26
CA ASN A 446 11.86 25.87 -24.97
C ASN A 446 12.08 24.59 -24.16
N ILE A 447 11.45 23.46 -24.54
CA ILE A 447 11.46 22.22 -23.75
C ILE A 447 12.70 21.35 -24.05
N ARG A 448 13.31 21.48 -25.23
CA ARG A 448 14.57 20.81 -25.58
C ARG A 448 15.57 21.82 -26.15
N GLY A 449 16.81 21.80 -25.66
CA GLY A 449 17.88 22.74 -26.04
C GLY A 449 18.51 22.48 -27.41
N LEU A 450 17.70 22.07 -28.40
CA LEU A 450 18.13 21.72 -29.75
C LEU A 450 18.41 23.00 -30.55
N LYS A 451 19.66 23.15 -31.02
CA LYS A 451 20.09 24.34 -31.78
C LYS A 451 19.67 24.33 -33.26
N ASN A 452 19.21 23.19 -33.77
CA ASN A 452 18.95 23.00 -35.20
C ASN A 452 17.45 23.16 -35.48
N SER A 453 17.10 24.12 -36.34
CA SER A 453 15.71 24.43 -36.68
C SER A 453 14.99 23.32 -37.46
N SER A 454 15.74 22.42 -38.11
CA SER A 454 15.21 21.30 -38.91
C SER A 454 14.64 20.14 -38.09
N GLN A 455 15.01 19.98 -36.82
CA GLN A 455 14.48 18.91 -35.94
C GLN A 455 13.21 19.30 -35.18
N ILE A 456 12.60 20.44 -35.52
CA ILE A 456 11.41 20.97 -34.83
C ILE A 456 10.10 20.55 -35.53
N GLN A 457 10.17 20.02 -36.76
CA GLN A 457 9.01 19.61 -37.56
C GLN A 457 8.58 18.14 -37.37
N SER A 458 9.30 17.35 -36.56
CA SER A 458 9.03 15.92 -36.32
C SER A 458 9.15 15.55 -34.84
N LEU A 459 8.65 16.44 -33.97
CA LEU A 459 8.53 16.22 -32.53
C LEU A 459 7.10 16.57 -32.10
N ASP A 460 6.16 15.80 -32.65
CA ASP A 460 4.75 15.92 -32.35
C ASP A 460 4.48 15.71 -30.86
N LEU A 461 3.57 16.52 -30.31
CA LEU A 461 3.01 16.22 -29.00
C LEU A 461 1.98 15.13 -29.19
N ASP A 462 2.14 14.01 -28.50
CA ASP A 462 1.10 13.00 -28.36
C ASP A 462 -0.21 13.66 -27.86
N HIS A 463 -1.14 13.85 -28.80
CA HIS A 463 -2.44 14.44 -28.55
C HIS A 463 -3.31 13.53 -27.66
N ASP A 464 -3.07 12.23 -27.71
CA ASP A 464 -3.85 11.22 -27.02
C ASP A 464 -3.42 11.08 -25.56
N ALA A 465 -2.13 11.17 -25.24
CA ALA A 465 -1.67 11.36 -23.86
C ALA A 465 -2.28 12.60 -23.20
N ILE A 466 -2.41 13.72 -23.94
CA ILE A 466 -3.07 14.94 -23.47
C ILE A 466 -4.58 14.70 -23.24
N ARG A 467 -5.25 14.01 -24.17
CA ARG A 467 -6.67 13.67 -24.08
C ARG A 467 -6.95 12.73 -22.89
N CYS A 468 -6.17 11.68 -22.72
CA CYS A 468 -6.24 10.76 -21.58
C CYS A 468 -5.96 11.47 -20.24
N PHE A 469 -4.98 12.38 -20.19
CA PHE A 469 -4.76 13.24 -19.03
C PHE A 469 -5.99 14.09 -18.69
N VAL A 470 -6.61 14.74 -19.68
CA VAL A 470 -7.86 15.50 -19.49
C VAL A 470 -8.97 14.61 -18.96
N ILE A 471 -9.20 13.43 -19.55
CA ILE A 471 -10.23 12.48 -19.10
C ILE A 471 -9.99 12.05 -17.65
N LYS A 472 -8.73 11.76 -17.26
CA LYS A 472 -8.34 11.42 -15.88
C LYS A 472 -8.59 12.59 -14.91
N HIS A 473 -8.36 13.84 -15.33
CA HIS A 473 -8.68 15.02 -14.51
C HIS A 473 -10.19 15.30 -14.42
N LEU A 474 -10.98 15.03 -15.47
CA LEU A 474 -12.45 15.07 -15.40
C LEU A 474 -12.99 14.03 -14.40
N GLN A 475 -12.41 12.84 -14.35
CA GLN A 475 -12.75 11.81 -13.36
C GLN A 475 -12.47 12.28 -11.91
N ILE A 476 -11.36 12.99 -11.68
CA ILE A 476 -11.03 13.56 -10.36
C ILE A 476 -12.05 14.64 -9.94
N VAL A 477 -12.49 15.51 -10.88
CA VAL A 477 -13.55 16.49 -10.61
C VAL A 477 -14.87 15.78 -10.28
N VAL A 478 -15.26 14.76 -11.05
CA VAL A 478 -16.47 13.97 -10.79
C VAL A 478 -16.43 13.29 -9.42
N ASN A 479 -15.33 12.62 -9.08
CA ASN A 479 -15.15 12.01 -7.76
C ASN A 479 -15.23 13.03 -6.62
N THR A 480 -14.80 14.27 -6.86
CA THR A 480 -14.95 15.39 -5.92
C THR A 480 -16.41 15.82 -5.76
N ILE A 481 -17.16 15.94 -6.87
CA ILE A 481 -18.61 16.26 -6.86
C ILE A 481 -19.39 15.17 -6.11
N LEU A 482 -19.22 13.89 -6.49
CA LEU A 482 -19.92 12.76 -5.88
C LEU A 482 -19.70 12.69 -4.36
N LYS A 483 -18.45 12.90 -3.91
CA LYS A 483 -18.05 12.74 -2.51
C LYS A 483 -18.43 13.90 -1.59
N PHE A 484 -18.59 15.13 -2.12
CA PHE A 484 -18.74 16.34 -1.29
C PHE A 484 -19.87 17.30 -1.70
N ARG A 485 -20.32 17.33 -2.96
CA ARG A 485 -21.21 18.37 -3.50
C ARG A 485 -22.31 17.83 -4.41
N TYR A 486 -22.71 16.57 -4.26
CA TYR A 486 -23.55 15.87 -5.25
C TYR A 486 -24.81 16.65 -5.69
N MET A 487 -25.60 17.14 -4.72
CA MET A 487 -26.83 17.91 -5.00
C MET A 487 -26.59 19.23 -5.74
N GLU A 488 -25.44 19.88 -5.54
CA GLU A 488 -25.09 21.16 -6.18
C GLU A 488 -24.51 20.92 -7.58
N GLY A 489 -23.61 19.94 -7.70
CA GLY A 489 -22.88 19.63 -8.92
C GLY A 489 -23.55 18.61 -9.85
N THR A 490 -24.83 18.27 -9.65
CA THR A 490 -25.53 17.26 -10.48
C THR A 490 -25.55 17.64 -11.96
N GLU A 491 -25.78 18.92 -12.29
CA GLU A 491 -25.78 19.39 -13.69
C GLU A 491 -24.38 19.28 -14.33
N LEU A 492 -23.33 19.69 -13.61
CA LEU A 492 -21.94 19.58 -14.05
C LEU A 492 -21.51 18.10 -14.22
N LEU A 493 -22.01 17.20 -13.37
CA LEU A 493 -21.81 15.76 -13.51
C LEU A 493 -22.44 15.23 -14.80
N SER A 494 -23.69 15.60 -15.11
CA SER A 494 -24.33 15.23 -16.38
C SER A 494 -23.56 15.76 -17.58
N GLN A 495 -23.12 17.04 -17.56
CA GLN A 495 -22.31 17.64 -18.64
C GLN A 495 -21.00 16.85 -18.88
N ILE A 496 -20.31 16.39 -17.83
CA ILE A 496 -19.08 15.59 -17.96
C ILE A 496 -19.39 14.18 -18.49
N LEU A 497 -20.44 13.53 -17.99
CA LEU A 497 -20.86 12.21 -18.44
C LEU A 497 -21.29 12.21 -19.92
N GLU A 498 -22.04 13.23 -20.34
CA GLU A 498 -22.50 13.41 -21.73
C GLU A 498 -21.34 13.74 -22.69
N PHE A 499 -20.32 14.48 -22.22
CA PHE A 499 -19.08 14.68 -22.96
C PHE A 499 -18.30 13.37 -23.15
N LEU A 500 -18.08 12.60 -22.07
CA LEU A 500 -17.39 11.31 -22.14
C LEU A 500 -18.11 10.31 -23.06
N LEU A 501 -19.44 10.26 -23.00
CA LEU A 501 -20.29 9.47 -23.91
C LEU A 501 -20.10 9.89 -25.36
N THR A 502 -20.19 11.18 -25.65
CA THR A 502 -20.11 11.72 -27.04
C THR A 502 -18.73 11.46 -27.66
N ILE A 503 -17.67 11.38 -26.85
CA ILE A 503 -16.35 10.93 -27.31
C ILE A 503 -16.26 9.40 -27.43
N GLY A 504 -16.80 8.63 -26.48
CA GLY A 504 -16.81 7.15 -26.57
C GLY A 504 -17.59 6.61 -27.78
N LEU A 505 -18.63 7.32 -28.20
CA LEU A 505 -19.43 6.95 -29.37
C LEU A 505 -18.69 7.06 -30.71
N THR A 506 -17.62 7.86 -30.83
CA THR A 506 -16.88 7.96 -32.12
C THR A 506 -16.23 6.63 -32.51
N TYR A 507 -15.67 5.93 -31.52
CA TYR A 507 -15.15 4.56 -31.69
C TYR A 507 -16.25 3.56 -31.99
N SER A 508 -17.34 3.61 -31.20
CA SER A 508 -18.42 2.62 -31.25
C SER A 508 -19.22 2.68 -32.57
N LEU A 509 -19.36 3.88 -33.14
CA LEU A 509 -20.07 4.12 -34.40
C LEU A 509 -19.13 4.25 -35.62
N LYS A 510 -17.80 4.34 -35.41
CA LYS A 510 -16.79 4.67 -36.42
C LYS A 510 -17.05 6.01 -37.16
N VAL A 511 -17.65 6.98 -36.48
CA VAL A 511 -18.00 8.30 -37.02
C VAL A 511 -17.09 9.37 -36.43
N ASP A 512 -16.41 10.13 -37.29
CA ASP A 512 -15.63 11.29 -36.88
C ASP A 512 -16.53 12.41 -36.31
N ASN A 513 -16.16 12.92 -35.14
CA ASN A 513 -16.89 14.00 -34.50
C ASN A 513 -16.42 15.36 -35.05
N THR A 514 -17.26 15.97 -35.89
CA THR A 514 -17.00 17.21 -36.62
C THR A 514 -16.71 18.45 -35.74
N ALA A 515 -16.88 18.37 -34.42
CA ALA A 515 -16.44 19.40 -33.48
C ALA A 515 -14.93 19.39 -33.19
N LEU A 516 -14.20 18.36 -33.64
CA LEU A 516 -12.77 18.15 -33.37
C LEU A 516 -11.91 18.52 -34.58
N ARG A 517 -10.71 19.05 -34.34
CA ARG A 517 -9.73 19.39 -35.38
C ARG A 517 -8.90 18.22 -35.88
N THR A 518 -8.70 17.24 -35.01
CA THR A 518 -7.89 16.05 -35.23
C THR A 518 -8.68 14.84 -34.75
N SER A 519 -8.61 13.74 -35.51
CA SER A 519 -9.31 12.49 -35.17
C SER A 519 -8.88 11.95 -33.80
N ILE A 520 -9.68 11.05 -33.23
CA ILE A 520 -9.45 10.44 -31.92
C ILE A 520 -9.12 8.96 -32.11
N SER A 521 -8.01 8.50 -31.52
CA SER A 521 -7.67 7.08 -31.60
C SER A 521 -8.66 6.21 -30.81
N THR A 522 -8.69 4.94 -31.19
CA THR A 522 -9.50 3.93 -30.48
C THR A 522 -9.15 3.84 -28.99
N ASN A 523 -7.91 4.16 -28.60
CA ASN A 523 -7.45 4.07 -27.21
C ASN A 523 -8.04 5.19 -26.34
N VAL A 524 -8.05 6.44 -26.81
CA VAL A 524 -8.69 7.56 -26.08
C VAL A 524 -10.19 7.32 -25.92
N ALA A 525 -10.88 6.82 -26.94
CA ALA A 525 -12.30 6.54 -26.88
C ALA A 525 -12.63 5.35 -25.93
N LYS A 526 -11.81 4.28 -25.92
CA LYS A 526 -11.88 3.23 -24.90
C LYS A 526 -11.64 3.79 -23.49
N PHE A 527 -10.70 4.73 -23.33
CA PHE A 527 -10.41 5.36 -22.04
C PHE A 527 -11.58 6.24 -21.54
N CYS A 528 -12.28 6.95 -22.44
CA CYS A 528 -13.55 7.61 -22.13
C CYS A 528 -14.60 6.63 -21.60
N TRP A 529 -14.80 5.48 -22.25
CA TRP A 529 -15.71 4.43 -21.79
C TRP A 529 -15.31 3.87 -20.42
N GLY A 530 -14.03 3.52 -20.23
CA GLY A 530 -13.51 3.00 -18.96
C GLY A 530 -13.73 3.98 -17.80
N VAL A 531 -13.49 5.28 -18.02
CA VAL A 531 -13.74 6.32 -17.03
C VAL A 531 -15.23 6.55 -16.78
N LEU A 532 -16.07 6.53 -17.82
CA LEU A 532 -17.53 6.64 -17.68
C LEU A 532 -18.11 5.47 -16.86
N PHE A 533 -17.70 4.23 -17.15
CA PHE A 533 -18.10 3.06 -16.37
C PHE A 533 -17.57 3.11 -14.93
N GLY A 534 -16.34 3.58 -14.72
CA GLY A 534 -15.77 3.79 -13.38
C GLY A 534 -16.53 4.84 -12.55
N ILE A 535 -17.04 5.90 -13.20
CA ILE A 535 -17.91 6.90 -12.55
C ILE A 535 -19.25 6.28 -12.17
N LEU A 536 -19.92 5.58 -13.08
CA LEU A 536 -21.20 4.94 -12.81
C LEU A 536 -21.07 3.84 -11.73
N ASP A 537 -20.00 3.05 -11.73
CA ASP A 537 -19.69 2.09 -10.67
C ASP A 537 -19.49 2.79 -9.30
N CYS A 538 -18.74 3.90 -9.28
CA CYS A 538 -18.55 4.72 -8.07
C CYS A 538 -19.90 5.23 -7.53
N MET A 539 -20.80 5.67 -8.41
CA MET A 539 -22.16 6.09 -8.06
C MET A 539 -23.00 4.93 -7.48
N ILE A 540 -23.01 3.77 -8.14
CA ILE A 540 -23.72 2.56 -7.72
C ILE A 540 -23.23 2.07 -6.34
N LEU A 541 -21.92 2.03 -6.15
CA LEU A 541 -21.30 1.62 -4.88
C LEU A 541 -21.49 2.62 -3.74
N GLN A 542 -21.72 3.91 -4.03
CA GLN A 542 -22.11 4.91 -3.03
C GLN A 542 -23.58 4.74 -2.62
N ALA A 543 -24.51 4.66 -3.59
CA ALA A 543 -25.94 4.45 -3.32
C ALA A 543 -26.20 3.18 -2.46
N ALA A 544 -25.45 2.11 -2.70
CA ALA A 544 -25.52 0.87 -1.94
C ALA A 544 -25.07 0.97 -0.45
N ARG A 545 -24.26 1.98 -0.08
CA ARG A 545 -23.73 2.14 1.30
C ARG A 545 -24.71 2.81 2.25
N ILE A 546 -25.48 3.79 1.76
CA ILE A 546 -26.37 4.66 2.56
C ILE A 546 -27.43 3.84 3.30
N ASN A 547 -27.93 2.78 2.63
CA ASN A 547 -28.91 1.79 3.11
C ASN A 547 -28.50 0.99 4.38
N LYS A 548 -27.45 1.40 5.11
CA LYS A 548 -27.00 0.79 6.38
C LYS A 548 -26.94 1.75 7.57
N HIS A 549 -27.00 3.06 7.37
CA HIS A 549 -26.68 4.05 8.41
C HIS A 549 -27.69 5.20 8.45
N SER A 550 -28.96 4.87 8.69
CA SER A 550 -30.09 5.80 8.85
C SER A 550 -30.07 6.54 10.21
N GLY A 551 -28.94 7.14 10.58
CA GLY A 551 -28.72 7.67 11.93
C GLY A 551 -27.60 8.71 12.08
N GLN A 552 -27.07 9.25 10.97
CA GLN A 552 -26.24 10.45 10.98
C GLN A 552 -26.72 11.40 9.89
N GLU A 553 -26.92 12.67 10.25
CA GLU A 553 -27.48 13.71 9.39
C GLU A 553 -26.42 14.36 8.48
N THR A 554 -26.85 15.32 7.66
CA THR A 554 -26.03 16.39 7.03
C THR A 554 -25.16 16.09 5.79
N ILE A 555 -25.30 14.96 5.09
CA ILE A 555 -24.96 14.90 3.64
C ILE A 555 -26.12 14.25 2.86
N LYS A 556 -26.66 14.95 1.85
CA LYS A 556 -27.62 14.40 0.88
C LYS A 556 -26.87 13.56 -0.16
N ASN A 557 -26.80 12.26 0.10
CA ASN A 557 -26.07 11.28 -0.70
C ASN A 557 -26.89 10.80 -1.91
N ILE A 558 -26.20 10.34 -2.96
CA ILE A 558 -26.79 9.83 -4.21
C ILE A 558 -27.71 8.60 -4.02
N THR A 559 -28.86 8.59 -4.70
CA THR A 559 -29.82 7.46 -4.66
C THR A 559 -29.83 6.64 -5.95
N ASN A 560 -30.37 5.42 -5.90
CA ASN A 560 -30.60 4.57 -7.10
C ASN A 560 -31.35 5.33 -8.21
N MET A 561 -32.38 6.10 -7.84
CA MET A 561 -33.21 6.85 -8.78
C MET A 561 -32.46 7.99 -9.48
N ASP A 562 -31.43 8.54 -8.84
CA ASP A 562 -30.59 9.56 -9.48
C ASP A 562 -29.64 8.95 -10.50
N ILE A 563 -29.11 7.75 -10.23
CA ILE A 563 -28.28 7.01 -11.20
C ILE A 563 -29.13 6.62 -12.42
N ILE A 564 -30.35 6.13 -12.20
CA ILE A 564 -31.32 5.86 -13.28
C ILE A 564 -31.56 7.13 -14.11
N ARG A 565 -31.67 8.31 -13.48
CA ARG A 565 -31.84 9.60 -14.18
C ARG A 565 -30.62 9.99 -15.03
N HIS A 566 -29.40 9.74 -14.55
CA HIS A 566 -28.17 9.92 -15.35
C HIS A 566 -28.10 8.93 -16.53
N CYS A 567 -28.46 7.65 -16.32
CA CYS A 567 -28.59 6.69 -17.42
C CYS A 567 -29.64 7.15 -18.46
N VAL A 568 -30.75 7.77 -18.02
CA VAL A 568 -31.76 8.33 -18.92
C VAL A 568 -31.22 9.49 -19.74
N SER A 569 -30.50 10.47 -19.18
CA SER A 569 -29.95 11.58 -20.00
C SER A 569 -28.88 11.10 -20.97
N LEU A 570 -28.03 10.16 -20.55
CA LEU A 570 -27.06 9.49 -21.43
C LEU A 570 -27.74 8.80 -22.62
N LEU A 571 -28.80 8.01 -22.37
CA LEU A 571 -29.55 7.34 -23.45
C LEU A 571 -30.33 8.32 -24.33
N GLN A 572 -30.88 9.40 -23.77
CA GLN A 572 -31.54 10.47 -24.53
C GLN A 572 -30.58 11.19 -25.48
N ASN A 573 -29.30 11.31 -25.11
CA ASN A 573 -28.27 11.91 -25.96
C ASN A 573 -27.62 10.92 -26.93
N ALA A 574 -27.51 9.63 -26.57
CA ALA A 574 -26.93 8.59 -27.41
C ALA A 574 -27.84 8.15 -28.56
N VAL A 575 -29.11 7.86 -28.30
CA VAL A 575 -30.04 7.31 -29.30
C VAL A 575 -30.18 8.22 -30.55
N PRO A 576 -30.28 9.56 -30.43
CA PRO A 576 -30.29 10.45 -31.60
C PRO A 576 -28.94 10.58 -32.32
N GLN A 577 -27.82 10.18 -31.72
CA GLN A 577 -26.52 10.11 -32.40
C GLN A 577 -26.41 8.79 -33.20
N CYS A 578 -26.74 7.67 -32.58
CA CYS A 578 -26.77 6.36 -33.22
C CYS A 578 -27.75 6.33 -34.42
N THR A 579 -28.96 6.90 -34.26
CA THR A 579 -29.93 7.05 -35.36
C THR A 579 -29.36 7.85 -36.55
N ARG A 580 -28.52 8.85 -36.30
CA ARG A 580 -27.88 9.65 -37.37
C ARG A 580 -26.75 8.89 -38.06
N ALA A 581 -25.90 8.19 -37.31
CA ALA A 581 -24.84 7.35 -37.89
C ALA A 581 -25.41 6.24 -38.81
N MET A 582 -26.54 5.64 -38.44
CA MET A 582 -27.27 4.70 -39.30
C MET A 582 -27.80 5.32 -40.61
N SER A 583 -28.02 6.63 -40.66
CA SER A 583 -28.52 7.31 -41.87
C SER A 583 -27.40 7.78 -42.82
N THR A 584 -26.13 7.69 -42.41
CA THR A 584 -24.97 8.15 -43.19
C THR A 584 -24.07 7.03 -43.70
N HIS A 585 -24.31 5.77 -43.30
CA HIS A 585 -23.54 4.59 -43.71
C HIS A 585 -24.46 3.45 -44.12
N SER A 586 -23.91 2.47 -44.85
CA SER A 586 -24.61 1.23 -45.21
C SER A 586 -25.21 0.55 -43.96
N PRO A 587 -26.44 0.00 -44.01
CA PRO A 587 -27.13 -0.48 -42.83
C PRO A 587 -26.53 -1.79 -42.30
N ASN A 588 -25.54 -1.68 -41.41
CA ASN A 588 -25.17 -2.78 -40.51
C ASN A 588 -26.39 -3.13 -39.64
N THR A 589 -26.97 -4.31 -39.90
CA THR A 589 -28.22 -4.80 -39.31
C THR A 589 -28.22 -4.72 -37.79
N ASP A 590 -27.10 -5.09 -37.17
CA ASP A 590 -26.84 -5.12 -35.73
C ASP A 590 -27.13 -3.78 -35.05
N ILE A 591 -26.78 -2.66 -35.71
CA ILE A 591 -26.97 -1.31 -35.14
C ILE A 591 -28.46 -0.94 -35.11
N GLY A 592 -29.27 -1.46 -36.03
CA GLY A 592 -30.73 -1.28 -36.02
C GLY A 592 -31.40 -2.00 -34.85
N LEU A 593 -31.03 -3.25 -34.63
CA LEU A 593 -31.54 -4.08 -33.53
C LEU A 593 -31.11 -3.53 -32.16
N CYS A 594 -29.87 -3.02 -32.06
CA CYS A 594 -29.38 -2.23 -30.92
C CYS A 594 -30.30 -1.05 -30.61
N LEU A 595 -30.60 -0.24 -31.63
CA LEU A 595 -31.29 1.03 -31.50
C LEU A 595 -32.72 0.87 -30.95
N ASP A 596 -33.45 -0.15 -31.39
CA ASP A 596 -34.82 -0.41 -30.91
C ASP A 596 -34.86 -1.04 -29.51
N SER A 597 -33.92 -1.92 -29.19
CA SER A 597 -33.72 -2.46 -27.83
C SER A 597 -33.41 -1.33 -26.82
N LEU A 598 -32.54 -0.38 -27.21
CA LEU A 598 -32.22 0.82 -26.42
C LEU A 598 -33.40 1.80 -26.30
N LYS A 599 -34.20 2.01 -27.36
CA LYS A 599 -35.46 2.78 -27.28
C LYS A 599 -36.46 2.11 -26.32
N GLY A 600 -36.50 0.78 -26.28
CA GLY A 600 -37.29 0.00 -25.32
C GLY A 600 -36.85 0.28 -23.87
N CYS A 601 -35.56 0.11 -23.60
CA CYS A 601 -34.97 0.38 -22.28
C CYS A 601 -35.21 1.83 -21.84
N LEU A 602 -34.99 2.82 -22.72
CA LEU A 602 -35.20 4.24 -22.42
C LEU A 602 -36.65 4.55 -22.01
N LYS A 603 -37.65 4.02 -22.73
CA LYS A 603 -39.08 4.18 -22.37
C LYS A 603 -39.43 3.60 -20.99
N ILE A 604 -38.70 2.57 -20.56
CA ILE A 604 -38.93 1.84 -19.31
C ILE A 604 -38.22 2.53 -18.14
N LEU A 605 -37.01 3.06 -18.36
CA LEU A 605 -36.25 3.87 -17.41
C LEU A 605 -36.90 5.25 -17.18
N GLN A 606 -37.45 5.89 -18.22
CA GLN A 606 -38.22 7.14 -18.10
C GLN A 606 -39.49 6.99 -17.26
N LYS A 607 -40.10 5.80 -17.24
CA LYS A 607 -41.30 5.47 -16.43
C LYS A 607 -40.96 4.93 -15.03
N ALA A 608 -39.72 5.10 -14.57
CA ALA A 608 -39.30 4.64 -13.25
C ALA A 608 -39.84 5.52 -12.11
N VAL A 609 -41.01 5.16 -11.59
CA VAL A 609 -41.55 5.68 -10.32
C VAL A 609 -41.87 4.48 -9.43
N SER A 610 -40.87 4.01 -8.69
CA SER A 610 -40.93 2.74 -7.98
C SER A 610 -40.29 2.84 -6.60
N GLU A 611 -41.07 2.62 -5.55
CA GLU A 611 -40.57 2.52 -4.16
C GLU A 611 -39.98 1.13 -3.86
N ASP A 612 -40.31 0.12 -4.67
CA ASP A 612 -39.71 -1.21 -4.57
C ASP A 612 -38.22 -1.15 -4.92
N GLN A 613 -37.39 -1.32 -3.90
CA GLN A 613 -35.94 -1.31 -4.06
C GLN A 613 -35.46 -2.38 -5.04
N LEU A 614 -36.10 -3.54 -5.17
CA LEU A 614 -35.63 -4.59 -6.09
C LEU A 614 -35.95 -4.23 -7.55
N ASP A 615 -37.13 -3.67 -7.84
CA ASP A 615 -37.42 -3.08 -9.15
C ASP A 615 -36.44 -1.93 -9.50
N GLN A 616 -36.07 -1.08 -8.53
CA GLN A 616 -34.99 -0.09 -8.73
C GLN A 616 -33.64 -0.74 -9.10
N TYR A 617 -33.27 -1.89 -8.52
CA TYR A 617 -32.03 -2.59 -8.89
C TYR A 617 -32.10 -3.27 -10.26
N ILE A 618 -33.27 -3.75 -10.68
CA ILE A 618 -33.51 -4.24 -12.05
C ILE A 618 -33.38 -3.10 -13.05
N LEU A 619 -34.01 -1.94 -12.77
CA LEU A 619 -33.86 -0.71 -13.55
C LEU A 619 -32.41 -0.21 -13.59
N LEU A 620 -31.68 -0.26 -12.48
CA LEU A 620 -30.27 0.10 -12.40
C LEU A 620 -29.39 -0.83 -13.25
N THR A 621 -29.72 -2.13 -13.29
CA THR A 621 -29.05 -3.12 -14.14
C THR A 621 -29.34 -2.84 -15.62
N CYS A 622 -30.61 -2.60 -15.99
CA CYS A 622 -31.03 -2.20 -17.33
C CYS A 622 -30.34 -0.91 -17.79
N GLY A 623 -30.28 0.13 -16.96
CA GLY A 623 -29.61 1.40 -17.28
C GLY A 623 -28.10 1.24 -17.45
N ALA A 624 -27.43 0.52 -16.54
CA ALA A 624 -25.99 0.27 -16.64
C ALA A 624 -25.64 -0.59 -17.87
N PHE A 625 -26.45 -1.62 -18.18
CA PHE A 625 -26.23 -2.47 -19.35
C PHE A 625 -26.54 -1.74 -20.66
N SER A 626 -27.59 -0.91 -20.71
CA SER A 626 -27.90 -0.08 -21.89
C SER A 626 -26.75 0.88 -22.24
N VAL A 627 -26.11 1.46 -21.22
CA VAL A 627 -24.93 2.32 -21.41
C VAL A 627 -23.68 1.51 -21.77
N PHE A 628 -23.58 0.24 -21.38
CA PHE A 628 -22.53 -0.68 -21.83
C PHE A 628 -22.70 -1.11 -23.30
N SER A 629 -23.91 -1.48 -23.75
CA SER A 629 -24.20 -1.86 -25.14
C SER A 629 -23.85 -0.76 -26.16
N LEU A 630 -23.85 0.51 -25.76
CA LEU A 630 -23.37 1.63 -26.57
C LEU A 630 -21.85 1.63 -26.83
N SER A 631 -21.07 0.90 -26.02
CA SER A 631 -19.61 0.74 -26.20
C SER A 631 -19.21 -0.51 -26.99
N MET A 632 -20.09 -1.51 -27.00
CA MET A 632 -19.94 -2.78 -27.70
C MET A 632 -21.31 -3.22 -28.25
N PRO A 633 -21.74 -2.67 -29.41
CA PRO A 633 -22.99 -3.09 -30.04
C PRO A 633 -22.80 -4.46 -30.70
N ILE A 634 -23.05 -5.52 -29.93
CA ILE A 634 -23.02 -6.93 -30.35
C ILE A 634 -24.38 -7.56 -30.04
N GLU A 635 -24.83 -8.48 -30.90
CA GLU A 635 -26.13 -9.17 -30.83
C GLU A 635 -26.46 -9.72 -29.43
N ASP A 636 -25.53 -10.45 -28.81
CA ASP A 636 -25.59 -10.97 -27.42
C ASP A 636 -26.01 -9.89 -26.40
N THR A 637 -25.61 -8.63 -26.61
CA THR A 637 -25.94 -7.52 -25.70
C THR A 637 -27.36 -7.00 -25.88
N PHE A 638 -28.01 -7.23 -27.02
CA PHE A 638 -29.37 -6.79 -27.28
C PHE A 638 -30.39 -7.81 -26.76
N GLU A 639 -30.08 -9.10 -26.85
CA GLU A 639 -30.84 -10.17 -26.20
C GLU A 639 -30.94 -9.92 -24.68
N ILE A 640 -29.80 -9.70 -24.02
CA ILE A 640 -29.74 -9.41 -22.57
C ILE A 640 -30.56 -8.16 -22.19
N LEU A 641 -30.62 -7.13 -23.05
CA LEU A 641 -31.49 -5.96 -22.82
C LEU A 641 -32.97 -6.31 -22.95
N ASN A 642 -33.36 -7.10 -23.95
CA ASN A 642 -34.74 -7.51 -24.17
C ASN A 642 -35.23 -8.47 -23.07
N ASP A 643 -34.36 -9.35 -22.56
CA ASP A 643 -34.64 -10.18 -21.38
C ASP A 643 -34.79 -9.34 -20.10
N LEU A 644 -33.99 -8.28 -19.91
CA LEU A 644 -34.18 -7.34 -18.81
C LEU A 644 -35.55 -6.61 -18.87
N ILE A 645 -35.98 -6.23 -20.08
CA ILE A 645 -37.30 -5.64 -20.33
C ILE A 645 -38.41 -6.65 -19.99
N GLU A 646 -38.34 -7.86 -20.53
CA GLU A 646 -39.38 -8.87 -20.38
C GLU A 646 -39.43 -9.44 -18.96
N CYS A 647 -38.27 -9.63 -18.31
CA CYS A 647 -38.19 -9.95 -16.87
C CYS A 647 -38.92 -8.91 -16.04
N ARG A 648 -38.67 -7.61 -16.26
CA ARG A 648 -39.36 -6.53 -15.50
C ARG A 648 -40.87 -6.56 -15.76
N LYS A 649 -41.29 -6.78 -17.02
CA LYS A 649 -42.70 -6.92 -17.39
C LYS A 649 -43.38 -8.11 -16.69
N ARG A 650 -42.77 -9.31 -16.72
CA ARG A 650 -43.28 -10.51 -16.00
C ARG A 650 -43.37 -10.30 -14.50
N ARG A 651 -42.33 -9.71 -13.88
CA ARG A 651 -42.30 -9.33 -12.46
C ARG A 651 -43.48 -8.44 -12.07
N LEU A 652 -43.77 -7.40 -12.86
CA LEU A 652 -44.84 -6.45 -12.57
C LEU A 652 -46.23 -7.02 -12.84
N ALA A 653 -46.36 -7.96 -13.78
CA ALA A 653 -47.63 -8.61 -14.11
C ALA A 653 -48.08 -9.63 -13.05
N ASN A 654 -47.14 -10.31 -12.36
CA ASN A 654 -47.40 -11.42 -11.42
C ASN A 654 -48.26 -12.58 -11.99
N THR A 655 -48.43 -12.65 -13.31
CA THR A 655 -49.16 -13.71 -14.00
C THR A 655 -48.34 -14.99 -14.04
N VAL A 656 -48.94 -16.13 -13.68
CA VAL A 656 -48.39 -17.45 -13.99
C VAL A 656 -48.35 -17.59 -15.52
N PHE A 657 -47.18 -17.93 -16.05
CA PHE A 657 -46.91 -18.06 -17.48
C PHE A 657 -46.18 -19.39 -17.70
N GLU A 658 -46.33 -20.02 -18.87
CA GLU A 658 -45.77 -21.35 -19.14
C GLU A 658 -44.24 -21.37 -19.34
N GLY A 659 -43.63 -20.18 -19.49
CA GLY A 659 -42.18 -20.00 -19.61
C GLY A 659 -41.44 -19.84 -18.26
N PRO A 660 -40.10 -19.72 -18.29
CA PRO A 660 -39.28 -19.60 -17.08
C PRO A 660 -39.67 -18.38 -16.23
N HIS A 661 -39.57 -18.55 -14.91
CA HIS A 661 -39.96 -17.53 -13.93
C HIS A 661 -39.00 -16.33 -14.00
N TRP A 662 -39.50 -15.12 -13.74
CA TRP A 662 -38.72 -13.89 -13.92
C TRP A 662 -37.40 -13.86 -13.13
N SER A 663 -37.33 -14.54 -11.98
CA SER A 663 -36.10 -14.62 -11.18
C SER A 663 -35.05 -15.57 -11.76
N GLU A 664 -35.44 -16.47 -12.66
CA GLU A 664 -34.56 -17.40 -13.38
C GLU A 664 -33.95 -16.68 -14.56
N VAL A 665 -34.79 -16.05 -15.39
CA VAL A 665 -34.38 -15.13 -16.47
C VAL A 665 -33.42 -14.06 -15.94
N LEU A 666 -33.75 -13.42 -14.80
CA LEU A 666 -32.85 -12.43 -14.18
C LEU A 666 -31.55 -13.02 -13.63
N THR A 667 -31.53 -14.30 -13.23
CA THR A 667 -30.28 -14.96 -12.83
C THR A 667 -29.39 -15.22 -14.05
N ASP A 668 -29.98 -15.66 -15.15
CA ASP A 668 -29.26 -15.97 -16.39
C ASP A 668 -28.69 -14.70 -17.04
N VAL A 669 -29.52 -13.65 -17.18
CA VAL A 669 -29.11 -12.27 -17.49
C VAL A 669 -27.95 -11.79 -16.61
N ILE A 670 -27.98 -12.10 -15.31
CA ILE A 670 -26.89 -11.73 -14.38
C ILE A 670 -25.61 -12.53 -14.68
N LEU A 671 -25.69 -13.80 -15.06
CA LEU A 671 -24.54 -14.64 -15.41
C LEU A 671 -23.93 -14.21 -16.75
N SER A 672 -24.75 -13.96 -17.77
CA SER A 672 -24.33 -13.41 -19.06
C SER A 672 -23.72 -12.02 -18.90
N ALA A 673 -24.31 -11.13 -18.09
CA ALA A 673 -23.73 -9.83 -17.76
C ALA A 673 -22.43 -9.91 -16.93
N LEU A 674 -22.18 -11.03 -16.22
CA LEU A 674 -20.91 -11.32 -15.56
C LEU A 674 -19.85 -11.90 -16.50
N SER A 675 -20.17 -12.35 -17.72
CA SER A 675 -19.13 -12.77 -18.67
C SER A 675 -18.19 -11.60 -19.02
N PHE A 676 -18.76 -10.44 -19.32
CA PHE A 676 -18.05 -9.22 -19.74
C PHE A 676 -16.99 -8.74 -18.70
N PRO A 677 -15.87 -8.15 -19.15
CA PRO A 677 -14.77 -7.71 -18.29
C PRO A 677 -15.01 -6.35 -17.59
N VAL A 678 -16.26 -5.89 -17.43
CA VAL A 678 -16.58 -4.55 -16.93
C VAL A 678 -16.94 -4.57 -15.43
N HIS A 679 -16.17 -3.85 -14.60
CA HIS A 679 -16.37 -3.83 -13.15
C HIS A 679 -17.75 -3.28 -12.73
N MET A 680 -18.26 -2.25 -13.43
CA MET A 680 -19.62 -1.71 -13.24
C MET A 680 -20.69 -2.79 -13.32
N LEU A 681 -20.59 -3.70 -14.30
CA LEU A 681 -21.55 -4.79 -14.47
C LEU A 681 -21.43 -5.81 -13.32
N ARG A 682 -20.21 -6.14 -12.89
CA ARG A 682 -19.97 -6.99 -11.70
C ARG A 682 -20.55 -6.40 -10.41
N SER A 683 -20.43 -5.08 -10.21
CA SER A 683 -21.02 -4.40 -9.06
C SER A 683 -22.55 -4.40 -9.10
N VAL A 684 -23.15 -4.00 -10.21
CA VAL A 684 -24.62 -3.84 -10.30
C VAL A 684 -25.32 -5.21 -10.23
N THR A 685 -24.86 -6.21 -10.98
CA THR A 685 -25.44 -7.56 -10.98
C THR A 685 -25.38 -8.20 -9.60
N ARG A 686 -24.23 -8.13 -8.90
CA ARG A 686 -24.08 -8.63 -7.52
C ARG A 686 -24.99 -7.91 -6.52
N LEU A 687 -25.20 -6.60 -6.68
CA LEU A 687 -26.13 -5.83 -5.84
C LEU A 687 -27.60 -6.20 -6.12
N THR A 688 -27.96 -6.40 -7.39
CA THR A 688 -29.29 -6.88 -7.82
C THR A 688 -29.55 -8.29 -7.31
N PHE A 689 -28.62 -9.24 -7.49
CA PHE A 689 -28.74 -10.61 -7.00
C PHE A 689 -28.87 -10.67 -5.47
N LYS A 690 -28.07 -9.87 -4.74
CA LYS A 690 -28.20 -9.69 -3.29
C LYS A 690 -29.60 -9.18 -2.91
N LYS A 691 -30.22 -8.32 -3.71
CA LYS A 691 -31.56 -7.78 -3.48
C LYS A 691 -32.66 -8.78 -3.85
N MET A 692 -32.46 -9.63 -4.87
CA MET A 692 -33.31 -10.79 -5.14
C MET A 692 -33.35 -11.73 -3.92
N ILE A 693 -32.19 -12.04 -3.34
CA ILE A 693 -32.05 -12.87 -2.14
C ILE A 693 -32.75 -12.23 -0.93
N LEU A 694 -32.51 -10.94 -0.67
CA LEU A 694 -33.14 -10.23 0.46
C LEU A 694 -34.66 -10.05 0.27
N GLY A 695 -35.14 -9.98 -0.98
CA GLY A 695 -36.54 -9.96 -1.36
C GLY A 695 -37.18 -11.34 -1.53
N LYS A 696 -36.46 -12.43 -1.21
CA LYS A 696 -36.94 -13.83 -1.30
C LYS A 696 -37.48 -14.24 -2.68
N ALA A 697 -36.86 -13.71 -3.74
CA ALA A 697 -37.27 -13.85 -5.13
C ALA A 697 -37.37 -15.29 -5.67
N PHE A 698 -36.81 -16.26 -4.95
CA PHE A 698 -36.70 -17.65 -5.38
C PHE A 698 -37.72 -18.58 -4.72
N ILE A 699 -38.56 -18.12 -3.77
CA ILE A 699 -39.51 -19.00 -3.05
C ILE A 699 -40.42 -19.80 -3.99
N SER A 700 -40.88 -19.22 -5.10
CA SER A 700 -41.70 -19.90 -6.11
C SER A 700 -40.92 -21.02 -6.80
N THR A 701 -39.72 -20.74 -7.31
CA THR A 701 -38.91 -21.69 -8.10
C THR A 701 -38.23 -22.75 -7.24
N ILE A 702 -38.05 -22.49 -5.94
CA ILE A 702 -37.51 -23.39 -4.92
C ILE A 702 -38.43 -24.59 -4.60
N ASN A 703 -39.68 -24.58 -5.09
CA ASN A 703 -40.68 -25.63 -4.83
C ASN A 703 -40.95 -26.58 -6.01
N SER A 704 -40.26 -26.43 -7.15
CA SER A 704 -40.45 -27.24 -8.37
C SER A 704 -39.87 -28.67 -8.34
N GLY A 705 -39.45 -29.16 -7.17
CA GLY A 705 -39.00 -30.55 -6.97
C GLY A 705 -37.57 -30.89 -7.40
N GLY A 706 -36.86 -29.97 -8.08
CA GLY A 706 -35.47 -30.18 -8.51
C GLY A 706 -34.47 -30.36 -7.35
N GLU A 707 -33.38 -31.10 -7.60
CA GLU A 707 -32.33 -31.38 -6.61
C GLU A 707 -31.62 -30.11 -6.11
N TYR A 708 -31.50 -29.11 -6.98
CA TYR A 708 -31.04 -27.76 -6.69
C TYR A 708 -32.12 -26.76 -7.13
N PRO A 709 -32.28 -25.62 -6.41
CA PRO A 709 -32.99 -24.46 -6.94
C PRO A 709 -32.40 -24.06 -8.29
N SER A 710 -33.26 -23.66 -9.24
CA SER A 710 -32.87 -23.32 -10.63
C SER A 710 -31.71 -22.33 -10.72
N CYS A 711 -31.72 -21.27 -9.91
CA CYS A 711 -30.62 -20.30 -9.85
C CYS A 711 -29.29 -20.89 -9.34
N LEU A 712 -29.32 -21.93 -8.51
CA LEU A 712 -28.14 -22.69 -8.10
C LEU A 712 -27.72 -23.75 -9.12
N LYS A 713 -28.65 -24.27 -9.95
CA LYS A 713 -28.28 -25.10 -11.10
C LYS A 713 -27.44 -24.28 -12.08
N LEU A 714 -27.96 -23.16 -12.58
CA LEU A 714 -27.25 -22.26 -13.53
C LEU A 714 -25.85 -21.84 -13.01
N ILE A 715 -25.75 -21.44 -11.74
CA ILE A 715 -24.45 -21.10 -11.11
C ILE A 715 -23.55 -22.35 -10.98
N GLY A 716 -24.12 -23.50 -10.63
CA GLY A 716 -23.41 -24.76 -10.46
C GLY A 716 -22.81 -25.29 -11.76
N ASP A 717 -23.58 -25.25 -12.84
CA ASP A 717 -23.19 -25.71 -14.17
C ASP A 717 -21.97 -24.90 -14.65
N ILE A 718 -22.04 -23.56 -14.59
CA ILE A 718 -20.91 -22.67 -14.91
C ILE A 718 -19.69 -22.96 -14.02
N LEU A 719 -19.86 -23.18 -12.71
CA LEU A 719 -18.75 -23.52 -11.81
C LEU A 719 -18.10 -24.88 -12.16
N LYS A 720 -18.87 -25.84 -12.67
CA LYS A 720 -18.45 -27.20 -13.04
C LYS A 720 -17.82 -27.34 -14.43
N THR A 721 -18.09 -26.42 -15.36
CA THR A 721 -17.44 -26.38 -16.70
C THR A 721 -15.91 -26.59 -16.62
N ARG A 722 -15.30 -27.18 -17.64
CA ARG A 722 -13.83 -27.31 -17.74
C ARG A 722 -13.38 -26.82 -19.11
N SER A 723 -12.29 -26.07 -19.15
CA SER A 723 -11.59 -25.79 -20.41
C SER A 723 -10.99 -27.09 -20.95
N THR A 724 -11.69 -27.73 -21.88
CA THR A 724 -11.33 -29.05 -22.40
C THR A 724 -10.06 -28.95 -23.23
N LYS A 725 -9.11 -29.86 -23.00
CA LYS A 725 -8.02 -30.08 -23.95
C LYS A 725 -8.50 -31.05 -25.00
N GLN A 726 -8.64 -30.56 -26.24
CA GLN A 726 -8.56 -31.42 -27.42
C GLN A 726 -7.16 -32.05 -27.46
N ALA A 727 -7.00 -33.16 -26.75
CA ALA A 727 -5.81 -34.00 -26.76
C ALA A 727 -5.96 -35.08 -27.84
N GLY A 728 -6.34 -34.66 -29.05
CA GLY A 728 -6.40 -35.50 -30.25
C GLY A 728 -5.00 -35.95 -30.64
N ARG A 729 -4.48 -36.96 -29.93
CA ARG A 729 -3.15 -37.50 -30.11
C ARG A 729 -3.28 -38.88 -30.72
N ALA A 730 -3.29 -38.89 -32.05
CA ALA A 730 -3.49 -40.08 -32.87
C ALA A 730 -2.74 -41.30 -32.33
N LYS A 731 -3.52 -42.36 -32.07
CA LYS A 731 -3.03 -43.72 -31.98
C LYS A 731 -4.01 -44.62 -32.73
N HIS A 732 -3.39 -45.58 -33.39
CA HIS A 732 -3.93 -46.61 -34.25
C HIS A 732 -4.92 -47.56 -33.54
N ASP A 733 -5.66 -48.28 -34.39
CA ASP A 733 -6.33 -49.58 -34.18
C ASP A 733 -7.67 -49.59 -33.40
N GLU A 734 -8.74 -49.49 -34.19
CA GLU A 734 -9.92 -50.40 -34.28
C GLU A 734 -10.77 -50.74 -33.02
N ASP A 735 -12.09 -50.79 -33.28
CA ASP A 735 -13.20 -51.40 -32.51
C ASP A 735 -13.40 -51.02 -31.03
N GLU A 736 -14.28 -50.05 -30.77
CA GLU A 736 -15.67 -50.35 -30.31
C GLU A 736 -16.58 -49.11 -30.43
N VAL A 737 -17.90 -49.33 -30.56
CA VAL A 737 -18.93 -48.27 -30.66
C VAL A 737 -19.59 -48.09 -29.29
N ASP A 738 -19.55 -46.89 -28.73
CA ASP A 738 -20.33 -46.49 -27.55
C ASP A 738 -20.91 -45.08 -27.76
N ASP A 739 -22.20 -45.01 -28.10
CA ASP A 739 -22.92 -43.76 -28.38
C ASP A 739 -23.30 -43.04 -27.08
N SER A 740 -22.30 -42.48 -26.39
CA SER A 740 -22.55 -41.55 -25.27
C SER A 740 -22.76 -40.13 -25.80
N GLU A 741 -24.03 -39.69 -25.89
CA GLU A 741 -24.40 -38.33 -26.27
C GLU A 741 -23.66 -37.28 -25.42
N THR A 742 -22.77 -36.49 -26.03
CA THR A 742 -22.09 -35.40 -25.33
C THR A 742 -23.03 -34.21 -25.19
N GLU A 743 -23.58 -34.01 -23.98
CA GLU A 743 -24.47 -32.88 -23.66
C GLU A 743 -23.91 -31.54 -24.19
N ASP A 744 -24.75 -30.76 -24.90
CA ASP A 744 -24.42 -29.44 -25.43
C ASP A 744 -24.15 -28.41 -24.32
N LEU A 745 -22.91 -28.40 -23.82
CA LEU A 745 -22.46 -27.47 -22.79
C LEU A 745 -22.24 -26.07 -23.36
N VAL A 746 -23.08 -25.13 -22.90
CA VAL A 746 -23.10 -23.67 -23.15
C VAL A 746 -21.83 -23.14 -23.86
N HIS A 747 -21.92 -23.05 -25.19
CA HIS A 747 -20.83 -22.58 -26.03
C HIS A 747 -20.70 -21.04 -25.94
N PHE A 748 -19.86 -20.55 -25.02
CA PHE A 748 -19.58 -19.12 -24.84
C PHE A 748 -18.94 -18.48 -26.09
N SER A 749 -19.80 -17.98 -26.99
CA SER A 749 -19.53 -17.25 -28.23
C SER A 749 -18.33 -16.29 -28.16
N LEU A 750 -18.32 -15.45 -27.11
CA LEU A 750 -17.46 -14.29 -26.92
C LEU A 750 -15.95 -14.55 -27.09
N PHE A 751 -15.47 -15.77 -26.82
CA PHE A 751 -14.04 -16.10 -26.90
C PHE A 751 -13.59 -16.61 -28.28
N ASN A 752 -14.53 -16.89 -29.19
CA ASN A 752 -14.26 -17.37 -30.54
C ASN A 752 -14.52 -16.29 -31.63
N SER A 753 -14.72 -15.03 -31.25
CA SER A 753 -14.81 -13.86 -32.15
C SER A 753 -13.45 -13.46 -32.77
N THR A 754 -12.62 -14.46 -33.09
CA THR A 754 -11.57 -14.39 -34.11
C THR A 754 -11.87 -15.46 -35.17
N LYS A 755 -13.03 -15.35 -35.82
CA LYS A 755 -13.31 -15.98 -37.12
C LYS A 755 -12.44 -15.30 -38.21
N LEU A 756 -11.13 -15.47 -38.11
CA LEU A 756 -10.27 -15.41 -39.29
C LEU A 756 -10.71 -16.57 -40.20
N VAL A 757 -10.71 -16.35 -41.51
CA VAL A 757 -11.23 -17.33 -42.48
C VAL A 757 -10.48 -18.65 -42.36
N GLN A 758 -11.16 -19.70 -41.89
CA GLN A 758 -10.77 -21.05 -42.23
C GLN A 758 -11.10 -21.25 -43.72
N PRO A 759 -10.14 -21.60 -44.59
CA PRO A 759 -10.49 -22.05 -45.92
C PRO A 759 -11.33 -23.31 -45.78
N LYS A 760 -12.50 -23.36 -46.43
CA LYS A 760 -13.21 -24.63 -46.62
C LYS A 760 -12.31 -25.53 -47.46
N GLU A 761 -11.92 -26.69 -46.92
CA GLU A 761 -11.42 -27.78 -47.74
C GLU A 761 -12.57 -28.26 -48.63
N LEU A 762 -12.63 -27.77 -49.87
CA LEU A 762 -13.55 -28.31 -50.87
C LEU A 762 -13.02 -29.67 -51.35
N SER A 763 -13.69 -30.73 -50.93
CA SER A 763 -13.65 -32.00 -51.64
C SER A 763 -14.27 -31.80 -53.04
N ILE A 764 -13.44 -31.77 -54.07
CA ILE A 764 -13.86 -31.67 -55.47
C ILE A 764 -14.57 -32.97 -55.89
N PRO A 765 -15.75 -32.86 -56.53
CA PRO A 765 -15.94 -33.54 -57.79
C PRO A 765 -16.44 -32.59 -58.89
N ILE A 766 -15.79 -32.77 -60.04
CA ILE A 766 -15.99 -32.18 -61.37
C ILE A 766 -17.42 -32.39 -61.89
N ASP A 767 -18.11 -31.35 -62.39
CA ASP A 767 -18.45 -31.20 -63.83
C ASP A 767 -19.19 -29.86 -64.19
N ASP A 768 -18.74 -29.26 -65.30
CA ASP A 768 -19.40 -28.45 -66.34
C ASP A 768 -20.31 -27.18 -66.13
N PHE A 769 -20.24 -26.34 -67.18
CA PHE A 769 -20.96 -25.08 -67.55
C PHE A 769 -20.68 -23.82 -66.70
N GLU A 770 -19.94 -22.80 -67.20
CA GLU A 770 -20.25 -21.82 -68.28
C GLU A 770 -21.37 -20.82 -67.92
N ASP A 771 -21.36 -19.52 -68.27
CA ASP A 771 -20.32 -18.47 -68.46
C ASP A 771 -21.09 -17.12 -68.56
N GLU A 772 -20.46 -15.98 -68.22
CA GLU A 772 -20.58 -14.63 -68.86
C GLU A 772 -20.15 -13.47 -67.93
N THR A 773 -18.86 -13.10 -68.07
CA THR A 773 -18.31 -11.72 -68.21
C THR A 773 -18.54 -10.59 -67.17
N ALA A 774 -17.45 -9.84 -66.90
CA ALA A 774 -17.40 -8.49 -66.28
C ALA A 774 -17.50 -7.38 -67.38
N PRO A 775 -16.96 -6.12 -67.35
CA PRO A 775 -15.97 -5.40 -66.48
C PRO A 775 -16.54 -4.16 -65.71
N VAL A 776 -15.93 -3.60 -64.64
CA VAL A 776 -14.70 -2.77 -64.45
C VAL A 776 -14.75 -1.34 -65.02
N GLU A 777 -14.57 -0.33 -64.15
CA GLU A 777 -13.89 1.00 -64.31
C GLU A 777 -14.11 1.84 -63.01
N ASP A 778 -13.28 2.80 -62.57
CA ASP A 778 -11.82 2.83 -62.33
C ASP A 778 -11.50 4.02 -61.33
N GLU A 779 -10.23 4.41 -61.14
CA GLU A 779 -9.73 5.62 -60.44
C GLU A 779 -9.83 5.65 -58.87
N GLU A 780 -8.89 6.22 -58.09
CA GLU A 780 -7.55 6.77 -58.38
C GLU A 780 -6.53 6.58 -57.21
N LYS A 781 -5.27 7.01 -57.42
CA LYS A 781 -4.04 6.65 -56.68
C LYS A 781 -3.56 7.74 -55.67
N ILE A 782 -2.33 7.55 -55.13
CA ILE A 782 -1.43 8.56 -54.51
C ILE A 782 -1.73 8.88 -53.01
N ALA A 783 -0.78 8.87 -52.06
CA ALA A 783 0.58 8.31 -52.02
C ALA A 783 1.14 8.18 -50.57
N ASN A 784 2.17 7.33 -50.45
CA ASN A 784 3.29 7.30 -49.50
C ASN A 784 3.22 8.10 -48.17
N GLN A 785 3.34 7.38 -47.05
CA GLN A 785 4.05 7.90 -45.88
C GLN A 785 4.71 6.78 -45.04
N GLU A 786 6.00 6.54 -45.27
CA GLU A 786 6.86 5.83 -44.32
C GLU A 786 7.17 6.77 -43.14
N GLY A 787 7.04 6.31 -41.88
CA GLY A 787 6.95 7.23 -40.74
C GLY A 787 7.48 6.78 -39.38
N ASN A 788 8.03 5.57 -39.23
CA ASN A 788 8.80 5.12 -38.06
C ASN A 788 8.17 5.39 -36.67
N SER A 789 7.10 4.66 -36.33
CA SER A 789 6.52 4.63 -34.97
C SER A 789 7.46 3.94 -33.97
N GLN A 790 8.04 4.70 -33.04
CA GLN A 790 8.85 4.17 -31.94
C GLN A 790 8.11 4.35 -30.61
N ASP A 791 7.36 3.32 -30.20
CA ASP A 791 6.52 3.34 -29.00
C ASP A 791 7.31 3.55 -27.70
N THR A 792 6.71 4.27 -26.76
CA THR A 792 7.23 4.43 -25.39
C THR A 792 6.13 4.36 -24.32
N SER A 793 5.94 3.16 -23.74
CA SER A 793 5.39 2.88 -22.40
C SER A 793 4.06 3.55 -21.99
N ASP A 794 2.97 2.77 -21.96
CA ASP A 794 1.64 3.18 -21.46
C ASP A 794 1.44 2.73 -19.99
N ASP A 795 1.68 3.66 -19.06
CA ASP A 795 1.54 3.45 -17.59
C ASP A 795 0.06 3.58 -17.16
N SER A 796 -0.79 2.69 -17.68
CA SER A 796 -2.24 2.66 -17.43
C SER A 796 -2.62 1.69 -16.30
N ASP A 797 -2.74 2.23 -15.08
CA ASP A 797 -3.22 1.51 -13.86
C ASP A 797 -4.60 0.83 -14.06
N SER A 798 -4.57 -0.40 -14.56
CA SER A 798 -5.69 -1.35 -14.57
C SER A 798 -5.25 -2.61 -13.82
N ASP A 799 -6.01 -3.04 -12.80
CA ASP A 799 -5.74 -4.29 -12.06
C ASP A 799 -6.00 -5.58 -12.90
N GLY A 800 -6.24 -5.44 -14.21
CA GLY A 800 -6.12 -6.52 -15.18
C GLY A 800 -4.67 -6.69 -15.60
N VAL A 801 -4.04 -7.81 -15.22
CA VAL A 801 -2.62 -8.09 -15.53
C VAL A 801 -2.46 -8.51 -17.01
N GLU A 802 -2.50 -7.52 -17.89
CA GLU A 802 -1.79 -7.60 -19.16
C GLU A 802 -0.29 -7.55 -18.83
N GLU A 803 0.34 -8.73 -18.78
CA GLU A 803 1.81 -8.81 -18.78
C GLU A 803 2.26 -8.20 -20.11
N GLU A 804 2.75 -6.95 -20.07
CA GLU A 804 3.38 -6.27 -21.21
C GLU A 804 4.34 -7.26 -21.87
N ILE A 805 4.03 -7.67 -23.10
CA ILE A 805 4.66 -8.85 -23.67
C ILE A 805 6.05 -8.43 -24.14
N ASP A 806 7.04 -8.57 -23.25
CA ASP A 806 8.44 -8.81 -23.58
C ASP A 806 8.47 -9.98 -24.58
N ILE A 807 8.39 -9.68 -25.87
CA ILE A 807 8.73 -10.60 -26.94
C ILE A 807 10.24 -10.79 -26.80
N ASP A 808 10.68 -12.03 -26.54
CA ASP A 808 12.12 -12.34 -26.49
C ASP A 808 12.76 -11.84 -27.79
N GLU A 809 13.91 -11.15 -27.73
CA GLU A 809 14.62 -10.73 -28.96
C GLU A 809 14.88 -11.93 -29.87
N ASP A 810 15.10 -13.12 -29.30
CA ASP A 810 15.18 -14.40 -30.03
C ASP A 810 13.86 -14.80 -30.72
N GLU A 811 12.69 -14.62 -30.10
CA GLU A 811 11.39 -14.91 -30.76
C GLU A 811 11.03 -13.82 -31.79
N LEU A 812 11.40 -12.55 -31.57
CA LEU A 812 11.24 -11.46 -32.54
C LEU A 812 12.16 -11.64 -33.76
N ASN A 813 13.40 -12.06 -33.55
CA ASN A 813 14.34 -12.39 -34.63
C ASN A 813 13.92 -13.67 -35.37
N GLN A 814 13.33 -14.66 -34.71
CA GLN A 814 12.70 -15.79 -35.41
C GLN A 814 11.54 -15.35 -36.31
N ILE A 815 10.66 -14.45 -35.83
CA ILE A 815 9.58 -13.88 -36.64
C ILE A 815 10.16 -13.13 -37.85
N LYS A 816 11.13 -12.23 -37.63
CA LYS A 816 11.81 -11.49 -38.72
C LYS A 816 12.44 -12.43 -39.76
N ASN A 817 13.12 -13.48 -39.32
CA ASN A 817 13.74 -14.44 -40.23
C ASN A 817 12.68 -15.24 -41.00
N SER A 818 11.62 -15.73 -40.34
CA SER A 818 10.55 -16.47 -41.03
C SER A 818 9.77 -15.60 -42.02
N VAL A 819 9.59 -14.30 -41.75
CA VAL A 819 8.96 -13.34 -42.68
C VAL A 819 9.92 -12.98 -43.82
N ARG A 820 11.22 -12.81 -43.54
CA ARG A 820 12.27 -12.62 -44.56
C ARG A 820 12.35 -13.82 -45.52
N ASP A 821 12.35 -15.04 -44.98
CA ASP A 821 12.41 -16.28 -45.78
C ASP A 821 11.14 -16.44 -46.64
N ALA A 822 9.97 -16.08 -46.10
CA ALA A 822 8.72 -16.05 -46.87
C ALA A 822 8.75 -15.01 -48.00
N LEU A 823 9.20 -13.78 -47.73
CA LEU A 823 9.39 -12.71 -48.73
C LEU A 823 10.46 -13.06 -49.77
N GLY A 824 11.48 -13.85 -49.41
CA GLY A 824 12.54 -14.28 -50.32
C GLY A 824 13.21 -13.09 -51.02
N PRO A 825 13.26 -13.05 -52.36
CA PRO A 825 13.84 -11.92 -53.11
C PRO A 825 13.10 -10.58 -52.93
N ALA A 826 11.88 -10.56 -52.40
CA ALA A 826 11.14 -9.33 -52.07
C ALA A 826 11.55 -8.72 -50.72
N ALA A 827 12.36 -9.43 -49.91
CA ALA A 827 12.90 -8.89 -48.67
C ALA A 827 14.06 -7.92 -48.96
N LEU A 828 13.81 -6.61 -48.86
CA LEU A 828 14.85 -5.60 -48.98
C LEU A 828 15.93 -5.78 -47.91
N ASP A 829 17.14 -6.15 -48.34
CA ASP A 829 18.31 -6.19 -47.48
C ASP A 829 18.78 -4.76 -47.17
N SER A 830 18.83 -4.40 -45.89
CA SER A 830 19.03 -3.02 -45.40
C SER A 830 20.39 -2.37 -45.73
N GLU A 831 21.25 -3.05 -46.51
CA GLU A 831 22.56 -2.58 -46.95
C GLU A 831 22.66 -2.41 -48.48
N ASN A 832 21.68 -2.87 -49.27
CA ASN A 832 21.69 -2.80 -50.74
C ASN A 832 20.44 -2.10 -51.31
N ASN A 833 20.52 -0.79 -51.53
CA ASN A 833 19.49 0.02 -52.21
C ASN A 833 19.60 -0.04 -53.76
N ASP A 834 20.06 -1.14 -54.34
CA ASP A 834 20.15 -1.29 -55.80
C ASP A 834 18.79 -1.69 -56.38
N ASN A 835 18.22 -0.79 -57.20
CA ASN A 835 16.83 -0.81 -57.71
C ASN A 835 16.49 -1.93 -58.71
N ASN A 836 17.14 -3.10 -58.66
CA ASN A 836 16.75 -4.28 -59.43
C ASN A 836 15.58 -5.02 -58.76
N CYS A 837 14.46 -4.33 -58.55
CA CYS A 837 13.17 -5.00 -58.39
C CYS A 837 12.85 -5.70 -59.71
N ARG A 838 13.06 -7.01 -59.75
CA ARG A 838 12.43 -7.87 -60.76
C ARG A 838 10.93 -7.91 -60.45
N ASP A 839 10.11 -7.57 -61.43
CA ASP A 839 8.66 -7.77 -61.34
C ASP A 839 8.36 -9.26 -61.08
N PHE A 840 7.57 -9.52 -60.04
CA PHE A 840 7.07 -10.86 -59.73
C PHE A 840 5.83 -11.15 -60.58
N THR A 841 5.72 -12.38 -61.08
CA THR A 841 4.49 -12.85 -61.71
C THR A 841 3.40 -13.07 -60.66
N ASP A 842 2.12 -13.02 -61.05
CA ASP A 842 0.99 -13.22 -60.12
C ASP A 842 1.09 -14.55 -59.36
N ALA A 843 1.57 -15.61 -60.02
CA ALA A 843 1.84 -16.90 -59.38
C ALA A 843 2.94 -16.81 -58.30
N GLU A 844 4.02 -16.08 -58.56
CA GLU A 844 5.05 -15.81 -57.55
C GLU A 844 4.52 -14.92 -56.41
N MET A 845 3.58 -14.00 -56.66
CA MET A 845 2.92 -13.22 -55.61
C MET A 845 1.97 -14.06 -54.75
N PHE A 846 1.13 -14.92 -55.34
CA PHE A 846 0.28 -15.82 -54.55
C PHE A 846 1.09 -16.85 -53.74
N GLU A 847 2.20 -17.37 -54.28
CA GLU A 847 3.11 -18.23 -53.52
C GLU A 847 3.81 -17.46 -52.37
N ARG A 848 4.21 -16.20 -52.60
CA ARG A 848 4.74 -15.30 -51.55
C ARG A 848 3.70 -15.05 -50.46
N ASP A 849 2.46 -14.72 -50.81
CA ASP A 849 1.40 -14.39 -49.85
C ASP A 849 0.99 -15.60 -49.01
N GLU A 850 0.89 -16.80 -49.60
CA GLU A 850 0.62 -18.03 -48.84
C GLU A 850 1.83 -18.42 -47.96
N ALA A 851 3.06 -18.19 -48.41
CA ALA A 851 4.26 -18.35 -47.57
C ALA A 851 4.31 -17.32 -46.41
N LEU A 852 3.90 -16.07 -46.65
CA LEU A 852 3.83 -15.01 -45.65
C LEU A 852 2.74 -15.33 -44.62
N ALA A 853 1.57 -15.76 -45.09
CA ALA A 853 0.48 -16.24 -44.27
C ALA A 853 0.91 -17.48 -43.47
N ALA A 854 1.67 -18.42 -44.04
CA ALA A 854 2.22 -19.57 -43.32
C ALA A 854 3.20 -19.14 -42.22
N ALA A 855 4.12 -18.21 -42.49
CA ALA A 855 5.01 -17.63 -41.47
C ALA A 855 4.21 -16.99 -40.32
N PHE A 856 3.19 -16.19 -40.63
CA PHE A 856 2.31 -15.60 -39.60
C PHE A 856 1.44 -16.65 -38.88
N ARG A 857 0.95 -17.71 -39.54
CA ARG A 857 0.22 -18.83 -38.89
C ARG A 857 1.12 -19.60 -37.91
N ILE A 858 2.40 -19.79 -38.23
CA ILE A 858 3.40 -20.40 -37.33
C ILE A 858 3.66 -19.53 -36.09
N HIS A 859 3.62 -18.21 -36.26
CA HIS A 859 3.93 -17.24 -35.19
C HIS A 859 2.72 -16.62 -34.48
N MET A 860 1.49 -16.87 -34.95
CA MET A 860 0.26 -16.49 -34.24
C MET A 860 0.24 -17.08 -32.81
N ARG A 861 -0.55 -16.44 -31.92
CA ARG A 861 -0.67 -16.80 -30.49
C ARG A 861 -0.74 -18.32 -30.33
N LYS A 862 0.34 -18.92 -29.83
CA LYS A 862 0.56 -20.37 -29.79
C LYS A 862 -0.68 -21.02 -29.16
N PRO A 863 -1.21 -22.18 -29.63
CA PRO A 863 -2.50 -22.70 -29.14
C PRO A 863 -2.62 -22.81 -27.60
N GLN A 864 -1.50 -23.00 -26.89
CA GLN A 864 -1.43 -22.98 -25.43
C GLN A 864 -1.68 -21.60 -24.78
N GLN A 865 -1.45 -20.48 -25.47
CA GLN A 865 -1.83 -19.14 -25.02
C GLN A 865 -3.34 -18.93 -25.17
N ILE A 866 -3.93 -19.26 -26.33
CA ILE A 866 -5.39 -19.16 -26.53
C ILE A 866 -6.14 -19.98 -25.48
N VAL A 867 -5.74 -21.24 -25.25
CA VAL A 867 -6.30 -22.09 -24.19
C VAL A 867 -5.98 -21.57 -22.78
N ALA A 868 -4.85 -20.89 -22.55
CA ALA A 868 -4.56 -20.24 -21.27
C ALA A 868 -5.49 -19.05 -21.02
N ASP A 869 -5.77 -18.25 -22.03
CA ASP A 869 -6.59 -17.03 -21.90
C ASP A 869 -8.07 -17.39 -21.79
N GLN A 870 -8.56 -18.37 -22.57
CA GLN A 870 -9.88 -18.99 -22.37
C GLN A 870 -10.01 -19.57 -20.95
N ALA A 871 -9.04 -20.36 -20.47
CA ALA A 871 -9.07 -20.91 -19.12
C ALA A 871 -9.05 -19.81 -18.04
N ARG A 872 -8.26 -18.75 -18.24
CA ARG A 872 -8.21 -17.58 -17.35
C ARG A 872 -9.58 -16.89 -17.27
N SER A 873 -10.20 -16.61 -18.41
CA SER A 873 -11.50 -15.93 -18.47
C SER A 873 -12.64 -16.78 -17.90
N VAL A 874 -12.63 -18.09 -18.12
CA VAL A 874 -13.55 -19.03 -17.43
C VAL A 874 -13.29 -19.01 -15.92
N GLY A 875 -12.03 -19.00 -15.48
CA GLY A 875 -11.67 -18.85 -14.07
C GLY A 875 -12.17 -17.54 -13.44
N GLU A 876 -12.07 -16.44 -14.17
CA GLU A 876 -12.60 -15.13 -13.77
C GLU A 876 -14.12 -15.11 -13.70
N LEU A 877 -14.82 -15.67 -14.68
CA LEU A 877 -16.28 -15.84 -14.65
C LEU A 877 -16.70 -16.66 -13.42
N LYS A 878 -16.06 -17.81 -13.16
CA LYS A 878 -16.31 -18.59 -11.95
C LYS A 878 -16.02 -17.82 -10.66
N MET A 879 -14.98 -17.00 -10.63
CA MET A 879 -14.71 -16.11 -9.49
C MET A 879 -15.77 -15.02 -9.31
N LYS A 880 -16.40 -14.53 -10.39
CA LYS A 880 -17.58 -13.65 -10.34
C LYS A 880 -18.82 -14.42 -9.85
N CYS A 881 -19.05 -15.66 -10.30
CA CYS A 881 -20.11 -16.55 -9.79
C CYS A 881 -19.96 -16.83 -8.29
N PHE A 882 -18.73 -16.93 -7.78
CA PHE A 882 -18.46 -17.04 -6.34
C PHE A 882 -18.89 -15.79 -5.54
N ASP A 883 -19.00 -14.60 -6.13
CA ASP A 883 -19.62 -13.43 -5.47
C ASP A 883 -21.15 -13.57 -5.33
N LEU A 884 -21.80 -14.32 -6.21
CA LEU A 884 -23.23 -14.64 -6.13
C LEU A 884 -23.47 -15.67 -5.02
N ILE A 885 -22.65 -16.73 -4.96
CA ILE A 885 -22.61 -17.67 -3.84
C ILE A 885 -22.31 -16.95 -2.51
N GLU A 886 -21.41 -15.96 -2.50
CA GLU A 886 -21.15 -15.11 -1.33
C GLU A 886 -22.43 -14.43 -0.83
N CYS A 887 -23.25 -13.95 -1.77
CA CYS A 887 -24.50 -13.29 -1.43
C CYS A 887 -25.55 -14.28 -0.89
N ILE A 888 -25.64 -15.51 -1.40
CA ILE A 888 -26.50 -16.57 -0.82
C ILE A 888 -26.03 -16.90 0.60
N LEU A 889 -24.74 -17.21 0.76
CA LEU A 889 -24.18 -17.60 2.06
C LEU A 889 -24.24 -16.48 3.10
N GLN A 890 -24.15 -15.20 2.72
CA GLN A 890 -24.23 -14.09 3.67
C GLN A 890 -25.66 -13.59 3.95
N TYR A 891 -26.57 -13.57 2.97
CA TYR A 891 -27.85 -12.85 3.08
C TYR A 891 -29.12 -13.70 3.03
N SER A 892 -29.11 -14.94 2.52
CA SER A 892 -30.34 -15.75 2.43
C SER A 892 -30.78 -16.34 3.77
N SER A 893 -32.07 -16.30 4.08
CA SER A 893 -32.69 -17.01 5.21
C SER A 893 -33.28 -18.38 4.85
N GLU A 894 -33.16 -18.81 3.59
CA GLU A 894 -33.85 -20.00 3.08
C GLU A 894 -32.98 -21.27 3.18
N SER A 895 -33.44 -22.25 3.95
CA SER A 895 -32.88 -23.60 4.07
C SER A 895 -32.56 -24.23 2.70
N LYS A 896 -33.55 -24.24 1.80
CA LYS A 896 -33.47 -24.81 0.44
C LYS A 896 -32.45 -24.14 -0.48
N LEU A 897 -32.02 -22.90 -0.18
CA LEU A 897 -31.02 -22.18 -0.98
C LEU A 897 -29.63 -22.22 -0.33
N VAL A 898 -29.55 -22.00 0.98
CA VAL A 898 -28.26 -21.96 1.70
C VAL A 898 -27.62 -23.34 1.79
N LEU A 899 -28.38 -24.42 2.00
CA LEU A 899 -27.80 -25.76 2.19
C LEU A 899 -27.25 -26.37 0.89
N PRO A 900 -27.94 -26.34 -0.26
CA PRO A 900 -27.35 -26.76 -1.54
C PRO A 900 -26.21 -25.87 -2.02
N ALA A 901 -26.19 -24.57 -1.64
CA ALA A 901 -25.04 -23.72 -1.90
C ALA A 901 -23.79 -24.16 -1.10
N LEU A 902 -23.93 -24.77 0.08
CA LEU A 902 -22.82 -25.38 0.81
C LEU A 902 -22.35 -26.69 0.17
N ASP A 903 -23.28 -27.49 -0.37
CA ASP A 903 -23.00 -28.71 -1.12
C ASP A 903 -22.09 -28.40 -2.34
N LEU A 904 -22.50 -27.42 -3.15
CA LEU A 904 -21.75 -26.92 -4.30
C LEU A 904 -20.37 -26.33 -3.92
N VAL A 905 -20.29 -25.59 -2.79
CA VAL A 905 -19.02 -25.04 -2.28
C VAL A 905 -18.05 -26.13 -1.81
N LEU A 906 -18.57 -27.22 -1.24
CA LEU A 906 -17.76 -28.40 -0.88
C LEU A 906 -17.28 -29.12 -2.15
N ASP A 907 -18.15 -29.29 -3.14
CA ASP A 907 -17.85 -30.01 -4.38
C ASP A 907 -16.74 -29.34 -5.20
N ILE A 908 -16.91 -28.05 -5.53
CA ILE A 908 -15.86 -27.25 -6.18
C ILE A 908 -14.60 -27.15 -5.29
N GLY A 909 -14.79 -27.09 -3.96
CA GLY A 909 -13.70 -27.11 -2.99
C GLY A 909 -12.84 -28.39 -3.04
N LYS A 910 -13.41 -29.56 -3.37
CA LYS A 910 -12.66 -30.81 -3.62
C LYS A 910 -11.80 -30.66 -4.87
N GLY A 911 -12.39 -30.20 -5.98
CA GLY A 911 -11.67 -29.99 -7.26
C GLY A 911 -10.47 -29.04 -7.13
N SER A 912 -10.61 -27.99 -6.32
CA SER A 912 -9.52 -27.03 -6.04
C SER A 912 -8.32 -27.63 -5.28
N ILE A 913 -8.40 -28.86 -4.74
CA ILE A 913 -7.25 -29.55 -4.12
C ILE A 913 -6.16 -29.88 -5.15
N GLU A 914 -6.55 -30.29 -6.37
CA GLU A 914 -5.59 -30.56 -7.44
C GLU A 914 -4.82 -29.31 -7.84
N TYR A 915 -5.50 -28.16 -7.91
CA TYR A 915 -4.87 -26.87 -8.20
C TYR A 915 -3.81 -26.51 -7.15
N GLU A 916 -4.15 -26.51 -5.85
CA GLU A 916 -3.19 -26.12 -4.79
C GLU A 916 -2.00 -27.11 -4.68
N THR A 917 -2.25 -28.41 -4.89
CA THR A 917 -1.16 -29.41 -4.91
C THR A 917 -0.29 -29.31 -6.16
N ALA A 918 -0.85 -28.98 -7.33
CA ALA A 918 -0.07 -28.69 -8.54
C ALA A 918 0.73 -27.37 -8.42
N LYS A 919 0.11 -26.32 -7.86
CA LYS A 919 0.72 -25.00 -7.62
C LYS A 919 1.94 -25.07 -6.73
N SER A 920 1.81 -25.69 -5.55
CA SER A 920 2.93 -25.87 -4.61
C SER A 920 4.10 -26.66 -5.22
N ARG A 921 3.82 -27.67 -6.05
CA ARG A 921 4.86 -28.40 -6.84
C ARG A 921 5.52 -27.49 -7.89
N ASN A 922 4.77 -26.61 -8.54
CA ASN A 922 5.29 -25.68 -9.55
C ASN A 922 6.19 -24.61 -8.91
N ASP A 923 5.75 -24.00 -7.80
CA ASP A 923 6.49 -23.00 -7.03
C ASP A 923 7.85 -23.54 -6.55
N LEU A 924 7.88 -24.76 -6.01
CA LEU A 924 9.10 -25.48 -5.62
C LEU A 924 10.07 -25.72 -6.79
N SER A 925 9.58 -25.76 -8.03
CA SER A 925 10.37 -26.00 -9.24
C SER A 925 10.96 -24.73 -9.87
N SER A 926 10.56 -23.55 -9.39
CA SER A 926 10.77 -22.24 -10.05
C SER A 926 12.23 -21.77 -10.18
N ASN A 927 13.19 -22.40 -9.46
CA ASN A 927 14.62 -22.01 -9.39
C ASN A 927 15.43 -22.10 -10.72
N ARG A 928 14.80 -22.32 -11.88
CA ARG A 928 15.45 -22.28 -13.20
C ARG A 928 14.73 -21.28 -14.12
N LYS A 929 15.26 -20.06 -14.21
CA LYS A 929 14.62 -18.90 -14.89
C LYS A 929 14.13 -19.17 -16.33
N ILE A 930 14.98 -19.78 -17.16
CA ILE A 930 14.79 -19.87 -18.63
C ILE A 930 13.48 -20.56 -19.05
N ASN A 931 12.93 -21.48 -18.23
CA ASN A 931 11.68 -22.19 -18.55
C ASN A 931 10.44 -21.63 -17.83
N GLN A 932 10.49 -20.43 -17.25
CA GLN A 932 9.37 -19.88 -16.47
C GLN A 932 8.16 -19.44 -17.32
N LYS A 933 8.34 -18.64 -18.40
CA LYS A 933 7.21 -18.18 -19.25
C LYS A 933 6.39 -19.36 -19.81
N LYS A 934 7.05 -20.31 -20.50
CA LYS A 934 6.39 -21.51 -21.08
C LYS A 934 5.76 -22.43 -20.00
N ARG A 935 6.29 -22.47 -18.77
CA ARG A 935 5.63 -23.18 -17.65
C ARG A 935 4.40 -22.45 -17.11
N LYS A 936 4.44 -21.12 -16.94
CA LYS A 936 3.29 -20.30 -16.53
C LYS A 936 2.11 -20.56 -17.47
N THR A 937 2.27 -20.35 -18.77
CA THR A 937 1.18 -20.51 -19.75
C THR A 937 0.64 -21.95 -19.75
N SER A 938 1.51 -22.96 -19.76
CA SER A 938 1.07 -24.38 -19.70
C SER A 938 0.31 -24.77 -18.42
N PHE A 939 0.53 -24.04 -17.31
CA PHE A 939 -0.16 -24.24 -16.04
C PHE A 939 -1.53 -23.54 -16.03
N VAL A 940 -1.59 -22.30 -16.56
CA VAL A 940 -2.87 -21.57 -16.75
C VAL A 940 -3.76 -22.33 -17.75
N ALA A 941 -3.22 -22.82 -18.87
CA ALA A 941 -3.91 -23.70 -19.83
C ALA A 941 -4.23 -25.12 -19.32
N LYS A 942 -4.24 -25.36 -18.00
CA LYS A 942 -4.71 -26.62 -17.38
C LYS A 942 -5.54 -26.38 -16.12
N TYR A 943 -5.27 -25.28 -15.41
CA TYR A 943 -5.91 -24.98 -14.13
C TYR A 943 -6.31 -23.51 -13.92
N GLY A 944 -6.21 -22.65 -14.95
CA GLY A 944 -6.68 -21.25 -14.88
C GLY A 944 -8.19 -21.16 -14.62
N ASP A 945 -8.93 -22.18 -15.07
CA ASP A 945 -10.37 -22.36 -14.93
C ASP A 945 -10.78 -23.02 -13.59
N ILE A 946 -9.84 -23.24 -12.66
CA ILE A 946 -10.11 -23.74 -11.31
C ILE A 946 -10.02 -22.60 -10.29
N PRO A 947 -11.13 -22.23 -9.61
CA PRO A 947 -11.14 -21.24 -8.55
C PRO A 947 -10.15 -21.58 -7.42
N PRO A 948 -9.23 -20.67 -7.04
CA PRO A 948 -8.27 -20.90 -5.96
C PRO A 948 -8.95 -21.19 -4.63
N LEU A 949 -8.47 -22.19 -3.89
CA LEU A 949 -9.12 -22.66 -2.67
C LEU A 949 -9.12 -21.59 -1.57
N SER A 950 -8.10 -20.72 -1.56
CA SER A 950 -8.04 -19.53 -0.71
C SER A 950 -9.24 -18.59 -0.90
N SER A 951 -9.75 -18.49 -2.12
CA SER A 951 -10.87 -17.61 -2.48
C SER A 951 -12.21 -18.22 -2.10
N ILE A 952 -12.38 -19.54 -2.32
CA ILE A 952 -13.54 -20.31 -1.83
C ILE A 952 -13.67 -20.20 -0.30
N ILE A 953 -12.55 -20.28 0.42
CA ILE A 953 -12.52 -20.08 1.88
C ILE A 953 -12.92 -18.64 2.26
N LEU A 954 -12.54 -17.63 1.49
CA LEU A 954 -12.94 -16.24 1.76
C LEU A 954 -14.45 -16.02 1.61
N VAL A 955 -15.09 -16.71 0.67
CA VAL A 955 -16.56 -16.78 0.51
C VAL A 955 -17.20 -17.55 1.68
N ALA A 956 -16.72 -18.76 2.00
CA ALA A 956 -17.25 -19.55 3.11
C ALA A 956 -17.14 -18.83 4.46
N ARG A 957 -16.07 -18.07 4.71
CA ARG A 957 -15.89 -17.24 5.91
C ARG A 957 -17.03 -16.23 6.13
N LYS A 958 -17.80 -15.83 5.10
CA LYS A 958 -18.97 -14.93 5.26
C LYS A 958 -20.11 -15.52 6.09
N LEU A 959 -20.18 -16.85 6.24
CA LEU A 959 -21.11 -17.52 7.16
C LEU A 959 -20.94 -17.04 8.62
N ARG A 960 -19.71 -16.67 9.02
CA ARG A 960 -19.43 -16.07 10.33
C ARG A 960 -19.98 -14.64 10.48
N PHE A 961 -20.21 -13.93 9.36
CA PHE A 961 -20.65 -12.54 9.28
C PHE A 961 -22.10 -12.37 8.78
N ARG A 962 -22.95 -13.39 8.98
CA ARG A 962 -24.41 -13.28 8.85
C ARG A 962 -24.98 -12.32 9.89
N SER A 963 -26.05 -11.59 9.56
CA SER A 963 -26.78 -10.79 10.55
C SER A 963 -27.52 -11.70 11.54
N GLN A 964 -27.73 -11.24 12.79
CA GLN A 964 -28.48 -12.01 13.79
C GLN A 964 -29.92 -12.28 13.35
N LYS A 965 -30.56 -11.33 12.66
CA LYS A 965 -31.89 -11.52 12.04
C LYS A 965 -31.87 -12.64 11.01
N THR A 966 -31.01 -12.53 9.99
CA THR A 966 -30.85 -13.53 8.91
C THR A 966 -30.52 -14.93 9.44
N GLN A 967 -29.68 -15.03 10.48
CA GLN A 967 -29.36 -16.32 11.11
C GLN A 967 -30.55 -16.89 11.88
N SER A 968 -31.36 -16.06 12.55
CA SER A 968 -32.53 -16.51 13.30
C SER A 968 -33.65 -16.98 12.36
N GLU A 969 -33.92 -16.22 11.30
CA GLU A 969 -34.88 -16.59 10.24
C GLU A 969 -34.48 -17.89 9.53
N PHE A 970 -33.18 -18.14 9.35
CA PHE A 970 -32.65 -19.40 8.82
C PHE A 970 -32.80 -20.59 9.78
N ILE A 971 -32.68 -20.36 11.10
CA ILE A 971 -32.94 -21.41 12.09
C ILE A 971 -34.44 -21.72 12.16
N GLU A 972 -35.30 -20.69 12.04
CA GLU A 972 -36.75 -20.87 12.04
C GLU A 972 -37.23 -21.62 10.79
N SER A 973 -36.66 -21.34 9.60
CA SER A 973 -37.00 -22.10 8.39
C SER A 973 -36.64 -23.59 8.51
N LEU A 974 -35.59 -23.94 9.25
CA LEU A 974 -35.20 -25.33 9.50
C LEU A 974 -36.11 -26.11 10.46
N LYS A 975 -37.09 -25.50 11.13
CA LYS A 975 -38.05 -26.23 11.98
C LYS A 975 -39.06 -27.08 11.20
N ASN A 976 -39.34 -26.74 9.94
CA ASN A 976 -40.20 -27.58 9.10
C ASN A 976 -39.43 -28.86 8.74
N LEU A 977 -40.01 -30.04 9.05
CA LEU A 977 -39.44 -31.35 8.77
C LEU A 977 -39.00 -31.54 7.30
N ASP A 978 -39.73 -30.98 6.33
CA ASP A 978 -39.39 -31.06 4.90
C ASP A 978 -37.98 -30.54 4.61
N GLN A 979 -37.53 -29.58 5.41
CA GLN A 979 -36.25 -28.89 5.28
C GLN A 979 -35.08 -29.72 5.82
N HIS A 980 -35.37 -30.72 6.67
CA HIS A 980 -34.36 -31.63 7.20
C HIS A 980 -33.74 -32.52 6.10
N VAL A 981 -34.39 -32.71 4.95
CA VAL A 981 -33.83 -33.45 3.80
C VAL A 981 -32.56 -32.78 3.30
N TYR A 982 -32.62 -31.47 3.02
CA TYR A 982 -31.46 -30.68 2.57
C TYR A 982 -30.35 -30.61 3.63
N LEU A 983 -30.72 -30.60 4.93
CA LEU A 983 -29.76 -30.60 6.02
C LEU A 983 -29.03 -31.95 6.14
N LYS A 984 -29.75 -33.07 5.99
CA LYS A 984 -29.17 -34.41 5.91
C LYS A 984 -28.23 -34.54 4.71
N LYS A 985 -28.64 -34.04 3.53
CA LYS A 985 -27.79 -34.04 2.32
C LYS A 985 -26.50 -33.25 2.54
N ALA A 986 -26.60 -31.99 2.99
CA ALA A 986 -25.42 -31.15 3.26
C ALA A 986 -24.48 -31.75 4.33
N VAL A 987 -25.01 -32.49 5.32
CA VAL A 987 -24.20 -33.26 6.29
C VAL A 987 -23.53 -34.46 5.62
N HIS A 988 -24.19 -35.17 4.70
CA HIS A 988 -23.60 -36.29 3.96
C HIS A 988 -22.46 -35.82 3.04
N SER A 989 -22.69 -34.81 2.21
CA SER A 989 -21.67 -34.21 1.34
C SER A 989 -20.46 -33.67 2.12
N LEU A 990 -20.69 -33.17 3.34
CA LEU A 990 -19.64 -32.73 4.25
C LEU A 990 -18.85 -33.90 4.87
N ILE A 991 -19.51 -35.02 5.18
CA ILE A 991 -18.87 -36.26 5.62
C ILE A 991 -17.99 -36.80 4.48
N ASP A 992 -18.48 -36.83 3.24
CA ASP A 992 -17.71 -37.29 2.07
C ASP A 992 -16.56 -36.35 1.69
N ALA A 993 -16.78 -35.04 1.75
CA ALA A 993 -15.69 -34.07 1.66
C ALA A 993 -14.66 -34.27 2.80
N ALA A 994 -15.09 -34.71 3.98
CA ALA A 994 -14.22 -35.09 5.09
C ALA A 994 -13.70 -36.53 5.02
N LYS A 995 -13.91 -37.28 3.92
CA LYS A 995 -13.25 -38.57 3.63
C LYS A 995 -12.02 -38.40 2.72
N THR A 996 -12.06 -37.47 1.76
CA THR A 996 -11.03 -37.25 0.71
C THR A 996 -9.59 -37.31 1.24
N THR A 997 -8.70 -38.02 0.54
CA THR A 997 -7.39 -38.43 1.06
C THR A 997 -6.37 -37.29 1.14
N ASP A 998 -6.23 -36.48 0.09
CA ASP A 998 -5.22 -35.41 -0.02
C ASP A 998 -5.66 -34.09 0.65
N ARG A 999 -5.89 -34.12 1.97
CA ARG A 999 -6.39 -32.96 2.74
C ARG A 999 -5.34 -31.87 2.90
N THR A 1000 -5.46 -30.77 2.15
CA THR A 1000 -4.62 -29.57 2.37
C THR A 1000 -5.01 -28.82 3.65
N GLN A 1001 -4.10 -28.03 4.22
CA GLN A 1001 -4.40 -27.17 5.37
C GLN A 1001 -5.55 -26.18 5.07
N LEU A 1002 -5.62 -25.68 3.83
CA LEU A 1002 -6.68 -24.78 3.37
C LEU A 1002 -8.04 -25.51 3.33
N PHE A 1003 -8.11 -26.69 2.72
CA PHE A 1003 -9.34 -27.49 2.68
C PHE A 1003 -9.82 -27.86 4.09
N THR A 1004 -8.88 -28.12 5.00
CA THR A 1004 -9.15 -28.34 6.43
C THR A 1004 -9.79 -27.11 7.11
N GLU A 1005 -9.45 -25.89 6.69
CA GLU A 1005 -10.14 -24.67 7.17
C GLU A 1005 -11.55 -24.55 6.58
N LEU A 1006 -11.73 -24.84 5.28
CA LEU A 1006 -13.04 -24.83 4.62
C LEU A 1006 -14.04 -25.76 5.34
N LEU A 1007 -13.65 -27.01 5.57
CA LEU A 1007 -14.44 -27.97 6.36
C LEU A 1007 -14.73 -27.43 7.77
N SER A 1008 -13.73 -26.86 8.45
CA SER A 1008 -13.91 -26.30 9.82
C SER A 1008 -14.98 -25.20 9.87
N ILE A 1009 -15.03 -24.32 8.86
CA ILE A 1009 -15.99 -23.20 8.78
C ILE A 1009 -17.42 -23.73 8.53
N ILE A 1010 -17.58 -24.72 7.65
CA ILE A 1010 -18.88 -25.27 7.29
C ILE A 1010 -19.45 -26.12 8.44
N ILE A 1011 -18.60 -26.92 9.09
CA ILE A 1011 -18.96 -27.66 10.32
C ILE A 1011 -19.39 -26.68 11.44
N GLU A 1012 -18.65 -25.58 11.66
CA GLU A 1012 -19.03 -24.54 12.64
C GLU A 1012 -20.42 -23.94 12.33
N PHE A 1013 -20.70 -23.62 11.08
CA PHE A 1013 -21.99 -23.06 10.66
C PHE A 1013 -23.16 -24.04 10.88
N ILE A 1014 -22.98 -25.32 10.52
CA ILE A 1014 -24.00 -26.35 10.70
C ILE A 1014 -24.29 -26.58 12.19
N TYR A 1015 -23.26 -26.78 13.03
CA TYR A 1015 -23.48 -26.91 14.48
C TYR A 1015 -24.08 -25.65 15.11
N ARG A 1016 -23.73 -24.45 14.65
CA ARG A 1016 -24.34 -23.19 15.12
C ARG A 1016 -25.84 -23.15 14.82
N SER A 1017 -26.27 -23.77 13.72
CA SER A 1017 -27.65 -23.75 13.24
C SER A 1017 -28.50 -24.90 13.80
N ILE A 1018 -27.91 -26.08 14.04
CA ILE A 1018 -28.59 -27.22 14.70
C ILE A 1018 -28.74 -26.99 16.21
N LYS A 1019 -27.78 -26.32 16.86
CA LYS A 1019 -27.75 -26.17 18.34
C LYS A 1019 -29.08 -25.69 18.98
N PRO A 1020 -29.85 -24.72 18.42
CA PRO A 1020 -31.14 -24.31 18.98
C PRO A 1020 -32.25 -25.34 18.77
N LEU A 1021 -32.24 -26.05 17.64
CA LEU A 1021 -33.25 -27.05 17.25
C LEU A 1021 -33.17 -28.35 18.08
N LYS A 1022 -32.06 -28.56 18.81
CA LYS A 1022 -31.77 -29.80 19.56
C LYS A 1022 -32.82 -30.19 20.60
N THR A 1023 -33.61 -29.25 21.12
CA THR A 1023 -34.71 -29.52 22.06
C THR A 1023 -35.94 -30.14 21.39
N GLU A 1024 -36.12 -29.87 20.09
CA GLU A 1024 -37.24 -30.34 19.28
C GLU A 1024 -36.83 -31.59 18.46
N PHE A 1025 -35.59 -31.59 17.95
CA PHE A 1025 -35.07 -32.61 17.03
C PHE A 1025 -33.68 -33.13 17.48
N PRO A 1026 -33.61 -34.12 18.40
CA PRO A 1026 -32.35 -34.58 18.97
C PRO A 1026 -31.42 -35.28 17.95
N ASP A 1027 -32.01 -35.98 16.97
CA ASP A 1027 -31.29 -36.91 16.09
C ASP A 1027 -30.49 -36.19 14.98
N LEU A 1028 -30.85 -34.94 14.64
CA LEU A 1028 -30.13 -34.13 13.64
C LEU A 1028 -28.64 -33.96 13.96
N GLU A 1029 -28.27 -34.00 15.24
CA GLU A 1029 -26.88 -33.84 15.68
C GLU A 1029 -26.09 -35.16 15.71
N SER A 1030 -26.71 -36.33 15.54
CA SER A 1030 -26.01 -37.62 15.64
C SER A 1030 -25.01 -37.83 14.49
N PRO A 1031 -25.42 -37.97 13.20
CA PRO A 1031 -24.53 -38.49 12.16
C PRO A 1031 -23.21 -37.71 11.98
N LEU A 1032 -23.29 -36.38 12.02
CA LEU A 1032 -22.11 -35.51 11.94
C LEU A 1032 -21.22 -35.61 13.20
N SER A 1033 -21.81 -35.77 14.39
CA SER A 1033 -21.04 -35.89 15.62
C SER A 1033 -20.34 -37.23 15.71
N ASP A 1034 -21.04 -38.29 15.32
CA ASP A 1034 -20.59 -39.66 15.53
C ASP A 1034 -19.43 -39.95 14.56
N TYR A 1035 -19.54 -39.53 13.29
CA TYR A 1035 -18.41 -39.52 12.34
C TYR A 1035 -17.23 -38.64 12.81
N LEU A 1036 -17.48 -37.45 13.38
CA LEU A 1036 -16.40 -36.61 13.91
C LEU A 1036 -15.76 -37.18 15.19
N LEU A 1037 -16.47 -38.00 15.97
CA LEU A 1037 -15.92 -38.72 17.11
C LEU A 1037 -15.11 -39.95 16.66
N GLU A 1038 -15.54 -40.63 15.60
CA GLU A 1038 -14.81 -41.72 14.94
C GLU A 1038 -13.50 -41.22 14.30
N GLN A 1039 -13.55 -40.14 13.51
CA GLN A 1039 -12.33 -39.50 12.97
C GLN A 1039 -11.40 -38.97 14.08
N LEU A 1040 -11.94 -38.48 15.20
CA LEU A 1040 -11.14 -38.14 16.38
C LEU A 1040 -10.48 -39.39 17.01
N HIS A 1041 -11.19 -40.52 17.05
CA HIS A 1041 -10.69 -41.80 17.55
C HIS A 1041 -9.53 -42.34 16.70
N GLU A 1042 -9.63 -42.23 15.37
CA GLU A 1042 -8.57 -42.59 14.42
C GLU A 1042 -7.30 -41.74 14.66
N ILE A 1043 -7.44 -40.43 14.84
CA ILE A 1043 -6.32 -39.48 15.07
C ILE A 1043 -5.68 -39.64 16.47
N LEU A 1044 -6.42 -40.17 17.44
CA LEU A 1044 -5.88 -40.58 18.73
C LEU A 1044 -5.08 -41.88 18.65
N SER A 1045 -5.23 -42.67 17.58
CA SER A 1045 -4.46 -43.89 17.33
C SER A 1045 -3.27 -43.64 16.38
N ASN A 1046 -3.49 -42.93 15.27
CA ASN A 1046 -2.48 -42.76 14.21
C ASN A 1046 -1.72 -41.42 14.25
N THR A 1047 -0.51 -41.39 13.68
CA THR A 1047 0.39 -40.21 13.72
C THR A 1047 0.20 -39.19 12.60
N ASN A 1048 -0.58 -39.51 11.56
CA ASN A 1048 -0.40 -38.88 10.25
C ASN A 1048 -1.41 -37.74 9.97
N HIS A 1049 -0.86 -36.51 9.99
CA HIS A 1049 -1.30 -35.30 9.29
C HIS A 1049 -2.56 -34.51 9.72
N GLN A 1050 -3.56 -35.07 10.42
CA GLN A 1050 -4.80 -34.32 10.73
C GLN A 1050 -4.75 -33.35 11.94
N SER A 1051 -3.61 -32.70 12.22
CA SER A 1051 -3.40 -31.95 13.47
C SER A 1051 -4.06 -30.55 13.56
N THR A 1052 -4.85 -30.13 12.55
CA THR A 1052 -5.43 -28.77 12.47
C THR A 1052 -6.96 -28.73 12.51
N LEU A 1053 -7.65 -29.74 11.97
CA LEU A 1053 -9.13 -29.81 11.97
C LEU A 1053 -9.67 -29.76 13.40
N PHE A 1054 -9.29 -30.73 14.24
CA PHE A 1054 -9.87 -30.91 15.56
C PHE A 1054 -9.56 -29.76 16.53
N PRO A 1055 -8.36 -29.15 16.58
CA PRO A 1055 -8.15 -27.92 17.34
C PRO A 1055 -9.08 -26.76 16.94
N ASN A 1056 -9.33 -26.56 15.64
CA ASN A 1056 -10.27 -25.54 15.16
C ASN A 1056 -11.72 -25.88 15.56
N LEU A 1057 -12.15 -27.13 15.39
CA LEU A 1057 -13.49 -27.59 15.81
C LEU A 1057 -13.70 -27.46 17.32
N LEU A 1058 -12.71 -27.88 18.12
CA LEU A 1058 -12.73 -27.79 19.59
C LEU A 1058 -12.64 -26.34 20.14
N SER A 1059 -12.34 -25.35 19.30
CA SER A 1059 -12.32 -23.93 19.70
C SER A 1059 -13.53 -23.13 19.23
N HIS A 1060 -14.13 -23.48 18.09
CA HIS A 1060 -15.26 -22.74 17.51
C HIS A 1060 -16.60 -23.46 17.72
N CYS A 1061 -16.65 -24.79 17.64
CA CYS A 1061 -17.86 -25.56 17.90
C CYS A 1061 -17.93 -26.03 19.37
N GLN A 1062 -18.57 -25.23 20.22
CA GLN A 1062 -18.73 -25.57 21.64
C GLN A 1062 -19.61 -26.81 21.88
N THR A 1063 -20.48 -27.19 20.94
CA THR A 1063 -21.33 -28.40 21.01
C THR A 1063 -20.50 -29.67 20.79
N PHE A 1064 -19.76 -29.74 19.68
CA PHE A 1064 -18.81 -30.82 19.40
C PHE A 1064 -17.74 -30.89 20.50
N ALA A 1065 -17.18 -29.75 20.92
CA ALA A 1065 -16.23 -29.70 22.02
C ALA A 1065 -16.79 -30.31 23.32
N HIS A 1066 -18.10 -30.18 23.57
CA HIS A 1066 -18.72 -30.83 24.73
C HIS A 1066 -18.84 -32.34 24.57
N LYS A 1067 -19.30 -32.86 23.41
CA LYS A 1067 -19.32 -34.31 23.13
C LYS A 1067 -17.91 -34.91 23.21
N ALA A 1068 -16.96 -34.35 22.46
CA ALA A 1068 -15.57 -34.75 22.44
C ALA A 1068 -14.92 -34.66 23.84
N SER A 1069 -15.28 -33.67 24.67
CA SER A 1069 -14.71 -33.55 26.03
C SER A 1069 -15.00 -34.74 26.93
N LYS A 1070 -16.15 -35.42 26.77
CA LYS A 1070 -16.44 -36.65 27.53
C LYS A 1070 -15.48 -37.76 27.12
N LEU A 1071 -15.42 -38.05 25.81
CA LEU A 1071 -14.53 -39.06 25.23
C LEU A 1071 -13.06 -38.80 25.59
N LEU A 1072 -12.57 -37.58 25.34
CA LEU A 1072 -11.18 -37.19 25.60
C LEU A 1072 -10.79 -37.31 27.09
N VAL A 1073 -11.68 -36.91 28.02
CA VAL A 1073 -11.46 -37.07 29.47
C VAL A 1073 -11.48 -38.53 29.88
N GLU A 1074 -12.41 -39.34 29.37
CA GLU A 1074 -12.53 -40.76 29.72
C GLU A 1074 -11.39 -41.60 29.14
N THR A 1075 -10.98 -41.37 27.90
CA THR A 1075 -9.78 -41.98 27.31
C THR A 1075 -8.51 -41.54 28.05
N THR A 1076 -8.40 -40.28 28.49
CA THR A 1076 -7.23 -39.84 29.29
C THR A 1076 -7.19 -40.48 30.67
N VAL A 1077 -8.33 -40.68 31.33
CA VAL A 1077 -8.41 -41.39 32.61
C VAL A 1077 -8.01 -42.87 32.43
N LYS A 1078 -8.63 -43.58 31.48
CA LYS A 1078 -8.28 -44.98 31.14
C LYS A 1078 -6.80 -45.15 30.76
N ALA A 1079 -6.23 -44.19 30.04
CA ALA A 1079 -4.81 -44.17 29.70
C ALA A 1079 -3.93 -44.04 30.95
N CYS A 1080 -4.29 -43.14 31.89
CA CYS A 1080 -3.55 -43.02 33.14
C CYS A 1080 -3.65 -44.28 34.01
N GLU A 1081 -4.82 -44.90 34.06
CA GLU A 1081 -5.06 -46.15 34.80
C GLU A 1081 -4.22 -47.30 34.23
N LYS A 1082 -4.27 -47.55 32.92
CA LYS A 1082 -3.40 -48.58 32.33
C LYS A 1082 -1.91 -48.27 32.46
N ILE A 1083 -1.46 -47.02 32.45
CA ILE A 1083 -0.05 -46.65 32.71
C ILE A 1083 0.36 -46.93 34.17
N ILE A 1084 -0.57 -46.79 35.12
CA ILE A 1084 -0.36 -47.17 36.52
C ILE A 1084 -0.21 -48.70 36.64
N ASP A 1085 -1.06 -49.47 35.95
CA ASP A 1085 -1.09 -50.93 36.03
C ASP A 1085 0.09 -51.61 35.30
N SER A 1086 0.56 -51.06 34.17
CA SER A 1086 1.50 -51.72 33.23
C SER A 1086 2.95 -51.19 33.27
N LEU A 1087 3.48 -50.93 34.47
CA LEU A 1087 4.75 -50.24 34.73
C LEU A 1087 6.05 -50.75 34.03
N ASN A 1088 6.06 -51.91 33.34
CA ASN A 1088 7.28 -52.60 32.92
C ASN A 1088 7.59 -52.68 31.40
N ASP A 1089 6.61 -52.74 30.48
CA ASP A 1089 6.85 -52.44 29.05
C ASP A 1089 5.59 -51.85 28.42
N ILE A 1090 5.76 -50.72 27.73
CA ILE A 1090 4.71 -49.97 27.04
C ILE A 1090 5.32 -49.40 25.76
N ARG A 1091 5.08 -50.09 24.64
CA ARG A 1091 5.42 -49.57 23.30
C ARG A 1091 4.21 -48.84 22.72
N GLU A 1092 3.07 -49.53 22.72
CA GLU A 1092 1.72 -48.99 22.65
C GLU A 1092 0.97 -49.24 23.99
N VAL A 1093 -0.01 -48.40 24.32
CA VAL A 1093 -1.04 -48.74 25.33
C VAL A 1093 -2.30 -49.16 24.58
N GLU A 1094 -2.56 -50.46 24.54
CA GLU A 1094 -3.88 -50.98 24.23
C GLU A 1094 -4.85 -50.50 25.32
N ILE A 1095 -5.77 -49.60 25.01
CA ILE A 1095 -6.91 -49.24 25.87
C ILE A 1095 -8.10 -50.04 25.36
N ASN A 1096 -9.01 -50.51 26.21
CA ASN A 1096 -10.20 -51.23 25.73
C ASN A 1096 -11.05 -50.25 24.88
N GLY A 1097 -10.99 -50.43 23.55
CA GLY A 1097 -11.51 -49.52 22.51
C GLY A 1097 -10.45 -48.93 21.57
N PHE A 1098 -9.20 -48.73 22.01
CA PHE A 1098 -8.10 -48.17 21.21
C PHE A 1098 -6.89 -49.13 21.20
N GLU A 1099 -6.60 -49.75 20.06
CA GLU A 1099 -5.49 -50.71 19.93
C GLU A 1099 -4.10 -50.05 20.12
N SER A 1100 -3.94 -48.77 19.80
CA SER A 1100 -2.64 -48.07 19.88
C SER A 1100 -2.74 -46.57 20.21
N CYS A 1101 -3.18 -46.21 21.43
CA CYS A 1101 -3.41 -44.79 21.74
C CYS A 1101 -2.12 -43.94 21.80
N ASN A 1102 -1.98 -42.97 20.88
CA ASN A 1102 -0.90 -41.99 20.85
C ASN A 1102 -1.11 -40.91 21.93
N LEU A 1103 -0.57 -41.18 23.12
CA LEU A 1103 -0.59 -40.30 24.29
C LEU A 1103 -0.08 -38.86 24.03
N VAL A 1104 0.77 -38.63 23.02
CA VAL A 1104 1.22 -37.27 22.66
C VAL A 1104 0.08 -36.47 22.05
N ASN A 1105 -0.64 -37.06 21.09
CA ASN A 1105 -1.81 -36.45 20.45
C ASN A 1105 -2.90 -36.21 21.50
N LEU A 1106 -3.19 -37.22 22.33
CA LEU A 1106 -4.20 -37.13 23.39
C LEU A 1106 -3.95 -35.95 24.34
N PHE A 1107 -2.75 -35.87 24.94
CA PHE A 1107 -2.43 -34.77 25.87
C PHE A 1107 -2.43 -33.39 25.18
N GLN A 1108 -2.01 -33.29 23.92
CA GLN A 1108 -2.04 -32.03 23.17
C GLN A 1108 -3.48 -31.59 22.83
N ILE A 1109 -4.35 -32.51 22.39
CA ILE A 1109 -5.74 -32.22 22.06
C ILE A 1109 -6.54 -31.84 23.32
N VAL A 1110 -6.37 -32.57 24.43
CA VAL A 1110 -6.97 -32.23 25.74
C VAL A 1110 -6.48 -30.86 26.23
N THR A 1111 -5.18 -30.56 26.09
CA THR A 1111 -4.61 -29.25 26.43
C THR A 1111 -5.19 -28.14 25.56
N HIS A 1112 -5.44 -28.39 24.27
CA HIS A 1112 -6.07 -27.40 23.38
C HIS A 1112 -7.53 -27.14 23.78
N MET A 1113 -8.32 -28.20 23.95
CA MET A 1113 -9.72 -28.15 24.42
C MET A 1113 -9.86 -27.36 25.73
N PHE A 1114 -8.97 -27.58 26.69
CA PHE A 1114 -8.96 -26.85 27.96
C PHE A 1114 -8.58 -25.37 27.80
N LYS A 1115 -7.72 -25.00 26.85
CA LYS A 1115 -7.42 -23.59 26.52
C LYS A 1115 -8.55 -22.88 25.77
N SER A 1116 -9.36 -23.61 25.01
CA SER A 1116 -10.39 -23.03 24.13
C SER A 1116 -11.80 -22.98 24.72
N THR A 1117 -12.10 -23.79 25.74
CA THR A 1117 -13.47 -23.92 26.26
C THR A 1117 -13.88 -22.75 27.16
N LYS A 1118 -14.78 -21.88 26.66
CA LYS A 1118 -15.28 -20.69 27.38
C LYS A 1118 -16.14 -20.94 28.63
N ASN A 1119 -16.50 -22.19 28.94
CA ASN A 1119 -17.35 -22.52 30.10
C ASN A 1119 -16.49 -22.99 31.28
N GLU A 1120 -16.09 -22.05 32.14
CA GLU A 1120 -15.21 -22.35 33.28
C GLU A 1120 -15.75 -23.45 34.20
N LEU A 1121 -17.05 -23.47 34.49
CA LEU A 1121 -17.62 -24.40 35.47
C LEU A 1121 -17.50 -25.86 35.00
N LYS A 1122 -17.78 -26.13 33.71
CA LYS A 1122 -17.56 -27.45 33.10
C LYS A 1122 -16.08 -27.79 33.02
N VAL A 1123 -15.22 -26.84 32.64
CA VAL A 1123 -13.76 -27.03 32.59
C VAL A 1123 -13.21 -27.41 33.97
N LYS A 1124 -13.58 -26.68 35.02
CA LYS A 1124 -13.19 -26.95 36.42
C LYS A 1124 -13.60 -28.36 36.84
N LYS A 1125 -14.87 -28.76 36.62
CA LYS A 1125 -15.34 -30.14 36.92
C LYS A 1125 -14.55 -31.23 36.17
N MET A 1126 -14.22 -31.03 34.91
CA MET A 1126 -13.41 -31.98 34.12
C MET A 1126 -11.94 -32.02 34.58
N SER A 1127 -11.35 -30.84 34.87
CA SER A 1127 -9.97 -30.73 35.32
C SER A 1127 -9.74 -31.40 36.68
N ARG A 1128 -10.73 -31.36 37.59
CA ARG A 1128 -10.70 -32.10 38.87
C ARG A 1128 -10.57 -33.61 38.64
N LYS A 1129 -11.44 -34.20 37.79
CA LYS A 1129 -11.41 -35.64 37.47
C LYS A 1129 -10.06 -36.07 36.90
N LEU A 1130 -9.44 -35.24 36.05
CA LEU A 1130 -8.08 -35.49 35.55
C LEU A 1130 -6.99 -35.30 36.62
N SER A 1131 -7.10 -34.26 37.46
CA SER A 1131 -6.04 -33.90 38.41
C SER A 1131 -5.77 -34.98 39.46
N VAL A 1132 -6.79 -35.69 39.93
CA VAL A 1132 -6.64 -36.81 40.87
C VAL A 1132 -5.85 -37.96 40.22
N LYS A 1133 -6.29 -38.44 39.05
CA LYS A 1133 -5.63 -39.55 38.34
C LYS A 1133 -4.22 -39.20 37.83
N LEU A 1134 -3.99 -37.94 37.44
CA LEU A 1134 -2.65 -37.46 37.08
C LEU A 1134 -1.72 -37.27 38.29
N ALA A 1135 -2.26 -36.99 39.48
CA ALA A 1135 -1.49 -36.95 40.72
C ALA A 1135 -1.13 -38.37 41.19
N GLU A 1136 -2.08 -39.30 41.15
CA GLU A 1136 -1.90 -40.73 41.45
C GLU A 1136 -0.80 -41.36 40.59
N LEU A 1137 -0.80 -41.08 39.29
CA LEU A 1137 0.25 -41.50 38.35
C LEU A 1137 1.64 -40.90 38.68
N LEU A 1138 1.69 -39.69 39.26
CA LEU A 1138 2.93 -39.07 39.77
C LEU A 1138 3.35 -39.60 41.16
N GLN A 1139 2.48 -40.27 41.92
CA GLN A 1139 2.81 -40.85 43.23
C GLN A 1139 3.33 -42.29 43.08
N ILE A 1140 2.63 -43.12 42.29
CA ILE A 1140 2.96 -44.54 42.15
C ILE A 1140 4.35 -44.75 41.51
N THR A 1141 4.76 -43.81 40.65
CA THR A 1141 6.10 -43.76 40.05
C THR A 1141 7.22 -43.37 41.02
N GLU A 1142 6.94 -42.94 42.26
CA GLU A 1142 7.96 -42.76 43.32
C GLU A 1142 8.13 -44.04 44.17
N LYS A 1143 7.07 -44.85 44.33
CA LYS A 1143 7.15 -46.15 45.03
C LYS A 1143 7.89 -47.22 44.21
N ALA A 1144 7.97 -47.05 42.89
CA ALA A 1144 8.80 -47.86 42.01
C ALA A 1144 10.31 -47.59 42.26
N SER A 1145 10.90 -48.40 43.15
CA SER A 1145 12.30 -48.42 43.66
C SER A 1145 13.37 -47.57 42.93
N GLN A 1146 14.29 -46.98 43.71
CA GLN A 1146 15.38 -46.13 43.21
C GLN A 1146 16.32 -46.80 42.19
N SER A 1147 16.30 -48.13 42.10
CA SER A 1147 16.94 -48.95 41.05
C SER A 1147 16.30 -48.84 39.65
N SER A 1148 14.99 -48.56 39.56
CA SER A 1148 14.22 -48.62 38.30
C SER A 1148 14.23 -47.32 37.47
N VAL A 1149 14.83 -46.24 37.99
CA VAL A 1149 14.77 -44.88 37.42
C VAL A 1149 15.18 -44.78 35.94
N ASN A 1150 16.15 -45.57 35.49
CA ASN A 1150 16.60 -45.55 34.09
C ASN A 1150 15.65 -46.29 33.13
N HIS A 1151 14.79 -47.19 33.65
CA HIS A 1151 13.89 -48.03 32.86
C HIS A 1151 12.47 -47.46 32.73
N ASN A 1152 12.10 -46.43 33.49
CA ASN A 1152 10.78 -45.80 33.37
C ASN A 1152 10.69 -44.98 32.05
N VAL A 1153 10.26 -45.67 30.98
CA VAL A 1153 10.32 -45.24 29.56
C VAL A 1153 9.66 -43.88 29.33
N TRP A 1154 8.57 -43.62 30.04
CA TRP A 1154 7.71 -42.45 29.89
C TRP A 1154 8.45 -41.11 30.13
N TYR A 1155 9.27 -41.05 31.18
CA TYR A 1155 10.03 -39.85 31.57
C TYR A 1155 11.31 -39.59 30.74
N ASN A 1156 11.60 -40.43 29.75
CA ASN A 1156 12.67 -40.21 28.78
C ASN A 1156 12.15 -40.01 27.33
N ARG A 1157 10.85 -40.21 27.04
CA ARG A 1157 10.22 -39.83 25.76
C ARG A 1157 9.92 -38.31 25.73
N LEU A 1158 10.77 -37.53 25.06
CA LEU A 1158 10.75 -36.05 25.04
C LEU A 1158 9.38 -35.43 24.72
N LYS A 1159 8.76 -35.80 23.58
CA LYS A 1159 7.47 -35.22 23.15
C LYS A 1159 6.36 -35.49 24.18
N LEU A 1160 6.30 -36.73 24.68
CA LEU A 1160 5.28 -37.22 25.61
C LEU A 1160 5.39 -36.54 26.98
N SER A 1161 6.59 -36.53 27.58
CA SER A 1161 6.85 -35.82 28.83
C SER A 1161 6.57 -34.32 28.74
N LEU A 1162 6.84 -33.67 27.60
CA LEU A 1162 6.52 -32.25 27.42
C LEU A 1162 5.02 -32.00 27.27
N ALA A 1163 4.30 -32.84 26.50
CA ALA A 1163 2.84 -32.74 26.37
C ALA A 1163 2.12 -32.95 27.71
N LEU A 1164 2.56 -33.91 28.52
CA LEU A 1164 2.11 -34.09 29.91
C LEU A 1164 2.33 -32.82 30.75
N PHE A 1165 3.55 -32.28 30.78
CA PHE A 1165 3.83 -31.12 31.62
C PHE A 1165 3.11 -29.87 31.15
N GLU A 1166 2.75 -29.76 29.87
CA GLU A 1166 1.88 -28.69 29.38
C GLU A 1166 0.43 -28.88 29.83
N LEU A 1167 -0.10 -30.12 29.77
CA LEU A 1167 -1.43 -30.47 30.30
C LEU A 1167 -1.55 -30.19 31.81
N LEU A 1168 -0.55 -30.60 32.60
CA LEU A 1168 -0.47 -30.33 34.04
C LEU A 1168 -0.44 -28.83 34.35
N VAL A 1169 0.38 -28.05 33.61
CA VAL A 1169 0.41 -26.58 33.72
C VAL A 1169 -0.91 -25.94 33.27
N CYS A 1170 -1.64 -26.54 32.34
CA CYS A 1170 -2.96 -26.08 31.92
C CYS A 1170 -4.01 -26.31 33.02
N ILE A 1171 -4.06 -27.51 33.60
CA ILE A 1171 -5.01 -27.88 34.67
C ILE A 1171 -4.86 -26.96 35.90
N VAL A 1172 -3.63 -26.79 36.41
CA VAL A 1172 -3.35 -25.95 37.59
C VAL A 1172 -3.58 -24.44 37.34
N LYS A 1173 -3.72 -24.02 36.08
CA LYS A 1173 -4.13 -22.65 35.73
C LYS A 1173 -5.65 -22.47 35.58
N LEU A 1174 -6.42 -23.55 35.49
CA LEU A 1174 -7.86 -23.53 35.23
C LEU A 1174 -8.69 -23.82 36.48
N ASP A 1175 -8.17 -24.62 37.41
CA ASP A 1175 -8.75 -24.78 38.73
C ASP A 1175 -7.68 -24.70 39.82
N GLU A 1176 -7.73 -23.66 40.65
CA GLU A 1176 -6.84 -23.51 41.80
C GLU A 1176 -7.08 -24.60 42.86
N ASN A 1177 -8.26 -25.24 42.87
CA ASN A 1177 -8.54 -26.37 43.77
C ASN A 1177 -7.74 -27.62 43.38
N ALA A 1178 -7.40 -27.79 42.08
CA ALA A 1178 -6.57 -28.89 41.60
C ALA A 1178 -5.11 -28.81 42.09
N LEU A 1179 -4.70 -27.65 42.64
CA LEU A 1179 -3.41 -27.46 43.30
C LEU A 1179 -3.20 -28.46 44.45
N SER A 1180 -4.26 -28.76 45.21
CA SER A 1180 -4.23 -29.65 46.37
C SER A 1180 -3.73 -31.06 46.05
N ALA A 1181 -4.21 -31.65 44.95
CA ALA A 1181 -3.81 -32.98 44.49
C ALA A 1181 -2.30 -33.09 44.18
N PHE A 1182 -1.68 -32.01 43.71
CA PHE A 1182 -0.26 -31.98 43.33
C PHE A 1182 0.67 -31.40 44.43
N LEU A 1183 0.12 -30.95 45.55
CA LEU A 1183 0.89 -30.42 46.69
C LEU A 1183 1.30 -31.49 47.71
N GLN A 1184 0.94 -32.76 47.49
CA GLN A 1184 1.43 -33.87 48.31
C GLN A 1184 2.95 -33.91 48.34
N ASP A 1185 3.49 -34.17 49.53
CA ASP A 1185 4.90 -33.97 49.85
C ASP A 1185 5.83 -34.84 48.99
N ASP A 1186 5.36 -36.02 48.60
CA ASP A 1186 6.03 -36.99 47.72
C ASP A 1186 6.15 -36.45 46.28
N ILE A 1187 5.04 -36.05 45.65
CA ILE A 1187 5.04 -35.35 44.35
C ILE A 1187 5.99 -34.13 44.37
N VAL A 1188 6.04 -33.40 45.49
CA VAL A 1188 6.94 -32.24 45.67
C VAL A 1188 8.42 -32.65 45.75
N LYS A 1189 8.76 -33.78 46.38
CA LYS A 1189 10.11 -34.38 46.37
C LYS A 1189 10.49 -34.83 44.96
N LEU A 1190 9.62 -35.60 44.29
CA LEU A 1190 9.80 -36.10 42.94
C LEU A 1190 10.06 -34.96 41.94
N LEU A 1191 9.19 -33.95 41.87
CA LEU A 1191 9.35 -32.82 40.95
C LEU A 1191 10.62 -31.98 41.22
N GLY A 1192 11.11 -31.95 42.46
CA GLY A 1192 12.35 -31.26 42.83
C GLY A 1192 13.60 -31.94 42.26
N LYS A 1193 13.67 -33.27 42.39
CA LYS A 1193 14.78 -34.13 41.96
C LYS A 1193 14.50 -34.93 40.67
N PHE A 1194 13.55 -34.47 39.85
CA PHE A 1194 12.89 -35.24 38.78
C PHE A 1194 13.80 -36.20 37.98
N PRO A 1195 13.52 -37.52 38.01
CA PRO A 1195 14.43 -38.58 37.58
C PRO A 1195 14.38 -38.80 36.05
N SER A 1196 14.92 -37.84 35.29
CA SER A 1196 15.02 -37.93 33.83
C SER A 1196 16.41 -37.56 33.36
N THR A 1197 16.94 -38.30 32.37
CA THR A 1197 18.23 -37.98 31.74
C THR A 1197 18.17 -36.61 31.05
N GLN A 1198 17.02 -36.26 30.47
CA GLN A 1198 16.90 -35.13 29.57
C GLN A 1198 16.72 -33.80 30.30
N LYS A 1199 17.42 -32.77 29.80
CA LYS A 1199 17.37 -31.42 30.37
C LYS A 1199 16.03 -30.68 30.16
N PRO A 1200 15.34 -30.78 29.01
CA PRO A 1200 14.05 -30.12 28.81
C PRO A 1200 12.98 -30.64 29.78
N ILE A 1201 12.87 -31.96 29.95
CA ILE A 1201 11.92 -32.63 30.85
C ILE A 1201 12.12 -32.15 32.30
N ARG A 1202 13.36 -32.21 32.81
CA ARG A 1202 13.71 -31.66 34.15
C ARG A 1202 13.49 -30.14 34.27
N SER A 1203 13.43 -29.40 33.18
CA SER A 1203 13.07 -27.98 33.18
C SER A 1203 11.56 -27.75 33.14
N ALA A 1204 10.78 -28.68 32.59
CA ALA A 1204 9.32 -28.65 32.59
C ALA A 1204 8.78 -29.02 33.98
N ALA A 1205 9.25 -30.13 34.57
CA ALA A 1205 8.95 -30.52 35.95
C ALA A 1205 9.22 -29.38 36.96
N ARG A 1206 10.35 -28.68 36.81
CA ARG A 1206 10.69 -27.53 37.66
C ARG A 1206 9.90 -26.25 37.37
N ARG A 1207 9.38 -26.07 36.14
CA ARG A 1207 8.41 -24.99 35.85
C ARG A 1207 7.08 -25.29 36.54
N PHE A 1208 6.59 -26.52 36.46
CA PHE A 1208 5.37 -26.95 37.14
C PHE A 1208 5.51 -26.83 38.68
N LEU A 1209 6.61 -27.31 39.26
CA LEU A 1209 6.89 -27.14 40.70
C LEU A 1209 6.95 -25.67 41.13
N ASN A 1210 7.51 -24.79 40.31
CA ASN A 1210 7.53 -23.35 40.60
C ASN A 1210 6.12 -22.73 40.51
N LEU A 1211 5.27 -23.18 39.59
CA LEU A 1211 3.87 -22.76 39.48
C LEU A 1211 3.08 -23.19 40.72
N LEU A 1212 3.20 -24.47 41.13
CA LEU A 1212 2.59 -24.98 42.38
C LEU A 1212 3.01 -24.12 43.59
N LYS A 1213 4.32 -23.84 43.71
CA LYS A 1213 4.89 -23.03 44.80
C LYS A 1213 4.69 -21.52 44.66
N GLU A 1214 4.11 -21.03 43.56
CA GLU A 1214 3.70 -19.64 43.39
C GLU A 1214 2.22 -19.47 43.69
N ASN A 1215 1.36 -20.36 43.18
CA ASN A 1215 -0.07 -20.32 43.47
C ASN A 1215 -0.34 -20.58 44.97
N ASN A 1216 0.36 -21.54 45.59
CA ASN A 1216 0.25 -21.80 47.04
C ASN A 1216 0.79 -20.66 47.94
N ARG A 1217 1.33 -19.58 47.36
CA ARG A 1217 1.67 -18.34 48.08
C ARG A 1217 0.59 -17.28 47.97
N LYS A 1218 -0.20 -17.31 46.89
CA LYS A 1218 -1.33 -16.38 46.64
C LYS A 1218 -2.58 -16.78 47.44
N SER A 1219 -2.71 -18.07 47.77
CA SER A 1219 -3.80 -18.62 48.59
C SER A 1219 -3.65 -18.47 50.11
N GLY A 1220 -2.62 -17.76 50.60
CA GLY A 1220 -2.65 -17.17 51.95
C GLY A 1220 -2.29 -18.06 53.16
N VAL A 1221 -1.18 -18.81 53.14
CA VAL A 1221 -0.60 -19.45 54.36
C VAL A 1221 0.92 -19.24 54.49
N PHE A 1222 1.45 -18.09 54.06
CA PHE A 1222 2.85 -17.71 54.29
C PHE A 1222 3.01 -16.18 54.36
N ASN A 1223 3.57 -15.66 55.45
CA ASN A 1223 3.81 -14.22 55.64
C ASN A 1223 4.69 -13.63 54.53
N GLU A 1224 4.22 -12.56 53.88
CA GLU A 1224 4.91 -11.98 52.71
C GLU A 1224 6.19 -11.19 53.06
N SER A 1225 6.34 -10.77 54.32
CA SER A 1225 7.42 -9.91 54.82
C SER A 1225 8.82 -10.52 54.63
N GLU A 1226 9.06 -11.71 55.19
CA GLU A 1226 10.39 -12.34 55.20
C GLU A 1226 10.81 -12.87 53.82
N SER A 1227 9.86 -13.46 53.09
CA SER A 1227 10.10 -14.17 51.83
C SER A 1227 10.71 -13.30 50.72
N ARG A 1228 10.45 -11.98 50.73
CA ARG A 1228 11.03 -11.04 49.74
C ARG A 1228 12.48 -10.68 50.08
N GLN A 1229 12.80 -10.43 51.35
CA GLN A 1229 14.18 -10.18 51.77
C GLN A 1229 15.04 -11.44 51.64
N GLU A 1230 14.55 -12.60 52.07
CA GLU A 1230 15.29 -13.85 51.99
C GLU A 1230 15.51 -14.30 50.53
N ARG A 1231 14.53 -14.09 49.63
CA ARG A 1231 14.75 -14.27 48.18
C ARG A 1231 15.83 -13.33 47.62
N LEU A 1232 15.95 -12.10 48.12
CA LEU A 1232 17.02 -11.17 47.71
C LEU A 1232 18.37 -11.58 48.28
N ARG A 1233 18.44 -11.98 49.56
CA ARG A 1233 19.62 -12.55 50.23
C ARG A 1233 20.14 -13.76 49.47
N LEU A 1234 19.33 -14.79 49.29
CA LEU A 1234 19.69 -16.00 48.54
C LEU A 1234 20.05 -15.73 47.07
N LYS A 1235 19.46 -14.71 46.43
CA LYS A 1235 19.82 -14.29 45.07
C LYS A 1235 21.18 -13.61 45.02
N MET A 1236 21.51 -12.77 46.01
CA MET A 1236 22.82 -12.12 46.17
C MET A 1236 23.90 -13.12 46.60
N GLU A 1237 23.58 -14.06 47.47
CA GLU A 1237 24.48 -15.11 47.95
C GLU A 1237 24.80 -16.12 46.85
N ARG A 1238 23.80 -16.57 46.09
CA ARG A 1238 24.02 -17.36 44.85
C ARG A 1238 24.78 -16.56 43.79
N LYS A 1239 24.77 -15.22 43.82
CA LYS A 1239 25.61 -14.36 42.96
C LYS A 1239 27.06 -14.32 43.46
N LYS A 1240 27.29 -14.16 44.78
CA LYS A 1240 28.59 -14.31 45.45
C LYS A 1240 29.21 -15.69 45.18
N GLN A 1241 28.52 -16.79 45.50
CA GLN A 1241 29.00 -18.16 45.26
C GLN A 1241 29.36 -18.40 43.77
N ARG A 1242 28.62 -17.82 42.82
CA ARG A 1242 28.93 -17.90 41.38
C ARG A 1242 30.11 -17.02 40.95
N GLN A 1243 30.46 -15.97 41.68
CA GLN A 1243 31.71 -15.22 41.50
C GLN A 1243 32.87 -15.96 42.18
N GLN A 1244 32.65 -16.55 43.36
CA GLN A 1244 33.65 -17.30 44.12
C GLN A 1244 34.09 -18.56 43.37
N LYS A 1245 33.15 -19.39 42.89
CA LYS A 1245 33.44 -20.52 41.97
C LYS A 1245 33.98 -20.12 40.59
N ARG A 1246 34.02 -18.82 40.24
CA ARG A 1246 34.76 -18.30 39.08
C ARG A 1246 36.17 -17.83 39.47
N LYS A 1247 36.38 -17.30 40.67
CA LYS A 1247 37.72 -17.01 41.23
C LYS A 1247 38.49 -18.30 41.50
N GLU A 1248 37.88 -19.29 42.15
CA GLU A 1248 38.47 -20.63 42.37
C GLU A 1248 38.88 -21.29 41.04
N LYS A 1249 37.98 -21.32 40.04
CA LYS A 1249 38.30 -21.85 38.70
C LYS A 1249 39.20 -20.95 37.84
N ALA A 1250 39.67 -19.83 38.38
CA ALA A 1250 40.76 -19.02 37.82
C ALA A 1250 42.09 -19.24 38.58
N LEU A 1251 42.05 -19.45 39.90
CA LEU A 1251 43.21 -19.89 40.70
C LEU A 1251 43.65 -21.31 40.31
N MET A 1252 42.73 -22.28 40.28
CA MET A 1252 42.96 -23.67 39.82
C MET A 1252 43.22 -23.79 38.29
N LYS A 1253 43.66 -22.70 37.66
CA LYS A 1253 44.20 -22.64 36.30
C LYS A 1253 45.58 -21.96 36.24
N LYS A 1254 46.19 -21.66 37.40
CA LYS A 1254 47.53 -21.07 37.53
C LYS A 1254 48.56 -21.97 38.19
N GLU A 1255 48.16 -23.08 38.81
CA GLU A 1255 49.09 -24.05 39.42
C GLU A 1255 49.38 -25.22 38.45
N PRO A 1256 50.65 -25.48 38.10
CA PRO A 1256 51.05 -26.63 37.31
C PRO A 1256 51.30 -27.85 38.22
N THR A 1257 50.71 -29.00 37.90
CA THR A 1257 50.96 -30.26 38.62
C THR A 1257 51.53 -31.32 37.68
N ASN A 1258 52.51 -32.07 38.18
CA ASN A 1258 53.29 -33.04 37.40
C ASN A 1258 52.56 -34.38 37.23
N LYS A 1259 53.08 -35.20 36.31
CA LYS A 1259 52.63 -36.56 36.00
C LYS A 1259 52.82 -37.51 37.20
N THR A 1260 51.97 -38.53 37.34
CA THR A 1260 52.38 -39.95 37.18
C THR A 1260 51.21 -40.95 37.12
N THR A 1261 51.32 -41.88 36.16
CA THR A 1261 50.92 -43.32 36.17
C THR A 1261 49.56 -43.82 36.70
N GLY A 1262 48.96 -44.71 35.89
CA GLY A 1262 48.20 -45.88 36.34
C GLY A 1262 48.52 -47.09 35.42
N PRO A 1263 47.98 -48.30 35.66
CA PRO A 1263 48.04 -49.36 34.64
C PRO A 1263 46.73 -50.15 34.37
N LYS A 1264 46.58 -50.58 33.10
CA LYS A 1264 46.00 -51.81 32.49
C LYS A 1264 44.77 -52.50 33.15
N ARG A 1265 43.65 -52.84 32.48
CA ARG A 1265 43.32 -53.56 31.20
C ARG A 1265 43.42 -55.10 31.21
N ASN A 1266 42.25 -55.74 30.98
CA ASN A 1266 41.88 -56.83 30.03
C ASN A 1266 40.31 -56.81 29.91
N GLU A 1267 39.56 -57.22 28.88
CA GLU A 1267 39.73 -57.85 27.54
C GLU A 1267 39.47 -59.36 27.39
N VAL A 1268 39.27 -59.82 26.13
CA VAL A 1268 38.92 -61.18 25.61
C VAL A 1268 37.41 -61.57 25.49
N ASN A 1269 36.79 -61.08 24.40
CA ASN A 1269 36.20 -61.85 23.28
C ASN A 1269 35.33 -63.14 23.46
N ALA A 1270 34.04 -62.98 23.16
CA ALA A 1270 33.31 -63.52 21.99
C ALA A 1270 33.20 -65.04 21.62
N LYS A 1271 31.95 -65.46 21.34
CA LYS A 1271 31.49 -66.35 20.23
C LYS A 1271 30.03 -65.94 19.91
N LYS A 1272 29.52 -65.66 18.69
CA LYS A 1272 29.61 -66.20 17.30
C LYS A 1272 28.82 -67.50 17.01
N LYS A 1273 27.62 -67.32 16.40
CA LYS A 1273 26.96 -68.11 15.32
C LYS A 1273 25.69 -67.33 14.93
N SER A 1274 25.39 -66.82 13.72
CA SER A 1274 25.95 -66.83 12.35
C SER A 1274 25.46 -67.90 11.36
N LEU A 1275 24.45 -67.54 10.56
CA LEU A 1275 24.19 -67.94 9.16
C LEU A 1275 23.78 -66.63 8.42
N LYS A 1276 24.31 -66.19 7.27
CA LYS A 1276 24.59 -66.82 5.94
C LYS A 1276 23.28 -67.21 5.23
N ASN A 1277 22.96 -66.82 3.99
CA ASN A 1277 23.74 -66.30 2.84
C ASN A 1277 23.07 -65.03 2.22
N ASN A 1278 23.67 -64.13 1.40
CA ASN A 1278 24.92 -64.02 0.62
C ASN A 1278 24.85 -64.43 -0.89
N ALA A 1279 25.14 -63.47 -1.79
CA ALA A 1279 25.19 -63.55 -3.27
C ALA A 1279 23.85 -63.94 -3.95
N ASN A 1280 23.51 -63.64 -5.21
CA ASN A 1280 24.12 -62.91 -6.34
C ASN A 1280 23.04 -61.92 -6.88
N LYS A 1281 23.27 -60.89 -7.72
CA LYS A 1281 24.44 -60.29 -8.42
C LYS A 1281 24.24 -58.73 -8.32
N SER A 1282 24.75 -57.78 -9.11
CA SER A 1282 25.57 -57.71 -10.34
C SER A 1282 26.57 -56.52 -10.27
N LYS A 1283 27.02 -56.01 -11.42
CA LYS A 1283 27.85 -54.82 -11.77
C LYS A 1283 27.85 -54.71 -13.32
N PRO A 1284 28.49 -53.73 -14.03
CA PRO A 1284 29.48 -52.68 -13.66
C PRO A 1284 28.91 -51.26 -13.96
N THR A 1285 29.59 -50.11 -14.15
CA THR A 1285 30.97 -49.68 -14.52
C THR A 1285 31.36 -48.39 -13.73
N ILE A 1286 32.58 -48.19 -13.18
CA ILE A 1286 33.89 -47.83 -13.80
C ILE A 1286 33.87 -46.40 -14.39
N LYS A 1287 34.74 -45.42 -14.08
CA LYS A 1287 35.84 -45.16 -13.09
C LYS A 1287 35.67 -43.67 -12.61
N THR A 1288 36.52 -42.87 -11.94
CA THR A 1288 37.89 -42.82 -11.32
C THR A 1288 37.80 -41.67 -10.26
N VAL A 1289 38.49 -41.50 -9.11
CA VAL A 1289 39.80 -41.93 -8.55
C VAL A 1289 41.01 -41.18 -9.18
N PRO A 1290 42.03 -40.67 -8.44
CA PRO A 1290 42.33 -40.73 -6.99
C PRO A 1290 42.48 -39.36 -6.27
N SER A 1291 42.92 -39.41 -5.01
CA SER A 1291 43.50 -38.31 -4.18
C SER A 1291 44.83 -38.83 -3.57
N PRO A 1292 45.50 -38.25 -2.53
CA PRO A 1292 45.50 -36.89 -1.96
C PRO A 1292 46.95 -36.34 -1.74
N LYS A 1293 47.06 -35.18 -1.02
CA LYS A 1293 48.23 -34.48 -0.38
C LYS A 1293 48.13 -32.98 -0.74
N ASN A 1294 48.34 -31.95 0.09
CA ASN A 1294 48.78 -31.81 1.51
C ASN A 1294 48.37 -30.38 2.02
N SER A 1295 48.39 -29.99 3.31
CA SER A 1295 48.32 -30.73 4.59
C SER A 1295 48.25 -29.80 5.83
N GLN A 1296 47.40 -30.13 6.81
CA GLN A 1296 47.48 -29.78 8.26
C GLN A 1296 47.36 -28.32 8.77
N LYS A 1297 46.79 -28.24 10.00
CA LYS A 1297 46.77 -27.12 11.00
C LYS A 1297 45.63 -26.07 10.81
N VAL A 1298 44.94 -25.55 11.85
CA VAL A 1298 44.77 -25.96 13.28
C VAL A 1298 43.47 -25.37 13.91
N ARG A 1299 43.18 -25.64 15.20
CA ARG A 1299 42.04 -25.10 16.00
C ARG A 1299 42.18 -23.60 16.34
N VAL A 1300 41.07 -22.86 16.58
CA VAL A 1300 40.75 -22.20 17.90
C VAL A 1300 39.40 -21.44 17.95
N LEU A 1301 38.78 -21.49 19.14
CA LEU A 1301 37.51 -20.93 19.63
C LEU A 1301 37.17 -19.45 19.37
N LYS A 1302 35.86 -19.14 19.22
CA LYS A 1302 35.00 -18.22 20.05
C LYS A 1302 33.68 -17.85 19.30
N ARG A 1303 32.68 -17.13 19.87
CA ARG A 1303 31.84 -17.36 21.08
C ARG A 1303 30.79 -16.22 21.21
N LYS A 1304 29.52 -16.58 21.48
CA LYS A 1304 28.46 -15.78 22.19
C LYS A 1304 27.91 -14.45 21.60
N ARG A 1305 26.57 -14.41 21.55
CA ARG A 1305 25.63 -13.34 21.98
C ARG A 1305 26.23 -11.98 22.44
N GLN A 1306 25.77 -10.90 21.80
CA GLN A 1306 24.89 -9.88 22.41
C GLN A 1306 23.92 -9.33 21.33
N PRO A 1307 22.74 -8.83 21.73
CA PRO A 1307 22.06 -7.74 21.04
C PRO A 1307 22.27 -6.43 21.82
N ASP A 1308 22.77 -5.38 21.17
CA ASP A 1308 22.65 -4.00 21.69
C ASP A 1308 22.95 -2.94 20.62
N ASN A 1309 22.19 -1.83 20.68
CA ASN A 1309 22.43 -0.47 20.15
C ASN A 1309 23.10 -0.18 18.78
N LYS A 1310 22.32 0.54 17.95
CA LYS A 1310 22.64 1.80 17.22
C LYS A 1310 23.56 1.86 15.98
N ASN A 1311 22.96 2.48 14.96
CA ASN A 1311 23.48 3.50 14.04
C ASN A 1311 24.55 3.14 12.99
N ASN A 1312 24.08 3.13 11.73
CA ASN A 1312 24.56 3.98 10.64
C ASN A 1312 25.94 4.65 10.80
N ASN A 1313 26.86 4.32 9.90
CA ASN A 1313 27.09 5.25 8.79
C ASN A 1313 27.59 4.59 7.50
N LYS A 1314 27.15 5.15 6.37
CA LYS A 1314 27.74 4.96 5.03
C LYS A 1314 29.13 5.67 5.02
N LYS A 1315 30.04 5.48 4.04
CA LYS A 1315 29.83 5.31 2.60
C LYS A 1315 31.12 4.83 1.90
N ARG A 1316 30.92 4.12 0.77
CA ARG A 1316 31.81 3.86 -0.38
C ARG A 1316 33.20 4.56 -0.43
N LYS A 1317 34.18 3.83 -0.97
CA LYS A 1317 34.75 4.18 -2.29
C LYS A 1317 34.99 2.92 -3.13
N VAL A 1318 35.05 3.12 -4.45
CA VAL A 1318 35.33 2.14 -5.51
C VAL A 1318 36.43 2.75 -6.37
N ALA A 1319 37.35 1.94 -6.88
CA ALA A 1319 38.22 2.25 -8.01
C ALA A 1319 38.91 0.95 -8.47
N GLU A 1320 38.52 0.45 -9.65
CA GLU A 1320 39.36 -0.10 -10.72
C GLU A 1320 38.38 -0.62 -11.78
N ASP A 1321 38.36 0.12 -12.90
CA ASP A 1321 37.37 0.25 -13.99
C ASP A 1321 36.24 1.29 -13.77
#